data_AF-A0A2M7KST4-F1
#
_entry.id   AF-A0A2M7KST4-F1
#
_cell.length_a   1.000
_cell.length_b   1.000
_cell.length_c   1.000
_cell.angle_alpha   90.00
_cell.angle_beta   90.00
_cell.angle_gamma   90.00
#
_symmetry.space_group_name_H-M   'P 1'
#
loop_
_entity.id
_entity.type
_entity.pdbx_description
1 polymer ?
#
loop_
_entity_poly.entity_id
_entity_poly.type
_entity_poly.pdbx_seq_one_letter_code
_entity_poly.pdbx_strand_id
1 'polypeptide(L)'
;MPAPARSRATLMLAVAVLAVPHVRTYGALSSEFLVIDCGPEDEAFHPTTGGGDAASWVPLDGSYRSGEWTSAGPQSLGYSFTPELSPGHYRLRCYLTVQTGYQLSLSALVNDRRLFGPIVLPRPGEAGPAYPLLHADGFFRYEGGALRITLDCDQLPQGDRLRAIRLELVSLGKLTEAGNVVPAATIGVDSELSGCPASCLSDGVTEYTGSTSGRSWASAETPADHWATFVLPQAETVDHAVLCWPAFPRDPFTYNTARELKLQYRRGAEWVTACHAENPVGLYRTVHAFRPVSAAEFRVLMPAGRGPVHRPNLLWLNEVELFRPGTWAGPMPPAGVARSLLLTHKETRQRLELVSGGPVPSSGPGRVKEAESTGSSLYLPGPGDGKTPRVAQALLFAGDQPVREVTVTVEARALRGAGAVLAVFWDGLRLPDVRIPAGQAAVKRALSVPPFLQSPKHALHLAVVSSGGLASVDSLSVASRGRLEVVASTDRRVAPPPYEPTPRLSDADLFASLDLDRPGLAAVKAQVVRNDLAAAKQELVRYFVGRTTPPRPPIRHDGLYYPDALPPDQSADKWLAGYYYLYKTSSWVKLGRPFNWYLPEGNASDRYYLAIQTLMRFVVDRWQKSGDPRYLRAYLQDYRSFYETAPSPLEPPVFPAHYLPWSGIESAMRIEYGIEDYFRICESPLLDTDHHMLFYKSVLEHARFLTKCDGGRLFPANHQMGHLLGLEEITAYFPEFREAGYWRQYTQDLLRKHHAVDLYADGGNVDTALDYAVMVSTKLYTYAYLFADLAGIDLGPEWGASLQRQYRWCLNVTAPDGGHLGIGDCSPRLDFPGNDIGGRTTTAVRGALLFGDPVCKYFTQSAKRAEVLGWAQQFWGSQAADHVRDFDAVEPELPDWTSVNLPDTGWTIMRSDWSPDARYLFVDHHRGGHIHHNMNDVNVLAFGRQFLTDPGMPHTYVDNRYKEWYARTVAHNTVLVDNQEMPYAHGDPGTFFTSDAFDYLAVKSDVYRATGVEAFLRQVLFVRPDFWIVDDSLAGTGQHTCKWLAHYQPMPLEVDPGVGTVATTNREGANLGLSVAEAATLSIEQATGWMNIPTTSLCEQVPDAPYVALVKRGPLPLGYGVLLVPVPQGPPTGRIEALPCAGGVGAGAAYRVETPTGAGVAAFRHGAAGYRDFGPLATDARAAYVSGSPTSPSRVLVADGTRLSWQGADLVLLPGPASLAAMVTPEVVSVWTNLPSGTIRLLAPQATDLRLNGRPVRFSREGALVVFAAS
;
A
#
# COMPACT_ATOMS: atom_id res chain seq x y z
N MET A 1 22.37 -19.75 46.18
CA MET A 1 22.07 -18.51 45.44
C MET A 1 20.80 -17.91 46.03
N PRO A 2 20.80 -16.65 46.50
CA PRO A 2 19.57 -15.94 46.85
C PRO A 2 18.81 -15.56 45.56
N ALA A 3 17.49 -15.40 45.66
CA ALA A 3 16.68 -14.92 44.54
C ALA A 3 17.08 -13.49 44.14
N PRO A 4 17.00 -13.10 42.86
CA PRO A 4 17.13 -11.70 42.47
C PRO A 4 15.97 -10.93 43.11
N ALA A 5 16.30 -9.99 43.99
CA ALA A 5 15.33 -9.07 44.54
C ALA A 5 14.76 -8.23 43.38
N ARG A 6 13.47 -8.42 43.07
CA ARG A 6 12.72 -7.44 42.28
C ARG A 6 12.75 -6.14 43.07
N SER A 7 13.50 -5.16 42.60
CA SER A 7 13.40 -3.80 43.12
C SER A 7 11.95 -3.36 43.04
N ARG A 8 11.41 -2.83 44.15
CA ARG A 8 10.19 -2.03 44.09
C ARG A 8 10.57 -0.73 43.40
N ALA A 9 10.47 -0.70 42.07
CA ALA A 9 10.40 0.56 41.35
C ALA A 9 9.05 1.19 41.71
N THR A 10 9.07 2.14 42.65
CA THR A 10 7.92 2.98 42.92
C THR A 10 7.75 3.88 41.71
N LEU A 11 6.65 3.73 40.97
CA LEU A 11 6.37 4.60 39.83
C LEU A 11 5.88 5.94 40.37
N MET A 12 6.63 7.04 40.16
CA MET A 12 6.11 8.37 40.43
C MET A 12 5.32 8.85 39.20
N LEU A 13 4.04 9.12 39.41
CA LEU A 13 3.14 9.61 38.38
C LEU A 13 3.00 11.12 38.56
N ALA A 14 3.51 11.89 37.60
CA ALA A 14 3.53 13.34 37.63
C ALA A 14 2.30 13.89 36.91
N VAL A 15 1.31 14.35 37.68
CA VAL A 15 0.10 14.99 37.13
C VAL A 15 0.32 16.50 37.05
N ALA A 16 0.93 16.95 35.95
CA ALA A 16 1.14 18.36 35.65
C ALA A 16 -0.12 18.99 35.03
N VAL A 17 -1.03 19.49 35.87
CA VAL A 17 -2.20 20.27 35.42
C VAL A 17 -1.77 21.69 35.05
N LEU A 18 -1.40 21.90 33.78
CA LEU A 18 -1.10 23.23 33.23
C LEU A 18 -2.40 23.99 32.92
N ALA A 19 -2.93 24.68 33.94
CA ALA A 19 -3.89 25.76 33.72
C ALA A 19 -3.17 27.00 33.15
N VAL A 20 -3.85 27.77 32.30
CA VAL A 20 -3.25 28.81 31.46
C VAL A 20 -4.08 30.11 31.65
N PRO A 21 -3.69 31.13 32.49
CA PRO A 21 -4.63 32.12 33.08
C PRO A 21 -4.32 33.66 32.98
N HIS A 22 -5.29 34.57 32.74
CA HIS A 22 -5.02 36.03 32.53
C HIS A 22 -5.76 36.70 31.31
N VAL A 23 -5.06 37.04 30.20
CA VAL A 23 -5.60 37.55 28.91
C VAL A 23 -6.96 36.96 28.52
N ARG A 24 -7.90 37.88 28.31
CA ARG A 24 -9.00 37.82 27.36
C ARG A 24 -8.62 38.75 26.21
N THR A 25 -8.67 38.31 24.96
CA THR A 25 -8.97 39.21 23.82
C THR A 25 -9.51 38.43 22.63
N TYR A 26 -10.75 38.74 22.23
CA TYR A 26 -11.42 38.32 20.99
C TYR A 26 -11.56 36.81 20.71
N GLY A 27 -12.60 36.20 21.29
CA GLY A 27 -13.50 35.28 20.57
C GLY A 27 -12.99 33.91 20.12
N ALA A 28 -11.82 33.44 20.56
CA ALA A 28 -11.31 32.12 20.18
C ALA A 28 -11.95 30.96 20.96
N LEU A 29 -12.17 29.84 20.27
CA LEU A 29 -12.52 28.54 20.87
C LEU A 29 -11.44 28.08 21.85
N SER A 30 -11.83 27.78 23.09
CA SER A 30 -10.92 27.29 24.14
C SER A 30 -10.62 25.79 23.97
N SER A 31 -9.39 25.45 23.59
CA SER A 31 -8.84 24.09 23.72
C SER A 31 -8.06 23.97 25.03
N GLU A 32 -8.65 23.36 26.04
CA GLU A 32 -7.99 23.06 27.31
C GLU A 32 -7.32 21.66 27.27
N PHE A 33 -6.20 21.48 27.96
CA PHE A 33 -5.36 20.27 27.91
C PHE A 33 -5.20 19.61 29.27
N LEU A 34 -5.20 18.27 29.29
CA LEU A 34 -4.71 17.48 30.43
C LEU A 34 -3.60 16.54 29.96
N VAL A 35 -2.45 16.59 30.65
CA VAL A 35 -1.27 15.75 30.40
C VAL A 35 -0.93 14.99 31.68
N ILE A 36 -0.73 13.68 31.55
CA ILE A 36 -0.40 12.78 32.66
C ILE A 36 0.91 12.09 32.31
N ASP A 37 1.97 12.31 33.10
CA ASP A 37 3.33 11.81 32.85
C ASP A 37 3.69 10.69 33.85
N CYS A 38 4.42 9.67 33.39
CA CYS A 38 4.72 8.43 34.10
C CYS A 38 6.23 8.11 34.07
N GLY A 39 6.93 8.31 35.18
CA GLY A 39 8.40 8.16 35.24
C GLY A 39 8.93 7.40 36.49
N PRO A 40 10.17 6.87 36.42
CA PRO A 40 10.89 6.37 37.59
C PRO A 40 11.53 7.53 38.40
N GLU A 41 11.80 7.30 39.69
CA GLU A 41 12.24 8.33 40.66
C GLU A 41 13.56 9.06 40.35
N ASP A 42 14.40 8.56 39.43
CA ASP A 42 15.76 9.06 39.19
C ASP A 42 15.90 10.13 38.08
N GLU A 43 14.86 10.41 37.27
CA GLU A 43 14.90 11.45 36.22
C GLU A 43 14.33 12.80 36.75
N ALA A 44 15.18 13.58 37.42
CA ALA A 44 14.80 14.91 37.93
C ALA A 44 14.57 15.95 36.81
N PHE A 45 13.30 16.15 36.42
CA PHE A 45 12.92 17.15 35.43
C PHE A 45 12.95 18.57 36.01
N HIS A 46 13.90 19.41 35.58
CA HIS A 46 13.96 20.81 35.99
C HIS A 46 13.00 21.68 35.14
N PRO A 47 11.96 22.31 35.72
CA PRO A 47 11.08 23.19 34.97
C PRO A 47 11.77 24.51 34.63
N THR A 48 11.95 24.79 33.34
CA THR A 48 12.34 26.13 32.87
C THR A 48 11.24 27.14 33.20
N THR A 49 11.63 28.26 33.81
CA THR A 49 10.76 29.17 34.56
C THR A 49 9.78 29.97 33.71
N GLY A 50 8.58 30.21 34.24
CA GLY A 50 7.53 30.97 33.53
C GLY A 50 6.22 31.25 34.30
N GLY A 51 6.28 31.39 35.63
CA GLY A 51 5.26 32.03 36.51
C GLY A 51 3.78 31.65 36.38
N GLY A 52 3.23 30.91 37.37
CA GLY A 52 1.77 30.77 37.54
C GLY A 52 1.33 29.51 38.30
N ASP A 53 1.42 29.54 39.63
CA ASP A 53 0.93 28.56 40.61
C ASP A 53 1.35 27.07 40.49
N ALA A 54 1.22 26.36 41.62
CA ALA A 54 2.03 25.19 41.93
C ALA A 54 1.57 23.89 41.23
N ALA A 55 2.44 23.37 40.35
CA ALA A 55 2.40 21.96 39.97
C ALA A 55 2.57 21.09 41.23
N SER A 56 1.48 20.42 41.63
CA SER A 56 1.43 19.58 42.82
C SER A 56 1.88 18.16 42.48
N TRP A 57 3.12 17.82 42.81
CA TRP A 57 3.67 16.48 42.64
C TRP A 57 3.12 15.56 43.74
N VAL A 58 2.51 14.42 43.37
CA VAL A 58 1.81 13.53 44.32
C VAL A 58 2.25 12.07 44.14
N PRO A 59 2.83 11.41 45.17
CA PRO A 59 3.14 9.98 45.11
C PRO A 59 1.89 9.09 45.12
N LEU A 60 1.94 7.94 44.46
CA LEU A 60 0.86 6.95 44.48
C LEU A 60 0.99 5.97 45.65
N ASP A 61 0.14 6.14 46.66
CA ASP A 61 0.05 5.28 47.87
C ASP A 61 -1.11 4.26 47.82
N GLY A 62 -1.85 4.19 46.70
CA GLY A 62 -3.02 3.32 46.52
C GLY A 62 -4.36 3.95 46.94
N SER A 63 -4.40 5.26 47.25
CA SER A 63 -5.66 5.98 47.52
C SER A 63 -6.42 6.41 46.25
N TYR A 64 -7.76 6.23 46.24
CA TYR A 64 -8.66 6.79 45.23
C TYR A 64 -8.71 8.31 45.34
N ARG A 65 -8.53 9.05 44.24
CA ARG A 65 -8.61 10.53 44.25
C ARG A 65 -9.40 11.08 43.06
N SER A 66 -10.20 12.11 43.34
CA SER A 66 -11.07 12.82 42.40
C SER A 66 -10.84 14.32 42.50
N GLY A 67 -10.94 15.03 41.38
CA GLY A 67 -10.90 16.49 41.29
C GLY A 67 -11.93 17.01 40.31
N GLU A 68 -12.32 18.27 40.46
CA GLU A 68 -13.13 18.99 39.49
C GLU A 68 -12.28 20.07 38.81
N TRP A 69 -12.47 20.23 37.51
CA TRP A 69 -11.78 21.19 36.67
C TRP A 69 -12.82 22.15 36.10
N THR A 70 -12.76 23.41 36.51
CA THR A 70 -13.72 24.45 36.12
C THR A 70 -13.09 25.38 35.09
N SER A 71 -13.52 25.26 33.84
CA SER A 71 -13.24 26.25 32.79
C SER A 71 -13.89 27.61 33.13
N ALA A 72 -13.51 28.69 32.44
CA ALA A 72 -14.07 30.03 32.66
C ALA A 72 -15.51 30.23 32.12
N GLY A 73 -16.20 29.15 31.72
CA GLY A 73 -17.59 29.12 31.29
C GLY A 73 -18.51 28.34 32.25
N PRO A 74 -19.80 28.19 31.94
CA PRO A 74 -20.80 27.63 32.86
C PRO A 74 -20.78 26.08 32.99
N GLN A 75 -19.67 25.40 32.69
CA GLN A 75 -19.55 23.94 32.72
C GLN A 75 -18.20 23.48 33.31
N SER A 76 -18.24 22.39 34.09
CA SER A 76 -17.08 21.75 34.71
C SER A 76 -16.81 20.36 34.15
N LEU A 77 -15.53 19.99 34.11
CA LEU A 77 -15.05 18.65 33.79
C LEU A 77 -14.68 17.94 35.11
N GLY A 78 -15.39 16.89 35.46
CA GLY A 78 -15.01 16.06 36.61
C GLY A 78 -13.97 15.02 36.19
N TYR A 79 -12.93 14.79 36.97
CA TYR A 79 -12.02 13.66 36.74
C TYR A 79 -11.74 12.87 38.02
N SER A 80 -11.56 11.56 37.89
CA SER A 80 -10.99 10.74 38.96
C SER A 80 -10.04 9.69 38.42
N PHE A 81 -9.05 9.36 39.23
CA PHE A 81 -8.02 8.39 38.92
C PHE A 81 -8.06 7.25 39.93
N THR A 82 -7.90 6.03 39.44
CA THR A 82 -7.78 4.84 40.28
C THR A 82 -6.70 3.93 39.68
N PRO A 83 -5.46 3.98 40.19
CA PRO A 83 -4.47 2.98 39.83
C PRO A 83 -4.81 1.66 40.53
N GLU A 84 -4.91 0.57 39.77
CA GLU A 84 -5.01 -0.77 40.32
C GLU A 84 -3.65 -1.45 40.23
N LEU A 85 -2.91 -1.41 41.34
CA LEU A 85 -1.61 -2.05 41.49
C LEU A 85 -1.81 -3.46 42.04
N SER A 86 -1.40 -4.47 41.28
CA SER A 86 -1.34 -5.86 41.77
C SER A 86 0.01 -6.50 41.42
N PRO A 87 0.49 -7.52 42.15
CA PRO A 87 1.84 -8.04 41.95
C PRO A 87 2.03 -8.67 40.56
N GLY A 88 2.68 -7.93 39.66
CA GLY A 88 2.90 -8.34 38.27
C GLY A 88 1.83 -7.89 37.27
N HIS A 89 0.94 -6.98 37.65
CA HIS A 89 -0.01 -6.32 36.74
C HIS A 89 -0.21 -4.84 37.09
N TYR A 90 -0.03 -3.96 36.10
CA TYR A 90 -0.13 -2.50 36.20
C TYR A 90 -1.26 -1.95 35.31
N ARG A 91 -2.40 -1.60 35.92
CA ARG A 91 -3.56 -1.05 35.20
C ARG A 91 -3.93 0.34 35.72
N LEU A 92 -4.01 1.31 34.82
CA LEU A 92 -4.45 2.67 35.13
C LEU A 92 -5.90 2.86 34.66
N ARG A 93 -6.81 3.21 35.58
CA ARG A 93 -8.16 3.68 35.24
C ARG A 93 -8.28 5.18 35.44
N CYS A 94 -8.73 5.84 34.38
CA CYS A 94 -9.12 7.24 34.39
C CYS A 94 -10.62 7.35 34.08
N TYR A 95 -11.29 8.19 34.86
CA TYR A 95 -12.68 8.56 34.68
C TYR A 95 -12.73 10.06 34.36
N LEU A 96 -13.39 10.42 33.26
CA LEU A 96 -13.55 11.80 32.79
C LEU A 96 -15.04 12.07 32.54
N THR A 97 -15.65 12.88 33.39
CA THR A 97 -17.05 13.31 33.25
C THR A 97 -17.08 14.61 32.46
N VAL A 98 -17.64 14.57 31.26
CA VAL A 98 -17.65 15.70 30.32
C VAL A 98 -19.06 16.28 30.23
N GLN A 99 -19.25 17.53 30.61
CA GLN A 99 -20.54 18.20 30.44
C GLN A 99 -20.82 18.54 28.95
N THR A 100 -22.10 18.68 28.64
CA THR A 100 -22.64 18.65 27.26
C THR A 100 -22.19 19.82 26.40
N GLY A 101 -21.49 19.54 25.29
CA GLY A 101 -21.21 20.50 24.23
C GLY A 101 -19.99 20.17 23.36
N TYR A 102 -19.06 19.35 23.87
CA TYR A 102 -17.76 19.11 23.25
C TYR A 102 -17.59 17.63 22.84
N GLN A 103 -16.74 17.40 21.84
CA GLN A 103 -16.11 16.11 21.57
C GLN A 103 -14.73 16.10 22.23
N LEU A 104 -14.16 14.92 22.45
CA LEU A 104 -12.89 14.78 23.16
C LEU A 104 -11.87 14.01 22.31
N SER A 105 -10.68 14.60 22.15
CA SER A 105 -9.54 14.03 21.44
C SER A 105 -8.57 13.41 22.44
N LEU A 106 -8.29 12.12 22.27
CA LEU A 106 -7.36 11.36 23.11
C LEU A 106 -6.15 10.87 22.30
N SER A 107 -4.96 10.90 22.91
CA SER A 107 -3.80 10.17 22.40
C SER A 107 -2.79 9.78 23.49
N ALA A 108 -2.07 8.69 23.27
CA ALA A 108 -1.00 8.20 24.15
C ALA A 108 0.38 8.28 23.47
N LEU A 109 1.43 8.49 24.28
CA LEU A 109 2.83 8.59 23.87
C LEU A 109 3.67 7.52 24.59
N VAL A 110 4.31 6.67 23.79
CA VAL A 110 5.20 5.59 24.22
C VAL A 110 6.55 5.83 23.57
N ASN A 111 7.62 5.98 24.36
CA ASN A 111 8.97 6.30 23.86
C ASN A 111 8.98 7.41 22.78
N ASP A 112 8.30 8.53 23.08
CA ASP A 112 8.11 9.72 22.22
C ASP A 112 7.40 9.49 20.87
N ARG A 113 6.92 8.27 20.62
CA ARG A 113 6.08 7.90 19.47
C ARG A 113 4.60 7.85 19.89
N ARG A 114 3.72 8.28 18.99
CA ARG A 114 2.27 8.31 19.25
C ARG A 114 1.69 6.91 19.03
N LEU A 115 1.16 6.28 20.09
CA LEU A 115 0.63 4.91 20.03
C LEU A 115 -0.62 4.82 19.14
N PHE A 116 -1.43 5.87 19.13
CA PHE A 116 -2.59 6.03 18.26
C PHE A 116 -2.85 7.52 17.95
N GLY A 117 -3.50 7.78 16.81
CA GLY A 117 -3.89 9.13 16.37
C GLY A 117 -4.91 9.81 17.31
N PRO A 118 -5.35 11.05 17.04
CA PRO A 118 -6.36 11.69 17.86
C PRO A 118 -7.70 10.94 17.71
N ILE A 119 -8.11 10.19 18.73
CA ILE A 119 -9.43 9.54 18.73
C ILE A 119 -10.44 10.59 19.14
N VAL A 120 -11.30 10.99 18.21
CA VAL A 120 -12.40 11.94 18.47
C VAL A 120 -13.63 11.17 18.97
N LEU A 121 -14.09 11.52 20.17
CA LEU A 121 -15.14 10.81 20.88
C LEU A 121 -16.49 11.55 20.78
N PRO A 122 -17.62 10.83 20.67
CA PRO A 122 -18.95 11.40 20.41
C PRO A 122 -19.45 12.29 21.57
N ARG A 123 -20.42 13.16 21.27
CA ARG A 123 -21.03 14.02 22.30
C ARG A 123 -21.90 13.20 23.29
N PRO A 124 -22.11 13.69 24.53
CA PRO A 124 -23.03 13.03 25.45
C PRO A 124 -24.46 12.96 24.90
N GLY A 125 -24.93 11.75 24.60
CA GLY A 125 -26.25 11.46 24.06
C GLY A 125 -26.29 11.08 22.57
N GLU A 126 -25.18 11.24 21.84
CA GLU A 126 -25.07 10.74 20.46
C GLU A 126 -24.63 9.26 20.46
N ALA A 127 -25.30 8.44 19.65
CA ALA A 127 -24.87 7.05 19.40
C ALA A 127 -23.63 7.07 18.48
N GLY A 128 -22.45 7.22 19.08
CA GLY A 128 -21.20 7.20 18.34
C GLY A 128 -20.91 5.84 17.70
N PRO A 129 -20.09 5.80 16.63
CA PRO A 129 -19.62 4.55 16.06
C PRO A 129 -18.82 3.78 17.12
N ALA A 130 -19.22 2.54 17.37
CA ALA A 130 -18.41 1.60 18.12
C ALA A 130 -17.23 1.18 17.24
N TYR A 131 -16.16 1.99 17.22
CA TYR A 131 -14.87 1.61 16.66
C TYR A 131 -14.12 0.74 17.68
N PRO A 132 -14.01 -0.60 17.48
CA PRO A 132 -12.94 -1.36 18.10
C PRO A 132 -11.63 -0.93 17.42
N LEU A 133 -10.92 0.02 18.02
CA LEU A 133 -9.53 0.31 17.63
C LEU A 133 -8.66 -0.88 18.08
N LEU A 134 -8.61 -1.89 17.22
CA LEU A 134 -8.00 -3.20 17.42
C LEU A 134 -6.48 -3.18 17.20
N HIS A 135 -5.80 -2.14 17.69
CA HIS A 135 -4.35 -2.04 17.72
C HIS A 135 -3.89 -1.37 19.03
N ALA A 136 -3.23 -2.19 19.88
CA ALA A 136 -2.85 -1.94 21.28
C ALA A 136 -4.02 -1.92 22.30
N ASP A 137 -3.90 -2.74 23.35
CA ASP A 137 -4.96 -3.07 24.32
C ASP A 137 -5.31 -1.95 25.33
N GLY A 138 -5.85 -0.85 24.84
CA GLY A 138 -6.56 0.16 25.63
C GLY A 138 -8.08 0.02 25.47
N PHE A 139 -8.80 -0.30 26.55
CA PHE A 139 -10.26 -0.35 26.50
C PHE A 139 -10.87 1.02 26.80
N PHE A 140 -11.45 1.64 25.77
CA PHE A 140 -12.27 2.85 25.86
C PHE A 140 -13.74 2.45 26.00
N ARG A 141 -14.46 2.99 27.00
CA ARG A 141 -15.90 2.76 27.17
C ARG A 141 -16.62 4.03 27.58
N TYR A 142 -17.71 4.33 26.89
CA TYR A 142 -18.51 5.53 27.13
C TYR A 142 -19.74 5.14 27.96
N GLU A 143 -19.86 5.64 29.20
CA GLU A 143 -20.88 5.22 30.16
C GLU A 143 -21.48 6.45 30.88
N GLY A 144 -22.76 6.74 30.65
CA GLY A 144 -23.54 7.70 31.46
C GLY A 144 -23.12 9.18 31.39
N GLY A 145 -22.48 9.62 30.30
CA GLY A 145 -21.93 10.98 30.18
C GLY A 145 -20.51 11.13 30.75
N ALA A 146 -19.94 10.04 31.25
CA ALA A 146 -18.53 9.94 31.56
C ALA A 146 -17.80 9.01 30.57
N LEU A 147 -16.63 9.45 30.13
CA LEU A 147 -15.68 8.64 29.41
C LEU A 147 -14.83 7.85 30.42
N ARG A 148 -14.78 6.54 30.26
CA ARG A 148 -13.93 5.64 31.03
C ARG A 148 -12.78 5.18 30.15
N ILE A 149 -11.55 5.48 30.58
CA ILE A 149 -10.32 5.05 29.91
C ILE A 149 -9.63 4.04 30.82
N THR A 150 -9.45 2.81 30.31
CA THR A 150 -8.67 1.77 30.99
C THR A 150 -7.47 1.43 30.13
N LEU A 151 -6.28 1.72 30.63
CA LEU A 151 -5.02 1.38 29.98
C LEU A 151 -4.39 0.21 30.74
N ASP A 152 -4.12 -0.87 30.00
CA ASP A 152 -3.46 -2.07 30.51
C ASP A 152 -1.98 -2.02 30.10
N CYS A 153 -1.12 -1.57 31.02
CA CYS A 153 0.27 -1.28 30.69
C CYS A 153 1.13 -2.55 30.54
N ASP A 154 0.59 -3.72 30.92
CA ASP A 154 1.30 -5.00 30.84
C ASP A 154 1.32 -5.61 29.42
N GLN A 155 0.53 -5.04 28.49
CA GLN A 155 0.48 -5.41 27.07
C GLN A 155 1.48 -4.61 26.20
N LEU A 156 2.24 -3.69 26.79
CA LEU A 156 3.30 -2.96 26.07
C LEU A 156 4.50 -3.89 25.79
N PRO A 157 5.14 -3.80 24.60
CA PRO A 157 6.32 -4.59 24.28
C PRO A 157 7.45 -4.44 25.31
N GLN A 158 8.22 -5.49 25.52
CA GLN A 158 9.25 -5.53 26.57
C GLN A 158 10.39 -4.54 26.28
N GLY A 159 10.33 -3.37 26.94
CA GLY A 159 11.25 -2.25 26.73
C GLY A 159 10.53 -0.92 26.47
N ASP A 160 9.27 -0.96 26.05
CA ASP A 160 8.45 0.21 25.83
C ASP A 160 7.93 0.81 27.13
N ARG A 161 7.96 2.15 27.23
CA ARG A 161 7.48 2.89 28.40
C ARG A 161 6.43 3.92 27.96
N LEU A 162 5.23 3.81 28.53
CA LEU A 162 4.22 4.86 28.45
C LEU A 162 4.77 6.11 29.16
N ARG A 163 5.15 7.13 28.39
CA ARG A 163 5.66 8.40 28.94
C ARG A 163 4.51 9.34 29.26
N ALA A 164 3.56 9.54 28.34
CA ALA A 164 2.44 10.46 28.58
C ALA A 164 1.09 10.03 27.98
N ILE A 165 0.00 10.42 28.65
CA ILE A 165 -1.36 10.42 28.11
C ILE A 165 -1.81 11.87 27.93
N ARG A 166 -2.38 12.20 26.76
CA ARG A 166 -2.81 13.55 26.41
C ARG A 166 -4.29 13.58 26.01
N LEU A 167 -5.04 14.44 26.67
CA LEU A 167 -6.47 14.70 26.47
C LEU A 167 -6.66 16.16 26.03
N GLU A 168 -7.54 16.39 25.05
CA GLU A 168 -7.75 17.67 24.38
C GLU A 168 -9.24 17.81 24.04
N LEU A 169 -9.93 18.84 24.54
CA LEU A 169 -11.34 19.09 24.18
C LEU A 169 -11.44 19.76 22.81
N VAL A 170 -12.36 19.26 21.98
CA VAL A 170 -12.63 19.74 20.62
C VAL A 170 -14.11 20.12 20.53
N SER A 171 -14.40 21.41 20.36
CA SER A 171 -15.78 21.83 20.09
C SER A 171 -16.13 21.53 18.64
N LEU A 172 -17.09 20.62 18.43
CA LEU A 172 -17.73 20.39 17.15
C LEU A 172 -19.22 20.63 17.33
N GLY A 173 -19.69 21.84 17.03
CA GLY A 173 -21.09 22.15 16.72
C GLY A 173 -21.37 21.80 15.25
N LYS A 174 -22.44 21.09 14.88
CA LYS A 174 -23.74 21.73 14.63
C LYS A 174 -24.10 22.86 15.61
N LEU A 175 -23.59 24.03 15.31
CA LEU A 175 -24.49 25.16 15.08
C LEU A 175 -24.65 25.24 13.56
N THR A 176 -25.86 25.46 13.06
CA THR A 176 -25.96 26.50 12.02
C THR A 176 -25.52 27.76 12.75
N GLU A 177 -24.23 28.13 12.61
CA GLU A 177 -23.63 29.26 13.35
C GLU A 177 -24.59 30.45 13.24
N ALA A 178 -24.97 31.04 14.39
CA ALA A 178 -26.17 31.85 14.55
C ALA A 178 -26.03 33.20 13.84
N GLY A 179 -26.13 33.18 12.50
CA GLY A 179 -25.46 34.16 11.65
C GLY A 179 -25.28 33.76 10.19
N ASN A 180 -25.15 32.46 9.87
CA ASN A 180 -25.03 31.99 8.48
C ASN A 180 -26.30 32.30 7.69
N VAL A 181 -26.17 32.97 6.54
CA VAL A 181 -27.29 33.33 5.65
C VAL A 181 -27.45 32.39 4.45
N VAL A 182 -26.47 31.52 4.16
CA VAL A 182 -26.48 30.64 2.97
C VAL A 182 -27.60 29.59 2.97
N PRO A 183 -28.02 28.97 4.10
CA PRO A 183 -29.13 28.00 4.10
C PRO A 183 -30.50 28.54 3.64
N ALA A 184 -30.64 29.87 3.51
CA ALA A 184 -31.83 30.52 2.97
C ALA A 184 -31.64 31.02 1.51
N ALA A 185 -30.48 30.81 0.90
CA ALA A 185 -30.14 31.31 -0.42
C ALA A 185 -30.69 30.42 -1.55
N THR A 186 -31.07 31.04 -2.67
CA THR A 186 -31.13 30.33 -3.95
C THR A 186 -29.71 30.25 -4.52
N ILE A 187 -29.25 29.04 -4.83
CA ILE A 187 -27.90 28.81 -5.36
C ILE A 187 -27.95 28.74 -6.88
N GLY A 188 -27.00 29.40 -7.53
CA GLY A 188 -26.74 29.29 -8.96
C GLY A 188 -25.25 29.06 -9.20
N VAL A 189 -24.89 28.40 -10.29
CA VAL A 189 -23.50 28.05 -10.63
C VAL A 189 -23.25 28.24 -12.12
N ASP A 190 -22.00 28.41 -12.53
CA ASP A 190 -21.64 28.50 -13.94
C ASP A 190 -21.88 27.20 -14.70
N SER A 191 -21.61 26.07 -14.04
CA SER A 191 -21.70 24.72 -14.57
C SER A 191 -21.67 23.69 -13.44
N GLU A 192 -22.02 22.44 -13.76
CA GLU A 192 -21.94 21.31 -12.83
C GLU A 192 -21.25 20.12 -13.50
N LEU A 193 -20.32 19.49 -12.79
CA LEU A 193 -19.81 18.17 -13.14
C LEU A 193 -20.91 17.13 -12.87
N SER A 194 -21.11 16.18 -13.79
CA SER A 194 -22.17 15.18 -13.67
C SER A 194 -22.08 14.43 -12.33
N GLY A 195 -23.17 14.48 -11.55
CA GLY A 195 -23.24 13.88 -10.22
C GLY A 195 -22.73 14.75 -9.06
N CYS A 196 -22.38 16.02 -9.26
CA CYS A 196 -21.92 16.94 -8.21
C CYS A 196 -22.84 18.18 -8.11
N PRO A 197 -24.04 18.07 -7.50
CA PRO A 197 -25.07 19.11 -7.57
C PRO A 197 -24.77 20.32 -6.67
N ALA A 198 -25.14 21.52 -7.12
CA ALA A 198 -24.97 22.78 -6.40
C ALA A 198 -25.70 22.83 -5.03
N SER A 199 -26.70 21.96 -4.82
CA SER A 199 -27.42 21.84 -3.55
C SER A 199 -26.55 21.43 -2.36
N CYS A 200 -25.37 20.83 -2.59
CA CYS A 200 -24.43 20.48 -1.52
C CYS A 200 -23.81 21.72 -0.86
N LEU A 201 -23.72 22.85 -1.57
CA LEU A 201 -23.06 24.08 -1.10
C LEU A 201 -23.74 24.76 0.11
N SER A 202 -24.90 24.26 0.54
CA SER A 202 -25.65 24.72 1.70
C SER A 202 -26.34 23.58 2.47
N ASP A 203 -25.86 22.34 2.33
CA ASP A 203 -26.46 21.19 3.02
C ASP A 203 -26.00 21.06 4.48
N GLY A 204 -25.00 21.88 4.87
CA GLY A 204 -24.45 21.94 6.22
C GLY A 204 -23.45 20.82 6.53
N VAL A 205 -22.98 20.08 5.52
CA VAL A 205 -21.95 19.03 5.67
C VAL A 205 -20.61 19.54 5.15
N THR A 206 -19.78 19.97 6.08
CA THR A 206 -18.49 20.60 5.80
C THR A 206 -17.39 19.60 5.38
N GLU A 207 -17.49 18.34 5.78
CA GLU A 207 -16.46 17.30 5.56
C GLU A 207 -17.03 16.01 4.94
N TYR A 208 -16.31 15.46 3.96
CA TYR A 208 -16.57 14.13 3.41
C TYR A 208 -15.25 13.40 3.12
N THR A 209 -15.13 12.17 3.64
CA THR A 209 -14.05 11.23 3.33
C THR A 209 -14.62 10.07 2.50
N GLY A 210 -14.27 10.01 1.21
CA GLY A 210 -14.75 8.97 0.28
C GLY A 210 -15.28 9.53 -1.05
N SER A 211 -16.25 8.82 -1.65
CA SER A 211 -16.85 9.23 -2.93
C SER A 211 -17.58 10.58 -2.82
N THR A 212 -17.19 11.52 -3.67
CA THR A 212 -17.66 12.91 -3.71
C THR A 212 -18.97 13.11 -4.49
N SER A 213 -19.41 12.10 -5.24
CA SER A 213 -20.63 12.16 -6.06
C SER A 213 -21.87 12.27 -5.16
N GLY A 214 -22.69 13.28 -5.39
CA GLY A 214 -23.90 13.59 -4.62
C GLY A 214 -23.62 14.18 -3.24
N ARG A 215 -22.37 14.58 -2.96
CA ARG A 215 -21.90 15.04 -1.63
C ARG A 215 -20.99 16.29 -1.69
N SER A 216 -20.77 16.83 -2.87
CA SER A 216 -20.00 18.07 -3.07
C SER A 216 -20.42 18.67 -4.42
N TRP A 217 -20.22 19.97 -4.61
CA TRP A 217 -20.37 20.62 -5.90
C TRP A 217 -19.01 20.80 -6.58
N ALA A 218 -18.96 20.50 -7.87
CA ALA A 218 -17.82 20.80 -8.72
C ALA A 218 -18.30 21.43 -10.03
N SER A 219 -17.59 22.44 -10.51
CA SER A 219 -17.82 23.00 -11.85
C SER A 219 -17.49 21.96 -12.94
N ALA A 220 -17.92 22.21 -14.18
CA ALA A 220 -17.32 21.53 -15.32
C ALA A 220 -15.83 21.87 -15.40
N GLU A 221 -14.99 20.96 -15.89
CA GLU A 221 -13.54 21.17 -15.95
C GLU A 221 -13.15 21.87 -17.26
N THR A 222 -13.12 23.21 -17.25
CA THR A 222 -12.85 24.01 -18.47
C THR A 222 -11.87 25.16 -18.21
N PRO A 223 -11.11 25.64 -19.21
CA PRO A 223 -10.19 26.77 -19.05
C PRO A 223 -10.94 28.12 -19.02
N ALA A 224 -11.95 28.24 -18.16
CA ALA A 224 -12.82 29.41 -18.00
C ALA A 224 -12.92 29.83 -16.52
N ASP A 225 -13.52 31.00 -16.28
CA ASP A 225 -13.86 31.45 -14.93
C ASP A 225 -15.05 30.64 -14.38
N HIS A 226 -14.88 30.06 -13.19
CA HIS A 226 -15.90 29.23 -12.53
C HIS A 226 -16.48 29.94 -11.30
N TRP A 227 -17.77 29.82 -11.04
CA TRP A 227 -18.43 30.54 -9.95
C TRP A 227 -19.68 29.86 -9.38
N ALA A 228 -19.92 30.13 -8.09
CA ALA A 228 -21.17 29.83 -7.40
C ALA A 228 -21.75 31.13 -6.81
N THR A 229 -22.99 31.48 -7.18
CA THR A 229 -23.79 32.60 -6.65
C THR A 229 -24.77 32.15 -5.58
N PHE A 230 -24.95 33.00 -4.58
CA PHE A 230 -25.86 32.83 -3.46
C PHE A 230 -26.80 34.03 -3.42
N VAL A 231 -28.07 33.81 -3.78
CA VAL A 231 -29.12 34.85 -3.85
C VAL A 231 -30.00 34.74 -2.61
N LEU A 232 -29.82 35.68 -1.69
CA LEU A 232 -30.54 35.75 -0.41
C LEU A 232 -31.97 36.30 -0.63
N PRO A 233 -32.96 35.89 0.20
CA PRO A 233 -34.34 36.36 0.06
C PRO A 233 -34.53 37.87 0.28
N GLN A 234 -33.57 38.49 0.98
CA GLN A 234 -33.47 39.91 1.24
C GLN A 234 -31.99 40.32 1.30
N ALA A 235 -31.69 41.61 1.20
CA ALA A 235 -30.32 42.08 1.40
C ALA A 235 -29.88 41.88 2.85
N GLU A 236 -28.80 41.15 3.06
CA GLU A 236 -28.19 40.90 4.37
C GLU A 236 -26.81 41.57 4.41
N THR A 237 -26.41 42.02 5.59
CA THR A 237 -25.03 42.49 5.80
C THR A 237 -24.16 41.30 6.14
N VAL A 238 -23.10 41.08 5.37
CA VAL A 238 -22.13 39.98 5.52
C VAL A 238 -20.72 40.56 5.61
N ASP A 239 -19.86 40.01 6.49
CA ASP A 239 -18.45 40.40 6.61
C ASP A 239 -17.46 39.23 6.64
N HIS A 240 -17.93 37.99 6.75
CA HIS A 240 -17.10 36.78 6.61
C HIS A 240 -17.74 35.77 5.66
N ALA A 241 -16.89 35.06 4.93
CA ALA A 241 -17.25 33.86 4.17
C ALA A 241 -16.35 32.70 4.58
N VAL A 242 -16.90 31.49 4.59
CA VAL A 242 -16.18 30.25 4.83
C VAL A 242 -16.38 29.33 3.64
N LEU A 243 -15.30 28.71 3.19
CA LEU A 243 -15.29 27.73 2.11
C LEU A 243 -14.70 26.42 2.62
N CYS A 244 -15.46 25.33 2.50
CA CYS A 244 -15.03 23.97 2.82
C CYS A 244 -14.67 23.22 1.54
N TRP A 245 -13.55 22.50 1.57
CA TRP A 245 -12.93 21.87 0.40
C TRP A 245 -13.03 20.34 0.49
N PRO A 246 -13.36 19.63 -0.59
CA PRO A 246 -13.38 18.16 -0.58
C PRO A 246 -11.98 17.58 -0.54
N ALA A 247 -11.80 16.48 0.20
CA ALA A 247 -10.60 15.66 0.12
C ALA A 247 -10.41 15.05 -1.28
N PHE A 248 -9.17 14.75 -1.67
CA PHE A 248 -8.85 14.14 -2.94
C PHE A 248 -9.21 12.65 -2.92
N PRO A 249 -9.98 12.12 -3.89
CA PRO A 249 -10.50 10.75 -3.80
C PRO A 249 -9.46 9.61 -3.71
N ARG A 250 -8.18 9.88 -4.00
CA ARG A 250 -7.07 8.91 -3.85
C ARG A 250 -6.12 9.22 -2.68
N ASP A 251 -6.26 10.37 -2.02
CA ASP A 251 -5.48 10.76 -0.85
C ASP A 251 -6.36 11.61 0.10
N PRO A 252 -6.85 11.03 1.21
CA PRO A 252 -7.70 11.75 2.17
C PRO A 252 -6.97 12.86 2.94
N PHE A 253 -5.65 13.01 2.78
CA PHE A 253 -4.86 14.07 3.41
C PHE A 253 -4.60 15.28 2.48
N THR A 254 -4.92 15.17 1.20
CA THR A 254 -4.83 16.27 0.22
C THR A 254 -6.23 16.80 -0.11
N TYR A 255 -6.43 18.12 -0.06
CA TYR A 255 -7.72 18.76 -0.36
C TYR A 255 -7.73 19.47 -1.71
N ASN A 256 -8.88 19.49 -2.37
CA ASN A 256 -9.13 20.15 -3.66
C ASN A 256 -9.29 21.68 -3.51
N THR A 257 -8.37 22.33 -2.79
CA THR A 257 -8.38 23.78 -2.57
C THR A 257 -8.05 24.54 -3.87
N ALA A 258 -8.93 25.45 -4.30
CA ALA A 258 -8.61 26.38 -5.39
C ALA A 258 -7.52 27.38 -4.95
N ARG A 259 -6.51 27.60 -5.79
CA ARG A 259 -5.32 28.42 -5.49
C ARG A 259 -5.58 29.92 -5.49
N GLU A 260 -6.57 30.40 -6.25
CA GLU A 260 -6.97 31.82 -6.28
C GLU A 260 -8.50 31.95 -6.36
N LEU A 261 -9.08 32.85 -5.56
CA LEU A 261 -10.53 33.08 -5.48
C LEU A 261 -10.88 34.54 -5.24
N LYS A 262 -12.06 34.96 -5.70
CA LYS A 262 -12.65 36.28 -5.46
C LYS A 262 -14.05 36.08 -4.87
N LEU A 263 -14.26 36.61 -3.68
CA LEU A 263 -15.58 36.74 -3.08
C LEU A 263 -16.15 38.10 -3.50
N GLN A 264 -17.30 38.07 -4.16
CA GLN A 264 -17.91 39.26 -4.76
C GLN A 264 -19.36 39.40 -4.35
N TYR A 265 -19.89 40.62 -4.46
CA TYR A 265 -21.29 40.94 -4.23
C TYR A 265 -21.84 41.81 -5.35
N ARG A 266 -23.16 41.77 -5.52
CA ARG A 266 -23.84 42.57 -6.54
C ARG A 266 -24.10 43.98 -6.04
N ARG A 267 -23.73 44.99 -6.83
CA ARG A 267 -24.07 46.40 -6.57
C ARG A 267 -24.59 47.03 -7.85
N GLY A 268 -25.91 47.05 -8.01
CA GLY A 268 -26.55 47.41 -9.28
C GLY A 268 -26.24 46.37 -10.36
N ALA A 269 -25.75 46.81 -11.52
CA ALA A 269 -25.41 45.92 -12.63
C ALA A 269 -23.99 45.29 -12.54
N GLU A 270 -23.19 45.65 -11.52
CA GLU A 270 -21.78 45.24 -11.40
C GLU A 270 -21.54 44.23 -10.28
N TRP A 271 -20.52 43.38 -10.47
CA TRP A 271 -19.96 42.52 -9.42
C TRP A 271 -18.75 43.22 -8.79
N VAL A 272 -18.83 43.49 -7.49
CA VAL A 272 -17.77 44.16 -6.73
C VAL A 272 -17.06 43.13 -5.84
N THR A 273 -15.73 43.07 -5.92
CA THR A 273 -14.93 42.19 -5.06
C THR A 273 -14.94 42.69 -3.62
N ALA A 274 -15.43 41.87 -2.68
CA ALA A 274 -15.31 42.08 -1.24
C ALA A 274 -13.98 41.53 -0.70
N CYS A 275 -13.54 40.37 -1.20
CA CYS A 275 -12.26 39.74 -0.84
C CYS A 275 -11.62 39.07 -2.06
N HIS A 276 -10.28 39.10 -2.14
CA HIS A 276 -9.47 38.36 -3.10
C HIS A 276 -8.48 37.54 -2.29
N ALA A 277 -8.44 36.23 -2.53
CA ALA A 277 -7.72 35.24 -1.77
C ALA A 277 -6.78 34.44 -2.66
N GLU A 278 -5.56 34.23 -2.20
CA GLU A 278 -4.63 33.22 -2.70
C GLU A 278 -4.48 32.15 -1.61
N ASN A 279 -4.80 30.89 -1.93
CA ASN A 279 -4.82 29.80 -0.96
C ASN A 279 -3.62 28.85 -1.19
N PRO A 280 -2.88 28.48 -0.13
CA PRO A 280 -2.02 27.31 -0.11
C PRO A 280 -2.75 26.02 -0.52
N VAL A 281 -1.96 25.04 -0.95
CA VAL A 281 -2.43 23.71 -1.38
C VAL A 281 -2.86 22.86 -0.18
N GLY A 282 -3.93 22.08 -0.32
CA GLY A 282 -4.27 21.03 0.65
C GLY A 282 -4.97 21.51 1.92
N LEU A 283 -5.76 22.59 1.84
CA LEU A 283 -6.51 23.12 2.97
C LEU A 283 -7.94 22.58 3.00
N TYR A 284 -8.35 22.05 4.15
CA TYR A 284 -9.71 21.59 4.41
C TYR A 284 -10.75 22.74 4.45
N ARG A 285 -10.43 23.85 5.14
CA ARG A 285 -11.33 25.00 5.33
C ARG A 285 -10.55 26.30 5.16
N THR A 286 -11.12 27.27 4.46
CA THR A 286 -10.57 28.64 4.36
C THR A 286 -11.61 29.67 4.80
N VAL A 287 -11.20 30.63 5.63
CA VAL A 287 -12.06 31.68 6.19
C VAL A 287 -11.62 33.02 5.64
N HIS A 288 -12.55 33.82 5.13
CA HIS A 288 -12.27 35.06 4.41
C HIS A 288 -13.04 36.21 5.04
N ALA A 289 -12.34 37.11 5.75
CA ALA A 289 -12.92 38.33 6.28
C ALA A 289 -12.83 39.48 5.26
N PHE A 290 -13.85 40.33 5.23
CA PHE A 290 -13.91 41.54 4.42
C PHE A 290 -14.66 42.65 5.15
N ARG A 291 -14.69 43.87 4.58
CA ARG A 291 -15.50 44.95 5.16
C ARG A 291 -16.98 44.55 5.09
N PRO A 292 -17.81 44.84 6.12
CA PRO A 292 -19.24 44.58 6.08
C PRO A 292 -19.90 45.14 4.81
N VAL A 293 -20.58 44.25 4.08
CA VAL A 293 -21.23 44.51 2.79
C VAL A 293 -22.69 44.08 2.91
N SER A 294 -23.60 45.02 2.67
CA SER A 294 -25.04 44.74 2.58
C SER A 294 -25.43 44.46 1.12
N ALA A 295 -25.78 43.22 0.81
CA ALA A 295 -26.22 42.80 -0.53
C ALA A 295 -27.21 41.63 -0.47
N ALA A 296 -28.01 41.45 -1.52
CA ALA A 296 -28.87 40.27 -1.68
C ALA A 296 -28.22 39.16 -2.52
N GLU A 297 -27.12 39.46 -3.22
CA GLU A 297 -26.46 38.53 -4.13
C GLU A 297 -24.95 38.54 -3.86
N PHE A 298 -24.41 37.36 -3.55
CA PHE A 298 -22.98 37.11 -3.36
C PHE A 298 -22.50 36.04 -4.36
N ARG A 299 -21.20 35.99 -4.65
CA ARG A 299 -20.59 34.86 -5.38
C ARG A 299 -19.16 34.54 -4.95
N VAL A 300 -18.83 33.26 -5.01
CA VAL A 300 -17.46 32.74 -5.05
C VAL A 300 -17.07 32.64 -6.53
N LEU A 301 -15.96 33.25 -6.93
CA LEU A 301 -15.42 33.22 -8.30
C LEU A 301 -13.98 32.71 -8.27
N MET A 302 -13.69 31.66 -9.04
CA MET A 302 -12.34 31.17 -9.32
C MET A 302 -11.95 31.61 -10.75
N PRO A 303 -10.86 32.38 -10.92
CA PRO A 303 -10.35 32.71 -12.25
C PRO A 303 -9.88 31.47 -13.01
N ALA A 304 -9.93 31.52 -14.34
CA ALA A 304 -9.46 30.44 -15.21
C ALA A 304 -8.04 29.93 -14.85
N GLY A 305 -7.88 28.60 -14.77
CA GLY A 305 -6.60 27.96 -14.44
C GLY A 305 -6.18 28.05 -12.95
N ARG A 306 -7.02 28.59 -12.06
CA ARG A 306 -6.70 28.78 -10.62
C ARG A 306 -7.30 27.75 -9.67
N GLY A 307 -7.79 26.63 -10.20
CA GLY A 307 -8.16 25.46 -9.40
C GLY A 307 -6.98 24.78 -8.70
N PRO A 308 -7.22 23.63 -8.06
CA PRO A 308 -6.18 22.80 -7.42
C PRO A 308 -5.02 22.49 -8.36
N VAL A 309 -3.83 22.22 -7.82
CA VAL A 309 -2.61 21.98 -8.61
C VAL A 309 -2.81 20.87 -9.65
N HIS A 310 -3.50 19.79 -9.26
CA HIS A 310 -3.81 18.62 -10.08
C HIS A 310 -5.04 18.78 -10.99
N ARG A 311 -5.89 19.79 -10.77
CA ARG A 311 -7.08 20.10 -11.57
C ARG A 311 -7.27 21.62 -11.70
N PRO A 312 -6.40 22.32 -12.44
CA PRO A 312 -6.35 23.79 -12.45
C PRO A 312 -7.61 24.44 -13.05
N ASN A 313 -8.41 23.68 -13.78
CA ASN A 313 -9.59 24.12 -14.52
C ASN A 313 -10.91 23.75 -13.81
N LEU A 314 -10.87 23.56 -12.48
CA LEU A 314 -12.01 23.08 -11.69
C LEU A 314 -12.15 23.87 -10.38
N LEU A 315 -13.35 24.39 -10.11
CA LEU A 315 -13.74 24.83 -8.77
C LEU A 315 -14.52 23.71 -8.09
N TRP A 316 -14.12 23.31 -6.88
CA TRP A 316 -14.71 22.20 -6.13
C TRP A 316 -14.90 22.57 -4.67
N LEU A 317 -16.12 22.48 -4.15
CA LEU A 317 -16.49 22.90 -2.79
C LEU A 317 -17.44 21.87 -2.14
N ASN A 318 -17.32 21.68 -0.84
CA ASN A 318 -18.30 20.94 -0.03
C ASN A 318 -19.46 21.88 0.34
N GLU A 319 -19.16 22.92 1.12
CA GLU A 319 -20.11 23.84 1.77
C GLU A 319 -19.57 25.28 1.66
N VAL A 320 -20.49 26.26 1.57
CA VAL A 320 -20.18 27.69 1.67
C VAL A 320 -21.04 28.32 2.76
N GLU A 321 -20.42 29.11 3.63
CA GLU A 321 -21.13 29.83 4.69
C GLU A 321 -20.84 31.34 4.57
N LEU A 322 -21.85 32.18 4.84
CA LEU A 322 -21.74 33.65 4.80
C LEU A 322 -22.30 34.21 6.10
N PHE A 323 -21.50 34.96 6.85
CA PHE A 323 -21.82 35.40 8.21
C PHE A 323 -22.13 36.88 8.32
N ARG A 324 -23.17 37.19 9.12
CA ARG A 324 -23.47 38.56 9.54
C ARG A 324 -22.38 39.11 10.47
N PRO A 325 -22.12 40.43 10.45
CA PRO A 325 -21.19 41.06 11.39
C PRO A 325 -21.42 40.69 12.84
N GLY A 326 -20.35 40.23 13.49
CA GLY A 326 -20.36 39.82 14.90
C GLY A 326 -21.02 38.46 15.18
N THR A 327 -21.34 37.66 14.17
CA THR A 327 -21.95 36.31 14.35
C THR A 327 -21.00 35.14 14.10
N TRP A 328 -19.91 35.34 13.37
CA TRP A 328 -18.83 34.37 13.20
C TRP A 328 -18.12 34.12 14.54
N ALA A 329 -17.98 32.85 14.93
CA ALA A 329 -17.39 32.45 16.22
C ALA A 329 -15.98 31.83 16.10
N GLY A 330 -15.40 31.80 14.90
CA GLY A 330 -14.05 31.30 14.67
C GLY A 330 -12.95 32.36 14.79
N PRO A 331 -11.67 31.96 14.69
CA PRO A 331 -10.54 32.87 14.76
C PRO A 331 -10.61 33.97 13.69
N MET A 332 -10.34 35.21 14.10
CA MET A 332 -10.35 36.40 13.23
C MET A 332 -8.96 36.65 12.63
N PRO A 333 -8.84 37.03 11.34
CA PRO A 333 -7.59 37.55 10.80
C PRO A 333 -7.26 38.91 11.46
N PRO A 334 -5.96 39.27 11.60
CA PRO A 334 -5.55 40.50 12.25
C PRO A 334 -6.12 41.75 11.56
N ALA A 335 -6.66 42.68 12.36
CA ALA A 335 -7.43 43.81 11.86
C ALA A 335 -6.61 44.73 10.95
N GLY A 336 -7.17 45.07 9.77
CA GLY A 336 -6.64 46.07 8.84
C GLY A 336 -6.30 45.56 7.44
N VAL A 337 -6.28 44.24 7.22
CA VAL A 337 -6.01 43.64 5.89
C VAL A 337 -7.04 42.55 5.58
N ALA A 338 -7.70 42.62 4.43
CA ALA A 338 -8.52 41.51 3.94
C ALA A 338 -7.57 40.38 3.49
N ARG A 339 -7.47 39.33 4.32
CA ARG A 339 -6.68 38.11 4.04
C ARG A 339 -7.41 36.90 4.59
N SER A 340 -7.23 35.79 3.90
CA SER A 340 -7.75 34.49 4.30
C SER A 340 -7.02 33.98 5.53
N LEU A 341 -7.77 33.44 6.50
CA LEU A 341 -7.20 32.63 7.57
C LEU A 341 -7.12 31.18 7.11
N LEU A 342 -5.94 30.60 7.29
CA LEU A 342 -5.62 29.22 6.96
C LEU A 342 -5.91 28.34 8.17
N LEU A 343 -6.64 27.24 7.96
CA LEU A 343 -6.85 26.22 8.99
C LEU A 343 -6.29 24.90 8.47
N THR A 344 -4.98 24.71 8.69
CA THR A 344 -4.39 23.38 8.61
C THR A 344 -4.77 22.57 9.84
N HIS A 345 -4.77 21.23 9.74
CA HIS A 345 -5.01 20.33 10.88
C HIS A 345 -3.92 20.42 11.98
N LYS A 346 -2.92 21.32 11.86
CA LYS A 346 -1.80 21.49 12.80
C LYS A 346 -1.86 22.74 13.69
N GLU A 347 -2.62 23.78 13.34
CA GLU A 347 -2.35 25.13 13.87
C GLU A 347 -3.08 25.55 15.16
N THR A 348 -4.01 24.75 15.70
CA THR A 348 -4.76 25.09 16.92
C THR A 348 -3.96 24.91 18.23
N ARG A 349 -2.71 25.39 18.30
CA ARG A 349 -1.89 25.37 19.53
C ARG A 349 -0.94 26.57 19.65
N GLN A 350 -1.40 27.65 20.29
CA GLN A 350 -0.53 28.48 21.12
C GLN A 350 -1.31 29.31 22.16
N ARG A 351 -0.69 29.42 23.34
CA ARG A 351 -0.86 30.36 24.49
C ARG A 351 -1.80 31.57 24.25
N LEU A 352 -2.59 32.04 25.23
CA LEU A 352 -2.63 31.81 26.69
C LEU A 352 -4.01 32.39 27.21
N GLU A 353 -4.57 31.93 28.35
CA GLU A 353 -5.27 32.78 29.36
C GLU A 353 -6.84 32.91 29.45
N LEU A 354 -7.35 33.66 30.48
CA LEU A 354 -8.62 33.39 31.23
C LEU A 354 -9.13 34.53 32.19
N VAL A 355 -10.41 35.01 32.16
CA VAL A 355 -11.12 35.69 33.31
C VAL A 355 -12.63 35.30 33.35
N SER A 356 -13.25 35.31 34.55
CA SER A 356 -14.50 34.63 35.01
C SER A 356 -15.88 35.33 34.87
N GLY A 357 -16.97 34.57 35.12
CA GLY A 357 -18.34 35.03 35.55
C GLY A 357 -19.56 34.20 35.05
N GLY A 358 -20.38 33.60 35.94
CA GLY A 358 -21.66 32.86 35.63
C GLY A 358 -22.95 33.71 35.78
N PRO A 359 -24.18 33.19 36.12
CA PRO A 359 -24.68 31.81 36.30
C PRO A 359 -26.15 31.46 35.80
N VAL A 360 -26.49 30.14 35.76
CA VAL A 360 -27.78 29.37 36.01
C VAL A 360 -29.15 30.10 36.06
N PRO A 361 -30.28 29.70 35.34
CA PRO A 361 -31.22 28.57 35.67
C PRO A 361 -32.08 27.98 34.48
N SER A 362 -33.24 27.27 34.59
CA SER A 362 -33.58 25.94 35.21
C SER A 362 -35.01 25.38 34.77
N SER A 363 -35.41 24.14 35.16
CA SER A 363 -36.75 23.44 35.00
C SER A 363 -37.13 22.86 33.61
N GLY A 364 -37.99 21.83 33.41
CA GLY A 364 -38.85 20.98 34.27
C GLY A 364 -39.46 19.74 33.50
N PRO A 365 -40.25 18.82 34.11
CA PRO A 365 -40.29 17.38 33.74
C PRO A 365 -41.63 16.76 33.23
N GLY A 366 -41.61 15.49 32.77
CA GLY A 366 -42.78 14.64 32.49
C GLY A 366 -42.53 13.11 32.64
N ARG A 367 -43.54 12.31 33.05
CA ARG A 367 -43.46 10.86 33.43
C ARG A 367 -44.41 9.95 32.61
N VAL A 368 -44.08 8.65 32.46
CA VAL A 368 -45.00 7.52 32.10
C VAL A 368 -44.66 6.23 32.93
N LYS A 369 -45.53 5.20 32.96
CA LYS A 369 -45.68 4.12 33.99
C LYS A 369 -45.09 2.71 33.70
N GLU A 370 -45.07 1.87 34.74
CA GLU A 370 -44.54 0.48 34.91
C GLU A 370 -45.43 -0.71 34.45
N ALA A 371 -44.81 -1.90 34.24
CA ALA A 371 -45.41 -3.25 34.26
C ALA A 371 -44.36 -4.36 34.58
N GLU A 372 -44.72 -5.46 35.24
CA GLU A 372 -43.79 -6.45 35.85
C GLU A 372 -43.75 -7.89 35.25
N SER A 373 -42.55 -8.50 35.33
CA SER A 373 -42.22 -9.95 35.37
C SER A 373 -42.31 -10.82 34.10
N THR A 374 -41.14 -11.28 33.64
CA THR A 374 -40.93 -12.42 32.71
C THR A 374 -39.75 -13.27 33.18
N GLY A 375 -39.93 -14.60 33.28
CA GLY A 375 -38.87 -15.54 33.70
C GLY A 375 -38.34 -16.37 32.54
N SER A 376 -37.03 -16.58 32.47
CA SER A 376 -36.35 -17.35 31.42
C SER A 376 -35.41 -18.40 32.00
N SER A 377 -35.17 -19.50 31.28
CA SER A 377 -34.36 -20.65 31.73
C SER A 377 -33.19 -20.94 30.77
N LEU A 378 -32.02 -21.25 31.33
CA LEU A 378 -30.78 -21.57 30.61
C LEU A 378 -30.38 -23.05 30.84
N TYR A 379 -29.86 -23.73 29.80
CA TYR A 379 -29.44 -25.14 29.83
C TYR A 379 -27.91 -25.28 29.67
N LEU A 380 -27.29 -26.28 30.30
CA LEU A 380 -25.87 -26.64 30.11
C LEU A 380 -25.72 -28.10 29.63
N PRO A 381 -25.15 -28.36 28.43
CA PRO A 381 -25.05 -29.71 27.91
C PRO A 381 -23.82 -30.51 28.42
N GLY A 382 -24.08 -31.74 28.85
CA GLY A 382 -23.12 -32.86 28.87
C GLY A 382 -22.35 -33.07 30.19
N PRO A 383 -22.14 -34.34 30.62
CA PRO A 383 -21.38 -34.67 31.83
C PRO A 383 -19.90 -34.28 31.69
N GLY A 384 -19.33 -33.71 32.75
CA GLY A 384 -17.92 -33.31 32.83
C GLY A 384 -17.01 -34.30 33.56
N ASP A 385 -15.69 -34.10 33.42
CA ASP A 385 -14.62 -34.90 34.02
C ASP A 385 -14.33 -34.58 35.50
N GLY A 386 -15.09 -33.64 36.09
CA GLY A 386 -15.00 -33.24 37.50
C GLY A 386 -13.80 -32.36 37.87
N LYS A 387 -12.95 -31.94 36.93
CA LYS A 387 -11.72 -31.18 37.22
C LYS A 387 -11.70 -29.75 36.70
N THR A 388 -12.40 -29.45 35.62
CA THR A 388 -12.43 -28.09 35.05
C THR A 388 -13.63 -27.29 35.56
N PRO A 389 -13.44 -26.06 36.10
CA PRO A 389 -14.56 -25.16 36.39
C PRO A 389 -15.32 -24.84 35.11
N ARG A 390 -16.63 -25.06 35.08
CA ARG A 390 -17.49 -24.64 33.97
C ARG A 390 -18.13 -23.29 34.29
N VAL A 391 -18.25 -22.47 33.25
CA VAL A 391 -18.82 -21.12 33.32
C VAL A 391 -20.04 -21.07 32.41
N ALA A 392 -21.23 -20.88 32.99
CA ALA A 392 -22.40 -20.46 32.24
C ALA A 392 -22.39 -18.94 32.13
N GLN A 393 -22.63 -18.37 30.94
CA GLN A 393 -22.82 -16.94 30.76
C GLN A 393 -24.17 -16.67 30.08
N ALA A 394 -24.92 -15.71 30.61
CA ALA A 394 -26.13 -15.18 30.00
C ALA A 394 -26.06 -13.65 29.97
N LEU A 395 -26.42 -13.05 28.82
CA LEU A 395 -26.75 -11.63 28.75
C LEU A 395 -28.24 -11.46 29.03
N LEU A 396 -28.57 -10.62 30.02
CA LEU A 396 -29.96 -10.30 30.37
C LEU A 396 -30.20 -8.80 30.14
N PHE A 397 -31.23 -8.42 29.40
CA PHE A 397 -31.59 -7.02 29.19
C PHE A 397 -32.70 -6.63 30.16
N ALA A 398 -32.40 -5.70 31.07
CA ALA A 398 -33.42 -5.09 31.91
C ALA A 398 -34.21 -4.05 31.10
N GLY A 399 -35.54 -4.14 31.13
CA GLY A 399 -36.43 -3.13 30.53
C GLY A 399 -36.34 -1.76 31.23
N ASP A 400 -37.29 -0.86 30.91
CA ASP A 400 -37.33 0.52 31.44
C ASP A 400 -37.50 0.66 32.96
N GLN A 401 -37.46 -0.44 33.73
CA GLN A 401 -37.64 -0.46 35.18
C GLN A 401 -36.45 -1.09 35.91
N PRO A 402 -35.93 -0.45 36.99
CA PRO A 402 -34.73 -0.92 37.69
C PRO A 402 -34.99 -2.23 38.43
N VAL A 403 -34.19 -3.25 38.12
CA VAL A 403 -34.27 -4.57 38.74
C VAL A 403 -33.72 -4.51 40.17
N ARG A 404 -34.62 -4.54 41.17
CA ARG A 404 -34.25 -4.38 42.59
C ARG A 404 -33.85 -5.67 43.30
N GLU A 405 -34.41 -6.79 42.86
CA GLU A 405 -34.19 -8.10 43.46
C GLU A 405 -34.22 -9.17 42.37
N VAL A 406 -33.28 -10.10 42.42
CA VAL A 406 -33.17 -11.20 41.47
C VAL A 406 -33.19 -12.52 42.19
N THR A 407 -34.18 -13.33 41.87
CA THR A 407 -34.26 -14.70 42.35
C THR A 407 -33.58 -15.62 41.34
N VAL A 408 -32.50 -16.24 41.77
CA VAL A 408 -31.81 -17.31 41.02
C VAL A 408 -32.34 -18.64 41.54
N THR A 409 -32.96 -19.42 40.66
CA THR A 409 -33.36 -20.80 40.95
C THR A 409 -32.45 -21.74 40.18
N VAL A 410 -31.80 -22.66 40.89
CA VAL A 410 -30.92 -23.67 40.30
C VAL A 410 -31.51 -25.04 40.55
N GLU A 411 -31.86 -25.74 39.46
CA GLU A 411 -32.29 -27.14 39.51
C GLU A 411 -31.17 -28.03 38.95
N ALA A 412 -30.80 -29.06 39.72
CA ALA A 412 -29.65 -29.92 39.42
C ALA A 412 -29.96 -31.38 39.81
N ARG A 413 -30.20 -32.24 38.82
CA ARG A 413 -30.31 -33.68 39.05
C ARG A 413 -28.96 -34.26 39.48
N ALA A 414 -28.90 -34.59 40.76
CA ALA A 414 -27.88 -35.40 41.44
C ALA A 414 -26.48 -34.77 41.58
N LEU A 415 -26.30 -34.02 42.67
CA LEU A 415 -24.99 -33.85 43.31
C LEU A 415 -24.55 -35.16 43.98
N ARG A 416 -23.57 -35.87 43.39
CA ARG A 416 -22.88 -37.00 44.04
C ARG A 416 -21.55 -36.53 44.65
N GLY A 417 -21.59 -36.04 45.88
CA GLY A 417 -20.38 -35.64 46.61
C GLY A 417 -20.62 -34.48 47.58
N ALA A 418 -19.53 -33.94 48.12
CA ALA A 418 -19.57 -32.75 48.97
C ALA A 418 -20.27 -31.59 48.25
N GLY A 419 -21.06 -30.82 49.00
CA GLY A 419 -21.96 -29.80 48.46
C GLY A 419 -21.25 -28.74 47.62
N ALA A 420 -21.96 -28.22 46.62
CA ALA A 420 -21.41 -27.31 45.63
C ALA A 420 -21.50 -25.84 46.06
N VAL A 421 -20.56 -25.04 45.55
CA VAL A 421 -20.60 -23.57 45.68
C VAL A 421 -20.71 -22.98 44.27
N LEU A 422 -21.76 -22.19 44.05
CA LEU A 422 -21.98 -21.43 42.83
C LEU A 422 -21.64 -19.97 43.10
N ALA A 423 -20.51 -19.52 42.57
CA ALA A 423 -20.19 -18.10 42.52
C ALA A 423 -21.05 -17.46 41.42
N VAL A 424 -21.88 -16.49 41.82
CA VAL A 424 -22.75 -15.72 40.91
C VAL A 424 -22.13 -14.34 40.73
N PHE A 425 -21.92 -13.93 39.49
CA PHE A 425 -21.42 -12.60 39.16
C PHE A 425 -22.50 -11.77 38.49
N TRP A 426 -22.52 -10.48 38.81
CA TRP A 426 -23.44 -9.47 38.31
C TRP A 426 -22.61 -8.31 37.77
N ASP A 427 -22.51 -8.21 36.45
CA ASP A 427 -21.73 -7.16 35.76
C ASP A 427 -20.28 -7.06 36.29
N GLY A 428 -19.65 -8.22 36.48
CA GLY A 428 -18.30 -8.38 37.06
C GLY A 428 -18.25 -8.40 38.60
N LEU A 429 -19.27 -7.89 39.30
CA LEU A 429 -19.32 -7.91 40.76
C LEU A 429 -19.75 -9.29 41.29
N ARG A 430 -18.99 -9.90 42.20
CA ARG A 430 -19.38 -11.18 42.81
C ARG A 430 -20.48 -10.97 43.83
N LEU A 431 -21.66 -11.54 43.57
CA LEU A 431 -22.76 -11.63 44.53
C LEU A 431 -22.49 -12.75 45.56
N PRO A 432 -23.22 -12.79 46.70
CA PRO A 432 -23.07 -13.85 47.68
C PRO A 432 -23.24 -15.25 47.08
N ASP A 433 -22.23 -16.11 47.26
CA ASP A 433 -22.22 -17.46 46.68
C ASP A 433 -23.45 -18.28 47.09
N VAL A 434 -24.07 -18.97 46.13
CA VAL A 434 -25.16 -19.90 46.38
C VAL A 434 -24.58 -21.28 46.69
N ARG A 435 -24.64 -21.69 47.96
CA ARG A 435 -24.25 -23.04 48.38
C ARG A 435 -25.40 -24.02 48.20
N ILE A 436 -25.14 -25.16 47.57
CA ILE A 436 -26.08 -26.27 47.43
C ILE A 436 -25.63 -27.42 48.35
N PRO A 437 -26.36 -27.72 49.44
CA PRO A 437 -26.05 -28.84 50.32
C PRO A 437 -26.07 -30.19 49.59
N ALA A 438 -25.21 -31.11 50.01
CA ALA A 438 -25.21 -32.47 49.47
C ALA A 438 -26.57 -33.14 49.67
N GLY A 439 -27.12 -33.74 48.61
CA GLY A 439 -28.41 -34.45 48.63
C GLY A 439 -29.65 -33.62 48.29
N GLN A 440 -29.56 -32.31 48.06
CA GLN A 440 -30.67 -31.51 47.51
C GLN A 440 -30.65 -31.48 45.98
N ALA A 441 -31.83 -31.65 45.35
CA ALA A 441 -32.00 -31.65 43.89
C ALA A 441 -32.31 -30.26 43.28
N ALA A 442 -32.67 -29.29 44.10
CA ALA A 442 -32.91 -27.92 43.68
C ALA A 442 -32.67 -26.95 44.85
N VAL A 443 -32.12 -25.77 44.56
CA VAL A 443 -31.97 -24.67 45.52
C VAL A 443 -32.40 -23.37 44.87
N LYS A 444 -33.33 -22.69 45.54
CA LYS A 444 -33.82 -21.35 45.17
C LYS A 444 -33.22 -20.32 46.12
N ARG A 445 -32.61 -19.27 45.57
CA ARG A 445 -32.00 -18.18 46.36
C ARG A 445 -32.41 -16.82 45.80
N ALA A 446 -33.06 -16.01 46.61
CA ALA A 446 -33.19 -14.59 46.34
C ALA A 446 -31.84 -13.92 46.62
N LEU A 447 -31.34 -13.13 45.66
CA LEU A 447 -30.16 -12.30 45.77
C LEU A 447 -30.60 -10.85 45.58
N SER A 448 -30.49 -10.05 46.63
CA SER A 448 -30.79 -8.62 46.58
C SER A 448 -29.72 -7.91 45.73
N VAL A 449 -30.14 -7.16 44.71
CA VAL A 449 -29.23 -6.37 43.89
C VAL A 449 -28.82 -5.14 44.72
N PRO A 450 -27.52 -4.83 44.89
CA PRO A 450 -27.09 -3.65 45.62
C PRO A 450 -27.71 -2.37 45.04
N PRO A 451 -28.17 -1.39 45.84
CA PRO A 451 -28.92 -0.23 45.35
C PRO A 451 -28.24 0.56 44.22
N PHE A 452 -26.91 0.63 44.22
CA PHE A 452 -26.11 1.30 43.19
C PHE A 452 -26.06 0.56 41.83
N LEU A 453 -26.58 -0.66 41.76
CA LEU A 453 -26.73 -1.46 40.53
C LEU A 453 -28.18 -1.57 40.05
N GLN A 454 -29.14 -0.94 40.76
CA GLN A 454 -30.56 -0.95 40.41
C GLN A 454 -30.87 0.14 39.36
N SER A 455 -30.35 -0.05 38.14
CA SER A 455 -30.52 0.87 37.01
C SER A 455 -31.46 0.27 35.94
N PRO A 456 -32.41 1.04 35.37
CA PRO A 456 -33.12 0.62 34.17
C PRO A 456 -32.17 0.74 32.95
N LYS A 457 -32.20 -0.24 32.03
CA LYS A 457 -31.39 -0.29 30.78
C LYS A 457 -29.91 -0.69 30.91
N HIS A 458 -29.57 -1.70 31.71
CA HIS A 458 -28.26 -2.37 31.62
C HIS A 458 -28.38 -3.72 30.91
N ALA A 459 -27.36 -4.04 30.09
CA ALA A 459 -27.11 -5.37 29.55
C ALA A 459 -26.28 -6.15 30.57
N LEU A 460 -26.82 -7.26 31.06
CA LEU A 460 -26.40 -7.86 32.32
C LEU A 460 -25.66 -9.17 32.10
N HIS A 461 -24.38 -9.21 32.45
CA HIS A 461 -23.63 -10.48 32.49
C HIS A 461 -23.92 -11.23 33.79
N LEU A 462 -24.65 -12.35 33.69
CA LEU A 462 -24.71 -13.35 34.74
C LEU A 462 -23.72 -14.48 34.43
N ALA A 463 -22.68 -14.61 35.27
CA ALA A 463 -21.77 -15.76 35.21
C ALA A 463 -21.98 -16.68 36.41
N VAL A 464 -22.09 -17.99 36.16
CA VAL A 464 -22.18 -19.02 37.21
C VAL A 464 -20.96 -19.93 37.11
N VAL A 465 -20.18 -20.01 38.18
CA VAL A 465 -18.98 -20.85 38.27
C VAL A 465 -19.12 -21.84 39.41
N SER A 466 -19.04 -23.13 39.11
CA SER A 466 -19.10 -24.21 40.11
C SER A 466 -17.71 -24.67 40.54
N SER A 467 -17.46 -24.72 41.85
CA SER A 467 -16.34 -25.49 42.42
C SER A 467 -16.84 -26.77 43.09
N GLY A 468 -16.36 -27.91 42.60
CA GLY A 468 -16.65 -29.26 43.12
C GLY A 468 -17.89 -29.94 42.52
N GLY A 469 -17.72 -31.19 42.09
CA GLY A 469 -18.74 -32.25 42.09
C GLY A 469 -19.98 -32.15 41.18
N LEU A 470 -20.26 -31.03 40.52
CA LEU A 470 -21.42 -30.95 39.60
C LEU A 470 -21.21 -31.77 38.33
N ALA A 471 -22.11 -32.72 38.08
CA ALA A 471 -22.18 -33.46 36.82
C ALA A 471 -22.92 -32.66 35.72
N SER A 472 -24.03 -31.99 36.07
CA SER A 472 -24.80 -31.09 35.21
C SER A 472 -25.59 -30.05 36.04
N VAL A 473 -26.00 -28.95 35.40
CA VAL A 473 -27.11 -28.09 35.84
C VAL A 473 -28.17 -28.20 34.76
N ASP A 474 -29.37 -28.67 35.12
CA ASP A 474 -30.41 -28.95 34.12
C ASP A 474 -31.17 -27.68 33.76
N SER A 475 -31.42 -26.79 34.72
CA SER A 475 -31.88 -25.44 34.42
C SER A 475 -31.37 -24.40 35.42
N LEU A 476 -31.03 -23.23 34.89
CA LEU A 476 -30.82 -22.00 35.63
C LEU A 476 -31.93 -21.02 35.23
N SER A 477 -32.83 -20.70 36.16
CA SER A 477 -33.88 -19.69 35.89
C SER A 477 -33.69 -18.44 36.73
N VAL A 478 -33.90 -17.30 36.08
CA VAL A 478 -33.72 -15.96 36.66
C VAL A 478 -35.06 -15.24 36.59
N ALA A 479 -35.56 -14.78 37.74
CA ALA A 479 -36.79 -14.02 37.86
C ALA A 479 -36.55 -12.72 38.62
N SER A 480 -37.16 -11.63 38.15
CA SER A 480 -37.07 -10.30 38.77
C SER A 480 -38.44 -9.65 38.89
N ARG A 481 -38.53 -8.63 39.76
CA ARG A 481 -39.64 -7.67 39.81
C ARG A 481 -39.44 -6.58 38.75
N GLY A 482 -39.51 -6.99 37.48
CA GLY A 482 -39.25 -6.17 36.30
C GLY A 482 -39.31 -7.02 35.01
N ARG A 483 -39.23 -6.40 33.83
CA ARG A 483 -39.16 -7.12 32.55
C ARG A 483 -37.70 -7.47 32.22
N LEU A 484 -37.45 -8.73 31.85
CA LEU A 484 -36.13 -9.26 31.53
C LEU A 484 -36.19 -10.03 30.20
N GLU A 485 -35.29 -9.73 29.26
CA GLU A 485 -35.06 -10.49 28.02
C GLU A 485 -33.67 -11.14 28.05
N VAL A 486 -33.50 -12.31 27.42
CA VAL A 486 -32.27 -13.13 27.56
C VAL A 486 -31.67 -13.44 26.20
N VAL A 487 -30.39 -13.10 26.03
CA VAL A 487 -29.58 -13.49 24.87
C VAL A 487 -28.44 -14.37 25.37
N ALA A 488 -28.45 -15.63 24.97
CA ALA A 488 -27.37 -16.57 25.30
C ALA A 488 -26.21 -16.39 24.31
N SER A 489 -25.02 -16.06 24.81
CA SER A 489 -23.78 -15.96 24.03
C SER A 489 -22.78 -16.98 24.54
N THR A 490 -22.64 -18.10 23.84
CA THR A 490 -21.70 -19.19 24.18
C THR A 490 -20.84 -19.64 23.01
N ASP A 491 -20.95 -19.01 21.82
CA ASP A 491 -20.19 -19.44 20.64
C ASP A 491 -19.38 -18.31 19.98
N ARG A 492 -18.05 -18.43 20.05
CA ARG A 492 -17.07 -17.48 19.46
C ARG A 492 -16.88 -17.65 17.94
N ARG A 493 -17.73 -18.44 17.26
CA ARG A 493 -17.36 -19.09 15.99
C ARG A 493 -17.68 -18.37 14.68
N VAL A 494 -18.53 -17.35 14.67
CA VAL A 494 -18.80 -16.54 13.47
C VAL A 494 -18.99 -15.08 13.87
N ALA A 495 -18.09 -14.19 13.42
CA ALA A 495 -18.32 -12.75 13.46
C ALA A 495 -19.25 -12.35 12.30
N PRO A 496 -20.17 -11.39 12.49
CA PRO A 496 -20.96 -10.86 11.38
C PRO A 496 -20.07 -10.13 10.35
N PRO A 497 -20.47 -10.05 9.07
CA PRO A 497 -19.74 -9.30 8.06
C PRO A 497 -19.55 -7.83 8.49
N PRO A 498 -18.40 -7.20 8.17
CA PRO A 498 -18.14 -5.78 8.48
C PRO A 498 -18.84 -4.80 7.52
N TYR A 499 -19.78 -5.28 6.71
CA TYR A 499 -20.50 -4.56 5.66
C TYR A 499 -21.93 -5.08 5.52
N GLU A 500 -22.78 -4.34 4.83
CA GLU A 500 -24.15 -4.78 4.50
C GLU A 500 -24.09 -5.93 3.47
N PRO A 501 -24.65 -7.12 3.77
CA PRO A 501 -24.58 -8.27 2.87
C PRO A 501 -25.69 -8.26 1.82
N THR A 502 -25.38 -8.77 0.64
CA THR A 502 -26.39 -9.16 -0.37
C THR A 502 -27.22 -10.34 0.17
N PRO A 503 -28.56 -10.36 -0.02
CA PRO A 503 -29.38 -11.53 0.28
C PRO A 503 -28.89 -12.79 -0.46
N ARG A 504 -28.82 -13.93 0.24
CA ARG A 504 -28.39 -15.20 -0.35
C ARG A 504 -29.38 -15.71 -1.39
N LEU A 505 -28.85 -16.22 -2.51
CA LEU A 505 -29.67 -16.75 -3.60
C LEU A 505 -30.45 -18.01 -3.21
N SER A 506 -31.76 -17.98 -3.41
CA SER A 506 -32.60 -19.19 -3.39
C SER A 506 -32.37 -20.04 -4.64
N ASP A 507 -32.92 -21.26 -4.65
CA ASP A 507 -32.90 -22.08 -5.87
C ASP A 507 -33.72 -21.42 -6.99
N ALA A 508 -34.80 -20.70 -6.65
CA ALA A 508 -35.63 -19.98 -7.62
C ALA A 508 -34.89 -18.79 -8.25
N ASP A 509 -34.12 -18.03 -7.48
CA ASP A 509 -33.32 -16.90 -7.99
C ASP A 509 -32.26 -17.37 -8.99
N LEU A 510 -31.64 -18.53 -8.73
CA LEU A 510 -30.71 -19.16 -9.67
C LEU A 510 -31.42 -19.56 -10.97
N PHE A 511 -32.56 -20.26 -10.91
CA PHE A 511 -33.31 -20.63 -12.13
C PHE A 511 -33.81 -19.42 -12.92
N ALA A 512 -34.21 -18.34 -12.24
CA ALA A 512 -34.58 -17.08 -12.90
C ALA A 512 -33.40 -16.44 -13.65
N SER A 513 -32.19 -16.57 -13.10
CA SER A 513 -30.93 -16.06 -13.67
C SER A 513 -30.37 -16.93 -14.81
N LEU A 514 -30.96 -18.10 -15.08
CA LEU A 514 -30.56 -18.98 -16.18
C LEU A 514 -31.35 -18.70 -17.47
N ASP A 515 -30.65 -18.74 -18.60
CA ASP A 515 -31.20 -18.73 -19.95
C ASP A 515 -31.72 -20.14 -20.32
N LEU A 516 -32.87 -20.48 -19.75
CA LEU A 516 -33.55 -21.77 -19.91
C LEU A 516 -33.96 -22.09 -21.36
N ASP A 517 -33.87 -21.14 -22.30
CA ASP A 517 -34.14 -21.34 -23.72
C ASP A 517 -32.97 -21.99 -24.48
N ARG A 518 -31.80 -22.12 -23.84
CA ARG A 518 -30.64 -22.84 -24.41
C ARG A 518 -30.96 -24.31 -24.70
N PRO A 519 -30.52 -24.87 -25.85
CA PRO A 519 -30.86 -26.25 -26.24
C PRO A 519 -30.55 -27.32 -25.18
N GLY A 520 -29.45 -27.17 -24.45
CA GLY A 520 -29.06 -28.11 -23.38
C GLY A 520 -29.93 -28.05 -22.11
N LEU A 521 -30.68 -26.97 -21.89
CA LEU A 521 -31.46 -26.74 -20.67
C LEU A 521 -32.96 -27.07 -20.83
N ALA A 522 -33.38 -27.64 -21.95
CA ALA A 522 -34.79 -27.96 -22.22
C ALA A 522 -35.44 -28.84 -21.12
N ALA A 523 -34.69 -29.81 -20.56
CA ALA A 523 -35.14 -30.63 -19.45
C ALA A 523 -35.33 -29.81 -18.15
N VAL A 524 -34.40 -28.91 -17.84
CA VAL A 524 -34.47 -27.99 -16.69
C VAL A 524 -35.69 -27.07 -16.84
N LYS A 525 -35.84 -26.45 -18.02
CA LYS A 525 -36.98 -25.57 -18.37
C LYS A 525 -38.32 -26.28 -18.13
N ALA A 526 -38.46 -27.53 -18.56
CA ALA A 526 -39.69 -28.30 -18.39
C ALA A 526 -40.10 -28.48 -16.91
N GLN A 527 -39.14 -28.66 -16.00
CA GLN A 527 -39.43 -28.81 -14.57
C GLN A 527 -39.66 -27.45 -13.88
N VAL A 528 -38.90 -26.41 -14.24
CA VAL A 528 -39.13 -25.03 -13.75
C VAL A 528 -40.52 -24.53 -14.12
N VAL A 529 -40.98 -24.76 -15.37
CA VAL A 529 -42.34 -24.41 -15.82
C VAL A 529 -43.44 -25.18 -15.07
N ARG A 530 -43.13 -26.38 -14.55
CA ARG A 530 -44.04 -27.16 -13.68
C ARG A 530 -43.99 -26.75 -12.21
N ASN A 531 -43.14 -25.78 -11.86
CA ASN A 531 -42.80 -25.42 -10.47
C ASN A 531 -42.21 -26.58 -9.64
N ASP A 532 -41.63 -27.59 -10.30
CA ASP A 532 -40.92 -28.70 -9.65
C ASP A 532 -39.42 -28.37 -9.55
N LEU A 533 -39.08 -27.54 -8.56
CA LEU A 533 -37.69 -27.14 -8.33
C LEU A 533 -36.81 -28.32 -7.91
N ALA A 534 -37.36 -29.37 -7.29
CA ALA A 534 -36.59 -30.55 -6.89
C ALA A 534 -36.12 -31.35 -8.11
N ALA A 535 -37.01 -31.59 -9.09
CA ALA A 535 -36.64 -32.18 -10.36
C ALA A 535 -35.73 -31.25 -11.19
N ALA A 536 -36.02 -29.93 -11.21
CA ALA A 536 -35.20 -28.96 -11.95
C ALA A 536 -33.73 -28.97 -11.49
N LYS A 537 -33.47 -29.08 -10.17
CA LYS A 537 -32.12 -29.21 -9.61
C LYS A 537 -31.40 -30.45 -10.14
N GLN A 538 -32.07 -31.60 -10.16
CA GLN A 538 -31.47 -32.84 -10.68
C GLN A 538 -31.15 -32.75 -12.17
N GLU A 539 -32.05 -32.19 -12.99
CA GLU A 539 -31.77 -31.99 -14.42
C GLU A 539 -30.62 -31.00 -14.64
N LEU A 540 -30.51 -29.93 -13.83
CA LEU A 540 -29.42 -28.96 -13.94
C LEU A 540 -28.06 -29.57 -13.55
N VAL A 541 -28.02 -30.43 -12.54
CA VAL A 541 -26.81 -31.19 -12.18
C VAL A 541 -26.43 -32.17 -13.30
N ARG A 542 -27.39 -32.95 -13.85
CA ARG A 542 -27.12 -33.85 -14.98
C ARG A 542 -26.56 -33.09 -16.18
N TYR A 543 -27.10 -31.91 -16.48
CA TYR A 543 -26.59 -31.04 -17.53
C TYR A 543 -25.13 -30.62 -17.30
N PHE A 544 -24.82 -29.99 -16.17
CA PHE A 544 -23.46 -29.46 -15.92
C PHE A 544 -22.40 -30.54 -15.73
N VAL A 545 -22.76 -31.71 -15.19
CA VAL A 545 -21.83 -32.86 -15.05
C VAL A 545 -21.60 -33.54 -16.41
N GLY A 546 -22.66 -33.68 -17.21
CA GLY A 546 -22.63 -34.40 -18.50
C GLY A 546 -22.29 -33.56 -19.74
N ARG A 547 -22.26 -32.23 -19.67
CA ARG A 547 -21.93 -31.38 -20.83
C ARG A 547 -20.45 -31.50 -21.21
N THR A 548 -20.20 -31.43 -22.51
CA THR A 548 -18.86 -31.47 -23.13
C THR A 548 -18.48 -30.15 -23.83
N THR A 549 -19.38 -29.16 -23.82
CA THR A 549 -19.18 -27.86 -24.46
C THR A 549 -19.74 -26.76 -23.55
N PRO A 550 -18.94 -25.75 -23.13
CA PRO A 550 -17.49 -25.66 -23.34
C PRO A 550 -16.73 -26.88 -22.75
N PRO A 551 -15.51 -27.17 -23.21
CA PRO A 551 -14.67 -28.20 -22.60
C PRO A 551 -14.42 -27.86 -21.12
N ARG A 552 -14.01 -28.85 -20.33
CA ARG A 552 -13.60 -28.59 -18.94
C ARG A 552 -12.33 -27.72 -18.92
N PRO A 553 -12.19 -26.82 -17.92
CA PRO A 553 -10.99 -26.01 -17.81
C PRO A 553 -9.74 -26.89 -17.70
N PRO A 554 -8.62 -26.50 -18.35
CA PRO A 554 -7.33 -27.13 -18.08
C PRO A 554 -6.93 -26.83 -16.62
N ILE A 555 -6.28 -27.78 -15.96
CA ILE A 555 -5.70 -27.53 -14.64
C ILE A 555 -4.51 -26.61 -14.84
N ARG A 556 -4.58 -25.38 -14.33
CA ARG A 556 -3.44 -24.45 -14.44
C ARG A 556 -2.30 -24.91 -13.55
N HIS A 557 -1.10 -24.90 -14.11
CA HIS A 557 0.15 -24.99 -13.35
C HIS A 557 0.76 -23.58 -13.28
N ASP A 558 -0.07 -22.61 -12.87
CA ASP A 558 0.33 -21.21 -12.78
C ASP A 558 1.45 -20.98 -11.77
N GLY A 559 1.47 -21.75 -10.68
CA GLY A 559 2.46 -21.68 -9.61
C GLY A 559 2.37 -20.41 -8.74
N LEU A 560 1.65 -19.40 -9.22
CA LEU A 560 1.80 -17.97 -8.88
C LEU A 560 1.73 -17.62 -7.40
N TYR A 561 1.05 -18.42 -6.58
CA TYR A 561 0.77 -18.12 -5.18
C TYR A 561 0.94 -19.32 -4.24
N TYR A 562 1.73 -20.33 -4.62
CA TYR A 562 2.11 -21.39 -3.67
C TYR A 562 3.37 -20.98 -2.90
N PRO A 563 3.34 -20.98 -1.56
CA PRO A 563 4.53 -20.74 -0.76
C PRO A 563 5.42 -21.98 -0.84
N ASP A 564 6.61 -21.85 -1.42
CA ASP A 564 7.60 -22.95 -1.58
C ASP A 564 7.91 -23.69 -0.27
N ALA A 565 7.71 -23.03 0.87
CA ALA A 565 7.92 -23.53 2.21
C ALA A 565 6.89 -24.57 2.70
N LEU A 566 5.76 -24.77 2.00
CA LEU A 566 4.63 -25.60 2.48
C LEU A 566 4.45 -26.88 1.65
N PRO A 567 4.87 -28.06 2.13
CA PRO A 567 4.63 -29.33 1.43
C PRO A 567 3.13 -29.58 1.22
N PRO A 568 2.63 -29.71 -0.03
CA PRO A 568 1.20 -29.75 -0.32
C PRO A 568 0.41 -30.81 0.45
N ASP A 569 0.95 -32.04 0.51
CA ASP A 569 0.33 -33.15 1.26
C ASP A 569 0.23 -32.87 2.77
N GLN A 570 1.26 -32.25 3.36
CA GLN A 570 1.27 -31.89 4.78
C GLN A 570 0.26 -30.76 5.07
N SER A 571 0.15 -29.80 4.16
CA SER A 571 -0.82 -28.71 4.23
C SER A 571 -2.27 -29.21 4.14
N ALA A 572 -2.54 -30.18 3.26
CA ALA A 572 -3.84 -30.84 3.18
C ALA A 572 -4.19 -31.60 4.47
N ASP A 573 -3.23 -32.32 5.06
CA ASP A 573 -3.41 -33.03 6.34
C ASP A 573 -3.68 -32.05 7.50
N LYS A 574 -3.00 -30.89 7.52
CA LYS A 574 -3.21 -29.81 8.49
C LYS A 574 -4.59 -29.17 8.34
N TRP A 575 -5.01 -28.85 7.11
CA TRP A 575 -6.32 -28.28 6.81
C TRP A 575 -7.47 -29.22 7.22
N LEU A 576 -7.32 -30.52 6.91
CA LEU A 576 -8.25 -31.57 7.35
C LEU A 576 -8.37 -31.63 8.88
N ALA A 577 -7.25 -31.43 9.61
CA ALA A 577 -7.23 -31.34 11.07
C ALA A 577 -7.75 -30.00 11.65
N GLY A 578 -8.17 -29.06 10.80
CA GLY A 578 -8.71 -27.74 11.18
C GLY A 578 -7.64 -26.70 11.51
N TYR A 579 -6.44 -26.83 10.93
CA TYR A 579 -5.35 -25.85 11.05
C TYR A 579 -5.21 -25.00 9.78
N TYR A 580 -4.87 -23.73 9.98
CA TYR A 580 -4.47 -22.77 8.95
C TYR A 580 -3.03 -22.31 9.18
N TYR A 581 -2.32 -21.90 8.14
CA TYR A 581 -0.97 -21.38 8.24
C TYR A 581 -0.98 -19.85 8.25
N LEU A 582 -0.47 -19.24 9.31
CA LEU A 582 -0.22 -17.81 9.37
C LEU A 582 1.16 -17.52 8.80
N TYR A 583 1.17 -16.76 7.71
CA TYR A 583 2.35 -16.29 7.00
C TYR A 583 3.13 -15.27 7.83
N LYS A 584 2.44 -14.44 8.62
CA LYS A 584 3.07 -13.47 9.52
C LYS A 584 4.05 -14.12 10.52
N THR A 585 3.69 -15.29 11.03
CA THR A 585 4.34 -15.95 12.18
C THR A 585 4.89 -17.32 11.82
N SER A 586 4.96 -17.65 10.53
CA SER A 586 5.41 -18.93 9.98
C SER A 586 4.78 -20.17 10.65
N SER A 587 3.53 -20.08 11.14
CA SER A 587 3.00 -21.02 12.14
C SER A 587 1.59 -21.56 11.84
N TRP A 588 1.36 -22.81 12.26
CA TRP A 588 0.06 -23.48 12.11
C TRP A 588 -0.85 -23.22 13.32
N VAL A 589 -1.93 -22.46 13.11
CA VAL A 589 -2.95 -22.16 14.13
C VAL A 589 -4.21 -23.01 13.92
N LYS A 590 -4.88 -23.39 15.01
CA LYS A 590 -6.11 -24.20 14.95
C LYS A 590 -7.35 -23.30 14.97
N LEU A 591 -7.90 -23.01 13.80
CA LEU A 591 -9.10 -22.17 13.67
C LEU A 591 -10.39 -22.89 14.09
N GLY A 592 -10.42 -24.22 14.00
CA GLY A 592 -11.64 -25.02 14.24
C GLY A 592 -12.60 -25.01 13.05
N ARG A 593 -13.79 -25.60 13.21
CA ARG A 593 -14.85 -25.64 12.18
C ARG A 593 -16.20 -25.23 12.80
N PRO A 594 -17.03 -24.39 12.14
CA PRO A 594 -16.75 -23.65 10.90
C PRO A 594 -15.56 -22.66 11.06
N PHE A 595 -14.95 -22.29 9.94
CA PHE A 595 -13.86 -21.31 9.92
C PHE A 595 -14.39 -19.87 10.02
N ASN A 596 -13.64 -18.99 10.70
CA ASN A 596 -13.87 -17.56 10.62
C ASN A 596 -13.08 -16.97 9.43
N TRP A 597 -13.73 -16.86 8.28
CA TRP A 597 -13.13 -16.41 7.02
C TRP A 597 -12.62 -14.96 7.04
N TYR A 598 -12.98 -14.16 8.03
CA TYR A 598 -12.44 -12.80 8.21
C TYR A 598 -11.11 -12.76 8.97
N LEU A 599 -10.73 -13.85 9.65
CA LEU A 599 -9.48 -14.04 10.39
C LEU A 599 -9.00 -12.74 11.12
N PRO A 600 -9.76 -12.25 12.12
CA PRO A 600 -9.47 -10.98 12.78
C PRO A 600 -8.08 -10.93 13.43
N GLU A 601 -7.58 -12.07 13.90
CA GLU A 601 -6.23 -12.26 14.45
C GLU A 601 -5.10 -12.25 13.41
N GLY A 602 -5.41 -12.46 12.12
CA GLY A 602 -4.44 -12.47 11.03
C GLY A 602 -4.12 -11.07 10.51
N ASN A 603 -2.94 -10.89 9.91
CA ASN A 603 -2.62 -9.68 9.14
C ASN A 603 -3.23 -9.73 7.72
N ALA A 604 -2.95 -8.69 6.94
CA ALA A 604 -3.40 -8.59 5.56
C ALA A 604 -2.93 -9.77 4.67
N SER A 605 -1.68 -10.24 4.75
CA SER A 605 -1.24 -11.42 4.02
C SER A 605 -1.94 -12.72 4.49
N ASP A 606 -2.10 -12.90 5.80
CA ASP A 606 -2.79 -14.06 6.36
C ASP A 606 -4.25 -14.15 5.86
N ARG A 607 -4.93 -13.00 5.76
CA ARG A 607 -6.29 -12.88 5.23
C ARG A 607 -6.34 -13.01 3.71
N TYR A 608 -5.36 -12.47 2.97
CA TYR A 608 -5.23 -12.64 1.51
C TYR A 608 -5.26 -14.11 1.13
N TYR A 609 -4.32 -14.90 1.64
CA TYR A 609 -4.16 -16.32 1.32
C TYR A 609 -5.36 -17.17 1.80
N LEU A 610 -6.09 -16.73 2.83
CA LEU A 610 -7.33 -17.38 3.26
C LEU A 610 -8.49 -17.05 2.31
N ALA A 611 -8.59 -15.80 1.85
CA ALA A 611 -9.64 -15.32 0.96
C ALA A 611 -9.55 -15.94 -0.45
N ILE A 612 -8.34 -16.17 -0.98
CA ILE A 612 -8.12 -16.89 -2.26
C ILE A 612 -8.21 -18.42 -2.14
N GLN A 613 -8.28 -18.95 -0.91
CA GLN A 613 -8.50 -20.37 -0.61
C GLN A 613 -7.42 -21.35 -1.15
N THR A 614 -6.19 -20.89 -1.45
CA THR A 614 -5.12 -21.73 -2.07
C THR A 614 -4.86 -23.06 -1.35
N LEU A 615 -4.92 -23.09 -0.01
CA LEU A 615 -4.72 -24.34 0.75
C LEU A 615 -5.84 -25.38 0.56
N MET A 616 -7.04 -24.98 0.13
CA MET A 616 -8.13 -25.90 -0.17
C MET A 616 -7.86 -26.70 -1.46
N ARG A 617 -7.13 -26.14 -2.43
CA ARG A 617 -6.72 -26.85 -3.65
C ARG A 617 -5.83 -28.06 -3.34
N PHE A 618 -4.92 -27.93 -2.37
CA PHE A 618 -4.14 -29.06 -1.87
C PHE A 618 -5.00 -30.19 -1.27
N VAL A 619 -6.17 -29.88 -0.70
CA VAL A 619 -7.12 -30.88 -0.20
C VAL A 619 -7.76 -31.66 -1.37
N VAL A 620 -8.06 -31.00 -2.48
CA VAL A 620 -8.55 -31.65 -3.72
C VAL A 620 -7.45 -32.50 -4.35
N ASP A 621 -6.22 -31.99 -4.47
CA ASP A 621 -5.05 -32.73 -4.93
C ASP A 621 -4.81 -34.00 -4.10
N ARG A 622 -4.89 -33.86 -2.77
CA ARG A 622 -4.69 -34.95 -1.82
C ARG A 622 -5.78 -36.00 -1.92
N TRP A 623 -7.03 -35.58 -2.13
CA TRP A 623 -8.14 -36.49 -2.42
C TRP A 623 -7.89 -37.26 -3.72
N GLN A 624 -7.59 -36.58 -4.84
CA GLN A 624 -7.38 -37.23 -6.13
C GLN A 624 -6.22 -38.25 -6.11
N LYS A 625 -5.13 -37.95 -5.38
CA LYS A 625 -3.97 -38.85 -5.23
C LYS A 625 -4.24 -40.06 -4.31
N SER A 626 -5.05 -39.89 -3.26
CA SER A 626 -5.22 -40.91 -2.20
C SER A 626 -6.53 -41.71 -2.28
N GLY A 627 -7.56 -41.16 -2.92
CA GLY A 627 -8.93 -41.66 -2.87
C GLY A 627 -9.64 -41.50 -1.52
N ASP A 628 -9.00 -40.92 -0.49
CA ASP A 628 -9.56 -40.85 0.86
C ASP A 628 -10.71 -39.82 0.94
N PRO A 629 -11.96 -40.27 1.19
CA PRO A 629 -13.14 -39.40 1.15
C PRO A 629 -13.15 -38.31 2.22
N ARG A 630 -12.28 -38.38 3.24
CA ARG A 630 -12.20 -37.36 4.31
C ARG A 630 -11.79 -36.00 3.77
N TYR A 631 -10.84 -35.95 2.82
CA TYR A 631 -10.36 -34.70 2.23
C TYR A 631 -11.47 -34.00 1.43
N LEU A 632 -12.13 -34.70 0.50
CA LEU A 632 -13.21 -34.09 -0.29
C LEU A 632 -14.42 -33.71 0.59
N ARG A 633 -14.77 -34.50 1.60
CA ARG A 633 -15.82 -34.11 2.57
C ARG A 633 -15.44 -32.84 3.36
N ALA A 634 -14.16 -32.68 3.71
CA ALA A 634 -13.67 -31.47 4.37
C ALA A 634 -13.77 -30.25 3.44
N TYR A 635 -13.29 -30.36 2.20
CA TYR A 635 -13.41 -29.32 1.17
C TYR A 635 -14.86 -28.86 0.99
N LEU A 636 -15.80 -29.81 0.82
CA LEU A 636 -17.23 -29.52 0.65
C LEU A 636 -17.86 -28.84 1.88
N GLN A 637 -17.49 -29.27 3.09
CA GLN A 637 -17.90 -28.61 4.33
C GLN A 637 -17.39 -27.17 4.42
N ASP A 638 -16.13 -26.95 4.03
CA ASP A 638 -15.46 -25.66 4.18
C ASP A 638 -15.95 -24.66 3.11
N TYR A 639 -16.12 -25.10 1.87
CA TYR A 639 -16.71 -24.30 0.79
C TYR A 639 -18.16 -23.90 1.12
N ARG A 640 -18.96 -24.82 1.67
CA ARG A 640 -20.29 -24.51 2.20
C ARG A 640 -20.19 -23.50 3.36
N SER A 641 -19.27 -23.68 4.30
CA SER A 641 -19.08 -22.74 5.41
C SER A 641 -18.75 -21.33 4.90
N PHE A 642 -17.92 -21.19 3.87
CA PHE A 642 -17.64 -19.89 3.23
C PHE A 642 -18.93 -19.28 2.64
N TYR A 643 -19.66 -20.05 1.83
CA TYR A 643 -20.93 -19.61 1.24
C TYR A 643 -22.04 -19.37 2.28
N GLU A 644 -21.92 -19.86 3.50
CA GLU A 644 -22.90 -19.55 4.56
C GLU A 644 -22.47 -18.31 5.37
N THR A 645 -21.19 -18.17 5.74
CA THR A 645 -20.73 -17.15 6.71
C THR A 645 -20.00 -15.94 6.14
N ALA A 646 -19.56 -15.98 4.87
CA ALA A 646 -18.93 -14.86 4.17
C ALA A 646 -19.81 -14.36 3.00
N PRO A 647 -20.86 -13.56 3.25
CA PRO A 647 -21.74 -13.03 2.19
C PRO A 647 -21.05 -12.00 1.32
N SER A 648 -21.40 -11.98 0.02
CA SER A 648 -21.02 -10.88 -0.86
C SER A 648 -21.58 -9.58 -0.29
N PRO A 649 -20.79 -8.50 -0.22
CA PRO A 649 -21.29 -7.20 0.17
C PRO A 649 -22.33 -6.72 -0.85
N LEU A 650 -23.26 -5.87 -0.41
CA LEU A 650 -24.24 -5.23 -1.28
C LEU A 650 -23.55 -4.31 -2.29
N GLU A 651 -22.61 -3.48 -1.82
CA GLU A 651 -21.76 -2.61 -2.63
C GLU A 651 -20.28 -2.91 -2.38
N PRO A 652 -19.39 -2.80 -3.39
CA PRO A 652 -17.96 -3.04 -3.21
C PRO A 652 -17.38 -2.20 -2.06
N PRO A 653 -16.66 -2.81 -1.12
CA PRO A 653 -16.20 -2.11 0.07
C PRO A 653 -15.05 -1.15 -0.28
N VAL A 654 -15.10 0.07 0.29
CA VAL A 654 -14.12 1.13 0.01
C VAL A 654 -12.73 0.74 0.55
N PHE A 655 -11.69 1.10 -0.18
CA PHE A 655 -10.28 0.93 0.21
C PHE A 655 -10.05 1.49 1.65
N PRO A 656 -9.38 0.78 2.57
CA PRO A 656 -8.56 -0.41 2.38
C PRO A 656 -9.29 -1.72 2.75
N ALA A 657 -10.34 -2.07 2.03
CA ALA A 657 -11.01 -3.38 2.14
C ALA A 657 -10.27 -4.54 1.44
N HIS A 658 -9.04 -4.32 0.98
CA HIS A 658 -8.14 -5.41 0.58
C HIS A 658 -8.00 -6.42 1.72
N TYR A 659 -7.75 -7.68 1.39
CA TYR A 659 -7.54 -8.72 2.38
C TYR A 659 -8.80 -9.03 3.21
N LEU A 660 -9.96 -8.96 2.57
CA LEU A 660 -11.23 -9.50 3.07
C LEU A 660 -11.73 -10.60 2.12
N PRO A 661 -12.68 -11.46 2.55
CA PRO A 661 -13.31 -12.46 1.68
C PRO A 661 -13.84 -11.90 0.34
N TRP A 662 -14.26 -10.64 0.31
CA TRP A 662 -14.89 -10.00 -0.84
C TRP A 662 -14.22 -8.68 -1.21
N SER A 663 -12.97 -8.78 -1.65
CA SER A 663 -12.26 -7.79 -2.47
C SER A 663 -12.03 -8.35 -3.88
N GLY A 664 -11.79 -7.47 -4.86
CA GLY A 664 -11.85 -7.83 -6.29
C GLY A 664 -10.87 -8.94 -6.70
N ILE A 665 -9.57 -8.74 -6.49
CA ILE A 665 -8.53 -9.69 -6.90
C ILE A 665 -8.63 -11.01 -6.15
N GLU A 666 -8.92 -10.99 -4.84
CA GLU A 666 -9.10 -12.21 -4.06
C GLU A 666 -10.34 -13.00 -4.47
N SER A 667 -11.42 -12.31 -4.86
CA SER A 667 -12.64 -12.96 -5.36
C SER A 667 -12.46 -13.53 -6.77
N ALA A 668 -11.69 -12.86 -7.62
CA ALA A 668 -11.33 -13.37 -8.94
C ALA A 668 -10.46 -14.62 -8.82
N MET A 669 -9.36 -14.58 -8.07
CA MET A 669 -8.48 -15.75 -7.88
C MET A 669 -9.20 -16.94 -7.25
N ARG A 670 -10.05 -16.70 -6.23
CA ARG A 670 -10.86 -17.75 -5.61
C ARG A 670 -11.80 -18.43 -6.62
N ILE A 671 -12.42 -17.67 -7.53
CA ILE A 671 -13.36 -18.25 -8.50
C ILE A 671 -12.66 -18.91 -9.69
N GLU A 672 -11.49 -18.41 -10.13
CA GLU A 672 -10.61 -19.13 -11.08
C GLU A 672 -10.30 -20.55 -10.54
N TYR A 673 -9.72 -20.64 -9.33
CA TYR A 673 -9.39 -21.92 -8.70
C TYR A 673 -10.62 -22.77 -8.37
N GLY A 674 -11.71 -22.13 -7.91
CA GLY A 674 -12.96 -22.82 -7.58
C GLY A 674 -13.63 -23.47 -8.80
N ILE A 675 -13.52 -22.88 -9.98
CA ILE A 675 -14.01 -23.44 -11.24
C ILE A 675 -13.18 -24.66 -11.65
N GLU A 676 -11.86 -24.57 -11.60
CA GLU A 676 -10.96 -25.73 -11.82
C GLU A 676 -11.28 -26.87 -10.86
N ASP A 677 -11.32 -26.61 -9.55
CA ASP A 677 -11.60 -27.62 -8.52
C ASP A 677 -13.01 -28.21 -8.65
N TYR A 678 -14.02 -27.43 -9.03
CA TYR A 678 -15.36 -27.95 -9.29
C TYR A 678 -15.37 -29.00 -10.41
N PHE A 679 -14.77 -28.72 -11.57
CA PHE A 679 -14.73 -29.69 -12.67
C PHE A 679 -13.85 -30.91 -12.38
N ARG A 680 -12.93 -30.81 -11.41
CA ARG A 680 -12.15 -31.95 -10.86
C ARG A 680 -12.93 -32.86 -9.92
N ILE A 681 -14.03 -32.39 -9.32
CA ILE A 681 -14.82 -33.12 -8.31
C ILE A 681 -16.27 -33.40 -8.72
N CYS A 682 -16.81 -32.77 -9.76
CA CYS A 682 -18.25 -32.78 -10.08
C CYS A 682 -18.84 -34.15 -10.46
N GLU A 683 -18.02 -35.15 -10.81
CA GLU A 683 -18.47 -36.53 -11.03
C GLU A 683 -18.46 -37.39 -9.76
N SER A 684 -17.92 -36.88 -8.65
CA SER A 684 -17.75 -37.64 -7.42
C SER A 684 -19.08 -37.88 -6.72
N PRO A 685 -19.41 -39.13 -6.32
CA PRO A 685 -20.64 -39.44 -5.59
C PRO A 685 -20.67 -38.89 -4.15
N LEU A 686 -19.63 -38.15 -3.75
CA LEU A 686 -19.58 -37.40 -2.49
C LEU A 686 -20.24 -36.03 -2.58
N LEU A 687 -20.50 -35.53 -3.79
CA LEU A 687 -21.31 -34.33 -4.01
C LEU A 687 -22.77 -34.74 -4.17
N ASP A 688 -23.63 -34.25 -3.28
CA ASP A 688 -25.08 -34.27 -3.51
C ASP A 688 -25.53 -33.07 -4.33
N THR A 689 -26.80 -33.09 -4.73
CA THR A 689 -27.44 -32.03 -5.52
C THR A 689 -27.28 -30.64 -4.89
N ASP A 690 -27.28 -30.52 -3.56
CA ASP A 690 -27.18 -29.21 -2.89
C ASP A 690 -25.76 -28.64 -2.93
N HIS A 691 -24.72 -29.49 -2.99
CA HIS A 691 -23.34 -29.03 -3.18
C HIS A 691 -23.14 -28.41 -4.57
N HIS A 692 -23.65 -29.05 -5.62
CA HIS A 692 -23.65 -28.49 -6.98
C HIS A 692 -24.40 -27.16 -7.05
N MET A 693 -25.61 -27.11 -6.48
CA MET A 693 -26.46 -25.92 -6.51
C MET A 693 -25.87 -24.76 -5.71
N LEU A 694 -25.17 -25.04 -4.60
CA LEU A 694 -24.39 -24.06 -3.84
C LEU A 694 -23.21 -23.52 -4.66
N PHE A 695 -22.52 -24.36 -5.43
CA PHE A 695 -21.46 -23.92 -6.33
C PHE A 695 -22.00 -22.98 -7.44
N TYR A 696 -23.10 -23.33 -8.12
CA TYR A 696 -23.67 -22.47 -9.17
C TYR A 696 -24.12 -21.10 -8.65
N LYS A 697 -24.66 -21.03 -7.42
CA LYS A 697 -24.98 -19.75 -6.76
C LYS A 697 -23.72 -18.97 -6.42
N SER A 698 -22.68 -19.63 -5.93
CA SER A 698 -21.39 -19.01 -5.67
C SER A 698 -20.83 -18.35 -6.94
N VAL A 699 -20.80 -19.06 -8.08
CA VAL A 699 -20.38 -18.49 -9.38
C VAL A 699 -21.19 -17.25 -9.74
N LEU A 700 -22.52 -17.29 -9.59
CA LEU A 700 -23.41 -16.17 -9.88
C LEU A 700 -23.20 -14.95 -8.96
N GLU A 701 -22.97 -15.18 -7.66
CA GLU A 701 -22.61 -14.12 -6.71
C GLU A 701 -21.24 -13.49 -7.06
N HIS A 702 -20.23 -14.29 -7.42
CA HIS A 702 -18.91 -13.79 -7.83
C HIS A 702 -18.98 -12.95 -9.12
N ALA A 703 -19.72 -13.39 -10.14
CA ALA A 703 -19.86 -12.63 -11.38
C ALA A 703 -20.52 -11.26 -11.15
N ARG A 704 -21.61 -11.23 -10.36
CA ARG A 704 -22.32 -10.00 -10.00
C ARG A 704 -21.47 -9.07 -9.13
N PHE A 705 -20.64 -9.61 -8.24
CA PHE A 705 -19.70 -8.83 -7.44
C PHE A 705 -18.58 -8.21 -8.29
N LEU A 706 -17.86 -9.03 -9.07
CA LEU A 706 -16.72 -8.58 -9.89
C LEU A 706 -17.11 -7.50 -10.90
N THR A 707 -18.31 -7.60 -11.49
CA THR A 707 -18.84 -6.58 -12.40
C THR A 707 -19.09 -5.22 -11.72
N LYS A 708 -19.28 -5.18 -10.39
CA LYS A 708 -19.44 -3.92 -9.64
C LYS A 708 -18.12 -3.28 -9.23
N CYS A 709 -17.06 -4.07 -9.00
CA CYS A 709 -15.82 -3.63 -8.35
C CYS A 709 -15.22 -2.35 -8.94
N ASP A 710 -15.19 -2.23 -10.27
CA ASP A 710 -14.52 -1.12 -10.96
C ASP A 710 -15.51 -0.06 -11.48
N GLY A 711 -16.82 -0.30 -11.38
CA GLY A 711 -17.86 0.58 -11.92
C GLY A 711 -17.71 0.91 -13.42
N GLY A 712 -17.13 0.00 -14.22
CA GLY A 712 -16.85 0.19 -15.65
C GLY A 712 -15.72 1.16 -15.99
N ARG A 713 -14.93 1.59 -14.99
CA ARG A 713 -13.78 2.49 -15.18
C ARG A 713 -12.51 1.69 -15.43
N LEU A 714 -11.59 2.29 -16.18
CA LEU A 714 -10.24 1.75 -16.38
C LEU A 714 -9.33 2.21 -15.23
N PHE A 715 -8.68 1.25 -14.61
CA PHE A 715 -7.64 1.38 -13.60
C PHE A 715 -6.42 0.57 -14.08
N PRO A 716 -5.56 1.16 -14.92
CA PRO A 716 -4.33 0.50 -15.40
C PRO A 716 -3.51 -0.04 -14.21
N ALA A 717 -2.86 -1.19 -14.40
CA ALA A 717 -2.12 -2.02 -13.43
C ALA A 717 -2.71 -3.41 -13.17
N ASN A 718 -1.86 -4.26 -12.58
CA ASN A 718 -2.10 -5.60 -12.06
C ASN A 718 -3.51 -5.95 -11.52
N HIS A 719 -4.11 -5.12 -10.66
CA HIS A 719 -5.30 -5.49 -9.88
C HIS A 719 -6.54 -5.68 -10.75
N GLN A 720 -6.87 -4.70 -11.60
CA GLN A 720 -8.03 -4.82 -12.48
C GLN A 720 -7.84 -5.93 -13.52
N MET A 721 -6.61 -6.13 -14.02
CA MET A 721 -6.29 -7.29 -14.86
C MET A 721 -6.63 -8.64 -14.20
N GLY A 722 -6.42 -8.76 -12.89
CA GLY A 722 -6.88 -9.90 -12.10
C GLY A 722 -8.41 -10.02 -12.03
N HIS A 723 -9.11 -8.91 -11.78
CA HIS A 723 -10.59 -8.88 -11.71
C HIS A 723 -11.22 -9.38 -13.03
N LEU A 724 -10.69 -8.90 -14.16
CA LEU A 724 -11.22 -9.14 -15.49
C LEU A 724 -11.04 -10.59 -15.93
N LEU A 725 -9.90 -11.23 -15.64
CA LEU A 725 -9.70 -12.62 -16.04
C LEU A 725 -10.62 -13.58 -15.26
N GLY A 726 -10.78 -13.39 -13.95
CA GLY A 726 -11.69 -14.20 -13.15
C GLY A 726 -13.16 -14.06 -13.59
N LEU A 727 -13.57 -12.86 -14.02
CA LEU A 727 -14.91 -12.65 -14.60
C LEU A 727 -15.03 -13.28 -15.99
N GLU A 728 -14.02 -13.13 -16.86
CA GLU A 728 -13.99 -13.73 -18.21
C GLU A 728 -14.10 -15.26 -18.14
N GLU A 729 -13.39 -15.88 -17.19
CA GLU A 729 -13.46 -17.32 -16.92
C GLU A 729 -14.87 -17.79 -16.56
N ILE A 730 -15.60 -17.03 -15.72
CA ILE A 730 -17.01 -17.31 -15.46
C ILE A 730 -17.82 -17.23 -16.76
N THR A 731 -17.62 -16.22 -17.60
CA THR A 731 -18.39 -16.12 -18.85
C THR A 731 -18.04 -17.23 -19.84
N ALA A 732 -16.79 -17.69 -19.85
CA ALA A 732 -16.30 -18.74 -20.72
C ALA A 732 -16.93 -20.09 -20.35
N TYR A 733 -16.93 -20.46 -19.06
CA TYR A 733 -17.45 -21.76 -18.62
C TYR A 733 -18.91 -21.75 -18.17
N PHE A 734 -19.54 -20.62 -17.86
CA PHE A 734 -20.95 -20.55 -17.46
C PHE A 734 -21.77 -19.62 -18.36
N PRO A 735 -21.80 -19.85 -19.69
CA PRO A 735 -22.59 -19.04 -20.61
C PRO A 735 -24.10 -19.19 -20.40
N GLU A 736 -24.56 -20.13 -19.57
CA GLU A 736 -25.97 -20.38 -19.27
C GLU A 736 -26.65 -19.27 -18.45
N PHE A 737 -25.90 -18.37 -17.81
CA PHE A 737 -26.49 -17.21 -17.14
C PHE A 737 -27.00 -16.17 -18.14
N ARG A 738 -28.15 -15.55 -17.86
CA ARG A 738 -28.74 -14.50 -18.71
C ARG A 738 -27.80 -13.30 -18.85
N GLU A 739 -27.12 -12.95 -17.77
CA GLU A 739 -26.16 -11.84 -17.75
C GLU A 739 -24.79 -12.18 -18.38
N ALA A 740 -24.49 -13.44 -18.72
CA ALA A 740 -23.16 -13.85 -19.18
C ALA A 740 -22.67 -13.10 -20.42
N GLY A 741 -23.57 -12.76 -21.35
CA GLY A 741 -23.24 -11.95 -22.52
C GLY A 741 -22.86 -10.50 -22.16
N TYR A 742 -23.50 -9.91 -21.15
CA TYR A 742 -23.17 -8.57 -20.65
C TYR A 742 -21.84 -8.57 -19.91
N TRP A 743 -21.60 -9.54 -19.02
CA TRP A 743 -20.31 -9.69 -18.33
C TRP A 743 -19.17 -9.86 -19.32
N ARG A 744 -19.36 -10.64 -20.38
CA ARG A 744 -18.35 -10.88 -21.41
C ARG A 744 -18.04 -9.63 -22.22
N GLN A 745 -19.06 -8.83 -22.56
CA GLN A 745 -18.82 -7.55 -23.22
C GLN A 745 -18.05 -6.59 -22.28
N TYR A 746 -18.45 -6.53 -21.01
CA TYR A 746 -17.79 -5.71 -19.99
C TYR A 746 -16.31 -6.06 -19.81
N THR A 747 -15.97 -7.34 -19.68
CA THR A 747 -14.59 -7.80 -19.56
C THR A 747 -13.77 -7.49 -20.80
N GLN A 748 -14.28 -7.81 -21.98
CA GLN A 748 -13.54 -7.63 -23.24
C GLN A 748 -13.30 -6.16 -23.58
N ASP A 749 -14.25 -5.27 -23.28
CA ASP A 749 -14.09 -3.83 -23.49
C ASP A 749 -13.11 -3.18 -22.50
N LEU A 750 -12.82 -3.81 -21.36
CA LEU A 750 -11.76 -3.40 -20.43
C LEU A 750 -10.42 -4.07 -20.75
N LEU A 751 -10.39 -5.37 -21.10
CA LEU A 751 -9.18 -6.08 -21.51
C LEU A 751 -8.52 -5.46 -22.76
N ARG A 752 -9.31 -5.02 -23.75
CA ARG A 752 -8.79 -4.25 -24.90
C ARG A 752 -8.18 -2.91 -24.50
N LYS A 753 -8.70 -2.26 -23.46
CA LYS A 753 -8.14 -1.00 -22.95
C LYS A 753 -6.85 -1.26 -22.18
N HIS A 754 -6.81 -2.26 -21.30
CA HIS A 754 -5.60 -2.70 -20.60
C HIS A 754 -4.49 -3.06 -21.58
N HIS A 755 -4.76 -3.88 -22.59
CA HIS A 755 -3.79 -4.21 -23.64
C HIS A 755 -3.14 -2.97 -24.29
N ALA A 756 -3.92 -1.89 -24.47
CA ALA A 756 -3.46 -0.64 -25.07
C ALA A 756 -2.79 0.36 -24.10
N VAL A 757 -2.83 0.15 -22.78
CA VAL A 757 -2.26 1.11 -21.78
C VAL A 757 -1.31 0.48 -20.77
N ASP A 758 -1.43 -0.82 -20.49
CA ASP A 758 -0.58 -1.54 -19.55
C ASP A 758 0.71 -2.01 -20.21
N LEU A 759 0.79 -2.08 -21.55
CA LEU A 759 1.97 -2.50 -22.30
C LEU A 759 2.58 -1.34 -23.08
N TYR A 760 3.88 -1.10 -22.88
CA TYR A 760 4.66 -0.09 -23.59
C TYR A 760 5.17 -0.58 -24.94
N ALA A 761 5.63 0.35 -25.80
CA ALA A 761 6.11 -0.01 -27.14
C ALA A 761 7.44 -0.78 -27.09
N ASP A 762 8.27 -0.52 -26.07
CA ASP A 762 9.48 -1.28 -25.74
C ASP A 762 9.22 -2.68 -25.13
N GLY A 763 7.95 -3.04 -24.90
CA GLY A 763 7.50 -4.30 -24.31
C GLY A 763 7.35 -4.29 -22.78
N GLY A 764 7.70 -3.20 -22.11
CA GLY A 764 7.52 -3.07 -20.66
C GLY A 764 6.08 -2.95 -20.22
N ASN A 765 5.88 -2.95 -18.90
CA ASN A 765 4.56 -2.81 -18.29
C ASN A 765 4.49 -1.58 -17.37
N VAL A 766 3.31 -0.97 -17.27
CA VAL A 766 3.02 0.25 -16.50
C VAL A 766 3.31 0.14 -14.99
N ASP A 767 3.38 -1.07 -14.43
CA ASP A 767 3.79 -1.25 -13.04
C ASP A 767 5.31 -1.01 -12.84
N THR A 768 6.11 -1.17 -13.90
CA THR A 768 7.60 -1.09 -13.89
C THR A 768 8.23 -1.92 -12.77
N ALA A 769 7.69 -3.14 -12.61
CA ALA A 769 8.19 -4.16 -11.70
C ALA A 769 8.00 -5.52 -12.40
N LEU A 770 9.08 -6.31 -12.52
CA LEU A 770 9.10 -7.53 -13.33
C LEU A 770 8.11 -8.60 -12.84
N ASP A 771 8.01 -8.84 -11.53
CA ASP A 771 7.04 -9.80 -10.96
C ASP A 771 5.59 -9.45 -11.38
N TYR A 772 5.26 -8.16 -11.46
CA TYR A 772 3.94 -7.67 -11.90
C TYR A 772 3.78 -7.68 -13.42
N ALA A 773 4.81 -7.31 -14.19
CA ALA A 773 4.82 -7.40 -15.64
C ALA A 773 4.59 -8.86 -16.11
N VAL A 774 5.23 -9.82 -15.45
CA VAL A 774 5.03 -11.27 -15.68
C VAL A 774 3.61 -11.70 -15.32
N MET A 775 3.02 -11.18 -14.23
CA MET A 775 1.65 -11.50 -13.86
C MET A 775 0.64 -10.94 -14.88
N VAL A 776 0.79 -9.67 -15.29
CA VAL A 776 -0.07 -9.04 -16.30
C VAL A 776 0.05 -9.75 -17.65
N SER A 777 1.28 -10.05 -18.11
CA SER A 777 1.50 -10.86 -19.32
C SER A 777 0.82 -12.23 -19.21
N THR A 778 0.85 -12.82 -18.01
CA THR A 778 0.22 -14.11 -17.72
C THR A 778 -1.30 -14.06 -17.89
N LYS A 779 -1.94 -13.00 -17.41
CA LYS A 779 -3.39 -12.81 -17.56
C LYS A 779 -3.77 -12.46 -19.01
N LEU A 780 -3.00 -11.60 -19.69
CA LEU A 780 -3.24 -11.22 -21.10
C LEU A 780 -3.06 -12.39 -22.09
N TYR A 781 -2.03 -13.25 -21.91
CA TYR A 781 -1.90 -14.45 -22.76
C TYR A 781 -3.02 -15.45 -22.46
N THR A 782 -3.41 -15.63 -21.18
CA THR A 782 -4.45 -16.61 -20.81
C THR A 782 -5.78 -16.24 -21.45
N TYR A 783 -6.12 -14.95 -21.46
CA TYR A 783 -7.26 -14.46 -22.23
C TYR A 783 -7.15 -14.81 -23.72
N ALA A 784 -6.02 -14.51 -24.37
CA ALA A 784 -5.86 -14.72 -25.81
C ALA A 784 -5.88 -16.19 -26.25
N TYR A 785 -5.10 -17.04 -25.58
CA TYR A 785 -4.86 -18.41 -26.03
C TYR A 785 -5.74 -19.47 -25.35
N LEU A 786 -6.60 -19.07 -24.39
CA LEU A 786 -7.61 -19.97 -23.81
C LEU A 786 -9.04 -19.45 -24.00
N PHE A 787 -9.32 -18.19 -23.65
CA PHE A 787 -10.70 -17.69 -23.62
C PHE A 787 -11.19 -17.08 -24.93
N ALA A 788 -10.35 -16.30 -25.62
CA ALA A 788 -10.69 -15.75 -26.93
C ALA A 788 -10.83 -16.86 -27.97
N ASP A 789 -9.92 -17.85 -28.00
CA ASP A 789 -10.04 -19.04 -28.84
C ASP A 789 -11.32 -19.84 -28.55
N LEU A 790 -11.58 -20.17 -27.28
CA LEU A 790 -12.82 -20.86 -26.86
C LEU A 790 -14.10 -20.08 -27.23
N ALA A 791 -14.03 -18.75 -27.28
CA ALA A 791 -15.14 -17.88 -27.69
C ALA A 791 -15.20 -17.62 -29.20
N GLY A 792 -14.21 -18.07 -29.99
CA GLY A 792 -14.10 -17.81 -31.43
C GLY A 792 -13.79 -16.36 -31.78
N ILE A 793 -13.00 -15.66 -30.95
CA ILE A 793 -12.73 -14.23 -31.05
C ILE A 793 -11.35 -13.98 -31.65
N ASP A 794 -11.32 -13.29 -32.78
CA ASP A 794 -10.08 -12.72 -33.34
C ASP A 794 -9.68 -11.46 -32.56
N LEU A 795 -8.47 -11.45 -32.00
CA LEU A 795 -7.87 -10.31 -31.30
C LEU A 795 -6.97 -9.46 -32.20
N GLY A 796 -6.70 -9.92 -33.43
CA GLY A 796 -5.80 -9.28 -34.38
C GLY A 796 -4.30 -9.50 -34.08
N PRO A 797 -3.43 -9.24 -35.06
CA PRO A 797 -2.00 -9.57 -34.98
C PRO A 797 -1.22 -8.76 -33.93
N GLU A 798 -1.65 -7.53 -33.63
CA GLU A 798 -0.97 -6.68 -32.64
C GLU A 798 -1.03 -7.25 -31.21
N TRP A 799 -2.04 -8.05 -30.88
CA TRP A 799 -2.11 -8.71 -29.57
C TRP A 799 -0.96 -9.72 -29.39
N GLY A 800 -0.71 -10.55 -30.40
CA GLY A 800 0.43 -11.47 -30.40
C GLY A 800 1.76 -10.71 -30.41
N ALA A 801 1.87 -9.68 -31.25
CA ALA A 801 3.09 -8.89 -31.38
C ALA A 801 3.49 -8.16 -30.08
N SER A 802 2.52 -7.62 -29.31
CA SER A 802 2.83 -6.98 -28.02
C SER A 802 3.26 -7.98 -26.95
N LEU A 803 2.62 -9.15 -26.88
CA LEU A 803 3.02 -10.22 -25.96
C LEU A 803 4.42 -10.74 -26.29
N GLN A 804 4.75 -10.92 -27.57
CA GLN A 804 6.11 -11.29 -28.00
C GLN A 804 7.15 -10.22 -27.61
N ARG A 805 6.84 -8.92 -27.80
CA ARG A 805 7.68 -7.82 -27.31
C ARG A 805 7.87 -7.90 -25.79
N GLN A 806 6.83 -8.21 -25.03
CA GLN A 806 6.90 -8.33 -23.57
C GLN A 806 7.76 -9.52 -23.11
N TYR A 807 7.68 -10.69 -23.76
CA TYR A 807 8.59 -11.80 -23.46
C TYR A 807 10.05 -11.44 -23.76
N ARG A 808 10.32 -10.74 -24.87
CA ARG A 808 11.67 -10.21 -25.17
C ARG A 808 12.12 -9.15 -24.17
N TRP A 809 11.23 -8.28 -23.70
CA TRP A 809 11.50 -7.32 -22.62
C TRP A 809 11.94 -8.04 -21.33
N CYS A 810 11.22 -9.09 -20.91
CA CYS A 810 11.64 -9.90 -19.75
C CYS A 810 13.06 -10.49 -19.91
N LEU A 811 13.43 -10.97 -21.11
CA LEU A 811 14.80 -11.45 -21.40
C LEU A 811 15.85 -10.31 -21.38
N ASN A 812 15.49 -9.11 -21.86
CA ASN A 812 16.33 -7.91 -21.86
C ASN A 812 16.65 -7.36 -20.47
N VAL A 813 15.86 -7.72 -19.46
CA VAL A 813 16.01 -7.25 -18.06
C VAL A 813 16.49 -8.34 -17.11
N THR A 814 16.55 -9.58 -17.60
CA THR A 814 17.15 -10.70 -16.86
C THR A 814 18.65 -10.51 -16.70
N ALA A 815 19.17 -10.83 -15.51
CA ALA A 815 20.58 -10.75 -15.17
C ALA A 815 21.40 -11.99 -15.65
N PRO A 816 22.74 -11.92 -15.68
CA PRO A 816 23.59 -13.03 -16.17
C PRO A 816 23.46 -14.34 -15.39
N ASP A 817 23.14 -14.27 -14.09
CA ASP A 817 22.89 -15.42 -13.22
C ASP A 817 21.58 -16.19 -13.55
N GLY A 818 20.78 -15.66 -14.48
CA GLY A 818 19.48 -16.20 -14.89
C GLY A 818 18.30 -15.68 -14.07
N GLY A 819 18.56 -15.05 -12.92
CA GLY A 819 17.53 -14.41 -12.11
C GLY A 819 17.28 -12.97 -12.53
N HIS A 820 16.59 -12.25 -11.65
CA HIS A 820 16.32 -10.83 -11.82
C HIS A 820 16.66 -10.01 -10.56
N LEU A 821 17.00 -8.75 -10.80
CA LEU A 821 17.18 -7.77 -9.72
C LEU A 821 15.84 -7.47 -9.05
N GLY A 822 15.86 -7.29 -7.73
CA GLY A 822 14.72 -6.83 -6.95
C GLY A 822 14.48 -5.34 -7.18
N ILE A 823 14.08 -4.93 -8.37
CA ILE A 823 13.83 -3.53 -8.71
C ILE A 823 12.42 -3.14 -8.28
N GLY A 824 12.28 -2.12 -7.43
CA GLY A 824 10.99 -1.68 -6.90
C GLY A 824 10.29 -2.80 -6.12
N ASP A 825 8.99 -2.99 -6.32
CA ASP A 825 8.22 -4.07 -5.68
C ASP A 825 8.47 -5.48 -6.29
N CYS A 826 9.72 -5.78 -6.62
CA CYS A 826 10.16 -7.13 -6.96
C CYS A 826 10.90 -7.75 -5.78
N SER A 827 10.66 -9.04 -5.53
CA SER A 827 11.63 -9.84 -4.78
C SER A 827 12.75 -10.28 -5.74
N PRO A 828 14.04 -10.18 -5.38
CA PRO A 828 15.11 -10.73 -6.19
C PRO A 828 15.02 -12.27 -6.15
N ARG A 829 14.67 -12.90 -7.26
CA ARG A 829 14.53 -14.36 -7.37
C ARG A 829 15.66 -14.95 -8.22
N LEU A 830 16.19 -16.10 -7.79
CA LEU A 830 16.94 -17.01 -8.65
C LEU A 830 15.97 -17.96 -9.37
N ASP A 831 16.39 -18.52 -10.51
CA ASP A 831 15.74 -19.64 -11.21
C ASP A 831 15.74 -20.91 -10.31
N PHE A 832 14.88 -20.95 -9.28
CA PHE A 832 14.71 -22.12 -8.43
C PHE A 832 13.92 -23.21 -9.17
N PRO A 833 14.41 -24.46 -9.22
CA PRO A 833 13.80 -25.54 -10.00
C PRO A 833 12.45 -26.01 -9.41
N GLY A 834 11.39 -25.28 -9.70
CA GLY A 834 10.02 -25.56 -9.24
C GLY A 834 9.11 -24.32 -9.18
N ASN A 835 9.66 -23.10 -9.19
CA ASN A 835 8.90 -21.85 -9.02
C ASN A 835 9.35 -20.73 -9.98
N ASP A 836 9.60 -21.10 -11.24
CA ASP A 836 10.24 -20.31 -12.31
C ASP A 836 9.32 -19.26 -12.97
N ILE A 837 8.24 -18.84 -12.34
CA ILE A 837 7.07 -18.26 -13.05
C ILE A 837 7.37 -16.90 -13.70
N GLY A 838 8.38 -16.19 -13.18
CA GLY A 838 8.98 -14.99 -13.78
C GLY A 838 10.49 -15.10 -14.03
N GLY A 839 11.06 -16.31 -13.95
CA GLY A 839 12.47 -16.53 -14.27
C GLY A 839 12.74 -16.49 -15.78
N ARG A 840 14.02 -16.55 -16.16
CA ARG A 840 14.42 -16.50 -17.58
C ARG A 840 13.82 -17.65 -18.36
N THR A 841 13.80 -18.82 -17.73
CA THR A 841 13.55 -20.10 -18.39
C THR A 841 12.08 -20.25 -18.78
N THR A 842 11.12 -20.06 -17.87
CA THR A 842 9.67 -20.12 -18.18
C THR A 842 9.24 -19.01 -19.15
N THR A 843 9.78 -17.80 -18.98
CA THR A 843 9.56 -16.67 -19.90
C THR A 843 9.98 -17.05 -21.32
N ALA A 844 11.18 -17.59 -21.47
CA ALA A 844 11.73 -18.10 -22.72
C ALA A 844 10.90 -19.25 -23.31
N VAL A 845 10.47 -20.22 -22.48
CA VAL A 845 9.63 -21.34 -22.91
C VAL A 845 8.31 -20.83 -23.48
N ARG A 846 7.62 -19.90 -22.79
CA ARG A 846 6.36 -19.32 -23.27
C ARG A 846 6.56 -18.55 -24.59
N GLY A 847 7.58 -17.69 -24.68
CA GLY A 847 7.87 -16.94 -25.89
C GLY A 847 8.17 -17.83 -27.10
N ALA A 848 8.96 -18.88 -26.91
CA ALA A 848 9.29 -19.84 -27.97
C ALA A 848 8.10 -20.75 -28.34
N LEU A 849 7.32 -21.20 -27.35
CA LEU A 849 6.19 -22.12 -27.54
C LEU A 849 4.96 -21.43 -28.17
N LEU A 850 4.70 -20.16 -27.85
CA LEU A 850 3.57 -19.40 -28.39
C LEU A 850 3.87 -18.75 -29.75
N PHE A 851 5.11 -18.30 -29.99
CA PHE A 851 5.46 -17.49 -31.17
C PHE A 851 6.53 -18.09 -32.08
N GLY A 852 7.09 -19.26 -31.74
CA GLY A 852 8.23 -19.84 -32.48
C GLY A 852 9.50 -18.99 -32.41
N ASP A 853 9.62 -18.12 -31.40
CA ASP A 853 10.67 -17.11 -31.32
C ASP A 853 12.06 -17.75 -31.06
N PRO A 854 13.02 -17.65 -32.00
CA PRO A 854 14.31 -18.33 -31.89
C PRO A 854 15.22 -17.72 -30.82
N VAL A 855 15.04 -16.44 -30.50
CA VAL A 855 15.74 -15.78 -29.38
C VAL A 855 15.22 -16.30 -28.05
N CYS A 856 13.90 -16.42 -27.90
CA CYS A 856 13.33 -17.06 -26.72
C CYS A 856 13.81 -18.52 -26.64
N LYS A 857 13.81 -19.26 -27.76
CA LYS A 857 14.26 -20.66 -27.83
C LYS A 857 15.69 -20.83 -27.29
N TYR A 858 16.61 -19.91 -27.59
CA TYR A 858 17.99 -19.96 -27.09
C TYR A 858 18.08 -20.02 -25.57
N PHE A 859 17.18 -19.37 -24.82
CA PHE A 859 17.18 -19.38 -23.35
C PHE A 859 16.43 -20.58 -22.74
N THR A 860 15.90 -21.51 -23.54
CA THR A 860 15.21 -22.72 -23.05
C THR A 860 16.13 -23.91 -22.74
N GLN A 861 17.45 -23.74 -22.80
CA GLN A 861 18.44 -24.83 -22.61
C GLN A 861 18.34 -25.52 -21.23
N SER A 862 17.93 -24.78 -20.19
CA SER A 862 17.68 -25.26 -18.83
C SER A 862 16.28 -25.84 -18.62
N ALA A 863 15.34 -25.63 -19.55
CA ALA A 863 13.93 -25.97 -19.38
C ALA A 863 13.71 -27.48 -19.31
N LYS A 864 12.87 -27.92 -18.37
CA LYS A 864 12.55 -29.35 -18.25
C LYS A 864 11.54 -29.74 -19.33
N ARG A 865 11.72 -30.89 -19.98
CA ARG A 865 10.75 -31.38 -20.97
C ARG A 865 9.31 -31.49 -20.44
N ALA A 866 9.17 -31.85 -19.16
CA ALA A 866 7.87 -31.91 -18.50
C ALA A 866 7.19 -30.54 -18.31
N GLU A 867 7.98 -29.46 -18.20
CA GLU A 867 7.52 -28.09 -18.05
C GLU A 867 6.99 -27.54 -19.39
N VAL A 868 7.77 -27.71 -20.47
CA VAL A 868 7.33 -27.37 -21.84
C VAL A 868 6.04 -28.12 -22.21
N LEU A 869 5.98 -29.42 -21.88
CA LEU A 869 4.78 -30.23 -22.08
C LEU A 869 3.60 -29.74 -21.21
N GLY A 870 3.85 -29.36 -19.95
CA GLY A 870 2.83 -28.82 -19.05
C GLY A 870 2.21 -27.52 -19.57
N TRP A 871 3.04 -26.58 -20.04
CA TRP A 871 2.55 -25.35 -20.68
C TRP A 871 1.74 -25.66 -21.94
N ALA A 872 2.22 -26.53 -22.81
CA ALA A 872 1.49 -26.92 -24.02
C ALA A 872 0.15 -27.63 -23.71
N GLN A 873 0.09 -28.45 -22.66
CA GLN A 873 -1.14 -29.08 -22.17
C GLN A 873 -2.12 -28.06 -21.58
N GLN A 874 -1.63 -27.02 -20.90
CA GLN A 874 -2.46 -25.95 -20.37
C GLN A 874 -3.12 -25.12 -21.48
N PHE A 875 -2.41 -24.84 -22.59
CA PHE A 875 -2.93 -23.99 -23.66
C PHE A 875 -3.76 -24.76 -24.70
N TRP A 876 -3.30 -25.94 -25.13
CA TRP A 876 -3.89 -26.66 -26.27
C TRP A 876 -4.40 -28.07 -25.94
N GLY A 877 -4.33 -28.48 -24.67
CA GLY A 877 -4.89 -29.74 -24.17
C GLY A 877 -4.44 -30.96 -24.99
N SER A 878 -5.36 -31.54 -25.76
CA SER A 878 -5.08 -32.71 -26.62
C SER A 878 -4.11 -32.45 -27.78
N GLN A 879 -3.94 -31.19 -28.22
CA GLN A 879 -3.04 -30.83 -29.33
C GLN A 879 -1.61 -30.51 -28.83
N ALA A 880 -1.36 -30.55 -27.52
CA ALA A 880 -0.07 -30.17 -26.92
C ALA A 880 1.14 -30.88 -27.54
N ALA A 881 0.99 -32.13 -27.98
CA ALA A 881 2.08 -32.91 -28.58
C ALA A 881 2.55 -32.38 -29.96
N ASP A 882 1.69 -31.65 -30.69
CA ASP A 882 2.04 -31.01 -31.95
C ASP A 882 2.76 -29.68 -31.70
N HIS A 883 2.23 -28.80 -30.83
CA HIS A 883 2.92 -27.56 -30.43
C HIS A 883 4.30 -27.80 -29.80
N VAL A 884 4.44 -28.89 -29.05
CA VAL A 884 5.75 -29.32 -28.50
C VAL A 884 6.72 -29.79 -29.60
N ARG A 885 6.22 -30.37 -30.70
CA ARG A 885 7.04 -30.72 -31.87
C ARG A 885 7.47 -29.47 -32.64
N ASP A 886 6.57 -28.51 -32.80
CA ASP A 886 6.88 -27.23 -33.45
C ASP A 886 7.91 -26.45 -32.65
N PHE A 887 7.75 -26.39 -31.31
CA PHE A 887 8.77 -25.86 -30.39
C PHE A 887 10.13 -26.55 -30.57
N ASP A 888 10.18 -27.88 -30.73
CA ASP A 888 11.44 -28.61 -30.95
C ASP A 888 12.09 -28.33 -32.31
N ALA A 889 11.31 -27.92 -33.31
CA ALA A 889 11.78 -27.59 -34.65
C ALA A 889 12.32 -26.14 -34.77
N VAL A 890 12.12 -25.29 -33.76
CA VAL A 890 12.72 -23.95 -33.71
C VAL A 890 14.21 -24.09 -33.40
N GLU A 891 15.06 -23.64 -34.33
CA GLU A 891 16.51 -23.50 -34.09
C GLU A 891 16.78 -22.30 -33.16
N PRO A 892 17.62 -22.45 -32.12
CA PRO A 892 17.91 -21.37 -31.18
C PRO A 892 18.87 -20.33 -31.78
N GLU A 893 18.52 -19.04 -31.65
CA GLU A 893 19.37 -17.91 -32.06
C GLU A 893 19.81 -17.10 -30.83
N LEU A 894 21.13 -16.89 -30.69
CA LEU A 894 21.65 -15.93 -29.72
C LEU A 894 21.23 -14.51 -30.17
N PRO A 895 20.78 -13.62 -29.26
CA PRO A 895 20.51 -12.23 -29.60
C PRO A 895 21.71 -11.56 -30.27
N ASP A 896 21.47 -10.83 -31.36
CA ASP A 896 22.48 -10.03 -32.06
C ASP A 896 22.71 -8.65 -31.42
N TRP A 897 21.94 -8.33 -30.37
CA TRP A 897 22.15 -7.19 -29.48
C TRP A 897 22.66 -7.62 -28.11
N THR A 898 23.17 -6.66 -27.34
CA THR A 898 23.59 -6.85 -25.95
C THR A 898 22.96 -5.76 -25.06
N SER A 899 23.52 -4.55 -25.05
CA SER A 899 22.98 -3.43 -24.27
C SER A 899 21.74 -2.83 -24.92
N VAL A 900 20.79 -2.37 -24.11
CA VAL A 900 19.48 -1.88 -24.55
C VAL A 900 18.98 -0.77 -23.64
N ASN A 901 18.34 0.25 -24.22
CA ASN A 901 17.54 1.23 -23.49
C ASN A 901 16.05 0.95 -23.76
N LEU A 902 15.25 1.01 -22.71
CA LEU A 902 13.81 0.75 -22.69
C LEU A 902 13.14 2.05 -22.20
N PRO A 903 13.01 3.06 -23.08
CA PRO A 903 12.74 4.44 -22.69
C PRO A 903 11.30 4.69 -22.21
N ASP A 904 10.35 3.82 -22.56
CA ASP A 904 8.96 3.93 -22.09
C ASP A 904 8.84 3.35 -20.68
N THR A 905 9.48 2.20 -20.44
CA THR A 905 9.69 1.60 -19.11
C THR A 905 10.53 2.52 -18.20
N GLY A 906 11.48 3.24 -18.80
CA GLY A 906 12.50 4.02 -18.10
C GLY A 906 13.67 3.16 -17.59
N TRP A 907 14.02 2.07 -18.27
CA TRP A 907 15.07 1.13 -17.83
C TRP A 907 16.24 1.12 -18.83
N THR A 908 17.50 1.10 -18.36
CA THR A 908 18.67 0.87 -19.24
C THR A 908 19.48 -0.31 -18.76
N ILE A 909 19.91 -1.17 -19.69
CA ILE A 909 20.77 -2.31 -19.42
C ILE A 909 22.05 -2.19 -20.25
N MET A 910 23.19 -2.11 -19.58
CA MET A 910 24.52 -2.21 -20.17
C MET A 910 25.09 -3.61 -19.87
N ARG A 911 25.26 -4.47 -20.88
CA ARG A 911 25.79 -5.83 -20.71
C ARG A 911 26.91 -6.14 -21.70
N SER A 912 27.99 -6.82 -21.27
CA SER A 912 29.09 -7.17 -22.19
C SER A 912 28.68 -8.20 -23.24
N ASP A 913 27.87 -9.18 -22.84
CA ASP A 913 27.45 -10.35 -23.60
C ASP A 913 26.28 -11.04 -22.86
N TRP A 914 25.96 -12.28 -23.24
CA TRP A 914 24.88 -13.09 -22.65
C TRP A 914 25.38 -14.33 -21.88
N SER A 915 26.69 -14.46 -21.64
CA SER A 915 27.23 -15.53 -20.81
C SER A 915 26.95 -15.28 -19.32
N PRO A 916 27.01 -16.30 -18.46
CA PRO A 916 26.94 -16.11 -17.00
C PRO A 916 28.05 -15.18 -16.45
N ASP A 917 29.17 -15.05 -17.17
CA ASP A 917 30.30 -14.19 -16.78
C ASP A 917 30.18 -12.73 -17.25
N ALA A 918 29.06 -12.39 -17.90
CA ALA A 918 28.82 -11.06 -18.42
C ALA A 918 28.90 -9.99 -17.32
N ARG A 919 29.46 -8.84 -17.68
CA ARG A 919 29.37 -7.60 -16.91
C ARG A 919 28.03 -6.99 -17.23
N TYR A 920 27.26 -6.65 -16.21
CA TYR A 920 25.89 -6.18 -16.34
C TYR A 920 25.65 -5.03 -15.39
N LEU A 921 25.19 -3.90 -15.91
CA LEU A 921 24.77 -2.74 -15.14
C LEU A 921 23.35 -2.35 -15.57
N PHE A 922 22.46 -2.22 -14.59
CA PHE A 922 21.08 -1.77 -14.77
C PHE A 922 20.93 -0.36 -14.22
N VAL A 923 20.24 0.52 -14.95
CA VAL A 923 19.91 1.89 -14.53
C VAL A 923 18.41 2.10 -14.51
N ASP A 924 17.91 2.52 -13.35
CA ASP A 924 16.57 3.04 -13.13
C ASP A 924 16.47 4.50 -13.60
N HIS A 925 15.52 4.79 -14.48
CA HIS A 925 15.03 6.14 -14.79
C HIS A 925 13.50 6.19 -14.90
N HIS A 926 12.83 5.47 -13.98
CA HIS A 926 11.52 4.83 -14.18
C HIS A 926 10.29 5.71 -14.47
N ARG A 927 9.22 5.02 -14.90
CA ARG A 927 7.84 5.51 -15.02
C ARG A 927 6.80 4.43 -14.64
N GLY A 928 6.33 4.35 -13.40
CA GLY A 928 5.23 3.41 -13.11
C GLY A 928 4.68 3.40 -11.68
N GLY A 929 3.82 2.42 -11.41
CA GLY A 929 3.02 2.32 -10.17
C GLY A 929 3.68 1.58 -8.99
N HIS A 930 4.64 0.70 -9.27
CA HIS A 930 5.32 -0.16 -8.28
C HIS A 930 6.81 0.17 -8.10
N ILE A 931 7.17 1.43 -8.36
CA ILE A 931 8.51 2.00 -8.18
C ILE A 931 8.77 2.45 -6.74
N HIS A 932 10.03 2.64 -6.38
CA HIS A 932 10.44 3.22 -5.10
C HIS A 932 10.91 4.67 -5.28
N HIS A 933 11.47 5.28 -4.24
CA HIS A 933 12.05 6.62 -4.30
C HIS A 933 13.50 6.58 -4.83
N ASN A 934 13.71 5.92 -5.96
CA ASN A 934 15.01 5.40 -6.42
C ASN A 934 15.46 5.91 -7.82
N MET A 935 14.91 7.03 -8.29
CA MET A 935 15.30 7.64 -9.59
C MET A 935 16.83 7.73 -9.75
N ASN A 936 17.32 7.36 -10.95
CA ASN A 936 18.73 7.22 -11.31
C ASN A 936 19.49 6.06 -10.62
N ASP A 937 18.86 5.15 -9.87
CA ASP A 937 19.52 4.00 -9.23
C ASP A 937 20.37 3.15 -10.20
N VAL A 938 21.51 2.63 -9.71
CA VAL A 938 22.52 1.90 -10.50
C VAL A 938 22.90 0.59 -9.83
N ASN A 939 22.63 -0.51 -10.52
CA ASN A 939 22.86 -1.87 -10.02
C ASN A 939 23.92 -2.58 -10.85
N VAL A 940 24.77 -3.40 -10.22
CA VAL A 940 25.92 -4.05 -10.86
C VAL A 940 25.97 -5.54 -10.54
N LEU A 941 25.97 -6.35 -11.60
CA LEU A 941 26.43 -7.73 -11.61
C LEU A 941 27.68 -7.88 -12.47
N ALA A 942 28.54 -8.82 -12.10
CA ALA A 942 29.58 -9.34 -13.00
C ALA A 942 30.00 -10.74 -12.57
N PHE A 943 30.44 -11.59 -13.51
CA PHE A 943 31.02 -12.90 -13.19
C PHE A 943 30.09 -13.78 -12.34
N GLY A 944 28.81 -13.87 -12.73
CA GLY A 944 27.78 -14.61 -12.00
C GLY A 944 27.44 -14.08 -10.60
N ARG A 945 27.86 -12.86 -10.23
CA ARG A 945 27.66 -12.32 -8.87
C ARG A 945 27.02 -10.94 -8.86
N GLN A 946 26.05 -10.77 -7.96
CA GLN A 946 25.44 -9.50 -7.57
C GLN A 946 26.35 -8.73 -6.60
N PHE A 947 26.61 -7.45 -6.90
CA PHE A 947 27.43 -6.56 -6.08
C PHE A 947 26.62 -5.39 -5.53
N LEU A 948 26.33 -4.40 -6.37
CA LEU A 948 25.45 -3.28 -6.04
C LEU A 948 24.04 -3.64 -6.46
N THR A 949 23.08 -3.63 -5.55
CA THR A 949 21.70 -4.03 -5.83
C THR A 949 20.69 -3.20 -5.06
N ASP A 950 19.57 -2.90 -5.70
CA ASP A 950 18.35 -2.42 -5.07
C ASP A 950 17.92 -3.41 -3.97
N PRO A 951 17.46 -2.94 -2.81
CA PRO A 951 17.03 -3.80 -1.72
C PRO A 951 15.75 -4.59 -2.03
N GLY A 952 14.98 -4.20 -3.06
CA GLY A 952 13.70 -4.76 -3.46
C GLY A 952 12.61 -4.52 -2.45
N MET A 953 11.64 -5.43 -2.38
CA MET A 953 10.62 -5.40 -1.32
C MET A 953 10.87 -6.49 -0.26
N PRO A 954 10.40 -6.30 1.01
CA PRO A 954 10.31 -7.41 1.95
C PRO A 954 9.28 -8.43 1.45
N HIS A 955 9.24 -9.62 2.06
CA HIS A 955 8.31 -10.69 1.68
C HIS A 955 6.81 -10.31 1.74
N THR A 956 6.46 -9.18 2.32
CA THR A 956 5.09 -8.67 2.37
C THR A 956 5.03 -7.17 2.68
N TYR A 957 4.12 -6.45 2.01
CA TYR A 957 3.76 -5.04 2.24
C TYR A 957 3.33 -4.69 3.68
N VAL A 958 3.01 -5.69 4.50
CA VAL A 958 2.63 -5.50 5.91
C VAL A 958 3.83 -5.40 6.85
N ASP A 959 5.04 -5.64 6.33
CA ASP A 959 6.29 -5.42 7.04
C ASP A 959 6.58 -3.92 7.12
N ASN A 960 6.70 -3.38 8.33
CA ASN A 960 6.98 -1.96 8.54
C ASN A 960 8.27 -1.51 7.82
N ARG A 961 9.25 -2.41 7.65
CA ARG A 961 10.49 -2.14 6.93
C ARG A 961 10.25 -1.68 5.50
N TYR A 962 9.13 -2.05 4.86
CA TYR A 962 8.78 -1.58 3.53
C TYR A 962 8.79 -0.05 3.44
N LYS A 963 8.11 0.62 4.38
CA LYS A 963 8.01 2.08 4.44
C LYS A 963 9.15 2.73 5.23
N GLU A 964 9.75 2.01 6.17
CA GLU A 964 10.83 2.53 7.02
C GLU A 964 12.20 2.50 6.31
N TRP A 965 12.37 1.63 5.31
CA TRP A 965 13.63 1.40 4.60
C TRP A 965 13.45 1.14 3.10
N TYR A 966 12.83 0.03 2.69
CA TYR A 966 12.95 -0.49 1.32
C TYR A 966 12.53 0.50 0.24
N ALA A 967 11.38 1.15 0.39
CA ALA A 967 10.88 2.10 -0.60
C ALA A 967 11.56 3.49 -0.56
N ARG A 968 12.55 3.70 0.32
CA ARG A 968 13.13 5.02 0.61
C ARG A 968 14.44 5.25 -0.11
N THR A 969 14.65 6.46 -0.59
CA THR A 969 15.85 6.94 -1.31
C THR A 969 17.18 6.53 -0.66
N VAL A 970 17.24 6.53 0.68
CA VAL A 970 18.43 6.16 1.45
C VAL A 970 18.84 4.68 1.32
N ALA A 971 18.00 3.84 0.73
CA ALA A 971 18.22 2.41 0.55
C ALA A 971 18.70 2.02 -0.87
N HIS A 972 18.80 2.97 -1.81
CA HIS A 972 19.13 2.71 -3.22
C HIS A 972 20.46 3.36 -3.64
N ASN A 973 21.05 2.90 -4.76
CA ASN A 973 22.36 3.30 -5.28
C ASN A 973 22.30 4.61 -6.08
N THR A 974 21.73 5.66 -5.48
CA THR A 974 21.52 6.98 -6.08
C THR A 974 22.13 8.08 -5.21
N VAL A 975 21.84 9.36 -5.50
CA VAL A 975 22.32 10.50 -4.71
C VAL A 975 21.22 11.04 -3.80
N LEU A 976 21.43 10.94 -2.49
CA LEU A 976 20.54 11.50 -1.47
C LEU A 976 20.93 12.95 -1.13
N VAL A 977 19.99 13.89 -1.22
CA VAL A 977 20.21 15.32 -0.94
C VAL A 977 19.54 15.71 0.39
N ASP A 978 20.30 16.28 1.32
CA ASP A 978 19.86 16.80 2.64
C ASP A 978 19.02 15.80 3.48
N ASN A 979 19.28 14.50 3.28
CA ASN A 979 18.49 13.38 3.81
C ASN A 979 16.98 13.47 3.49
N GLN A 980 16.61 14.10 2.37
CA GLN A 980 15.25 14.20 1.87
C GLN A 980 14.94 13.07 0.89
N GLU A 981 13.71 12.55 0.97
CA GLU A 981 13.22 11.59 -0.01
C GLU A 981 13.04 12.25 -1.38
N MET A 982 13.33 11.51 -2.45
CA MET A 982 12.89 11.89 -3.79
C MET A 982 11.35 11.79 -3.88
N PRO A 983 10.64 12.74 -4.49
CA PRO A 983 9.24 12.52 -4.87
C PRO A 983 9.15 11.45 -5.97
N TYR A 984 8.00 10.80 -6.10
CA TYR A 984 7.69 10.04 -7.31
C TYR A 984 7.70 10.97 -8.52
N ALA A 985 8.45 10.60 -9.56
CA ALA A 985 8.67 11.42 -10.75
C ALA A 985 8.89 10.52 -11.98
N HIS A 986 8.76 11.10 -13.16
CA HIS A 986 9.04 10.43 -14.43
C HIS A 986 10.35 10.95 -15.01
N GLY A 987 11.28 10.04 -15.32
CA GLY A 987 12.58 10.39 -15.91
C GLY A 987 12.49 10.92 -17.36
N ASP A 988 13.52 11.65 -17.78
CA ASP A 988 13.88 11.80 -19.19
C ASP A 988 14.26 10.40 -19.75
N PRO A 989 13.70 9.92 -20.89
CA PRO A 989 13.99 8.59 -21.47
C PRO A 989 15.46 8.27 -21.74
N GLY A 990 16.36 9.25 -21.57
CA GLY A 990 17.79 9.06 -21.55
C GLY A 990 18.43 9.17 -22.93
N THR A 991 19.56 9.87 -23.00
CA THR A 991 20.41 9.88 -24.20
C THR A 991 21.27 8.62 -24.17
N PHE A 992 20.97 7.62 -25.01
CA PHE A 992 21.67 6.33 -25.04
C PHE A 992 22.44 6.08 -26.34
N PHE A 993 23.59 5.43 -26.23
CA PHE A 993 24.38 4.92 -27.37
C PHE A 993 25.07 3.61 -26.96
N THR A 994 25.14 2.64 -27.88
CA THR A 994 25.77 1.33 -27.67
C THR A 994 26.61 0.94 -28.89
N SER A 995 27.67 0.17 -28.65
CA SER A 995 28.61 -0.36 -29.63
C SER A 995 29.39 -1.52 -29.02
N ASP A 996 30.16 -2.27 -29.81
CA ASP A 996 30.99 -3.36 -29.26
C ASP A 996 32.09 -2.85 -28.30
N ALA A 997 32.44 -1.55 -28.37
CA ALA A 997 33.53 -0.93 -27.62
C ALA A 997 33.06 -0.10 -26.40
N PHE A 998 31.86 0.49 -26.47
CA PHE A 998 31.33 1.40 -25.45
C PHE A 998 29.80 1.37 -25.39
N ASP A 999 29.27 1.48 -24.18
CA ASP A 999 27.90 1.96 -23.94
C ASP A 999 27.93 3.30 -23.21
N TYR A 1000 26.97 4.17 -23.52
CA TYR A 1000 26.81 5.46 -22.89
C TYR A 1000 25.34 5.75 -22.62
N LEU A 1001 25.05 6.27 -21.43
CA LEU A 1001 23.75 6.77 -21.02
C LEU A 1001 23.91 8.14 -20.36
N ALA A 1002 22.96 9.04 -20.59
CA ALA A 1002 22.76 10.22 -19.75
C ALA A 1002 21.28 10.43 -19.45
N VAL A 1003 20.92 10.43 -18.17
CA VAL A 1003 19.56 10.66 -17.66
C VAL A 1003 19.55 11.95 -16.85
N LYS A 1004 18.58 12.83 -17.14
CA LYS A 1004 18.35 14.06 -16.39
C LYS A 1004 17.01 13.99 -15.67
N SER A 1005 16.98 14.39 -14.41
CA SER A 1005 15.77 14.54 -13.62
C SER A 1005 15.79 15.85 -12.83
N ASP A 1006 14.63 16.25 -12.31
CA ASP A 1006 14.43 17.44 -11.48
C ASP A 1006 13.76 17.11 -10.13
N VAL A 1007 13.90 15.85 -9.69
CA VAL A 1007 13.29 15.30 -8.47
C VAL A 1007 13.55 16.13 -7.22
N TYR A 1008 14.72 16.78 -7.14
CA TYR A 1008 15.12 17.63 -6.03
C TYR A 1008 14.90 19.14 -6.25
N ARG A 1009 14.10 19.56 -7.24
CA ARG A 1009 13.82 21.00 -7.46
C ARG A 1009 13.29 21.70 -6.21
N ALA A 1010 12.53 21.00 -5.38
CA ALA A 1010 11.99 21.53 -4.12
C ALA A 1010 13.07 21.84 -3.05
N THR A 1011 14.27 21.24 -3.12
CA THR A 1011 15.38 21.53 -2.19
C THR A 1011 16.33 22.63 -2.70
N GLY A 1012 16.25 23.02 -3.97
CA GLY A 1012 17.17 23.96 -4.62
C GLY A 1012 18.11 23.34 -5.67
N VAL A 1013 18.10 22.01 -5.80
CA VAL A 1013 18.75 21.28 -6.90
C VAL A 1013 17.84 21.34 -8.13
N GLU A 1014 18.11 22.27 -9.03
CA GLU A 1014 17.33 22.51 -10.26
C GLU A 1014 17.40 21.36 -11.27
N ALA A 1015 18.51 20.60 -11.26
CA ALA A 1015 18.71 19.40 -12.07
C ALA A 1015 19.68 18.41 -11.42
N PHE A 1016 19.32 17.14 -11.49
CA PHE A 1016 20.20 15.99 -11.23
C PHE A 1016 20.46 15.29 -12.57
N LEU A 1017 21.72 15.18 -12.97
CA LEU A 1017 22.17 14.53 -14.20
C LEU A 1017 23.08 13.38 -13.83
N ARG A 1018 22.69 12.15 -14.17
CA ARG A 1018 23.54 10.95 -14.09
C ARG A 1018 24.01 10.58 -15.49
N GLN A 1019 25.30 10.40 -15.66
CA GLN A 1019 25.91 9.89 -16.89
C GLN A 1019 26.68 8.60 -16.57
N VAL A 1020 26.47 7.56 -17.37
CA VAL A 1020 27.14 6.27 -17.22
C VAL A 1020 27.86 5.93 -18.52
N LEU A 1021 29.13 5.59 -18.43
CA LEU A 1021 29.97 5.14 -19.54
C LEU A 1021 30.52 3.75 -19.22
N PHE A 1022 30.07 2.74 -19.97
CA PHE A 1022 30.69 1.41 -19.96
C PHE A 1022 31.83 1.39 -20.99
N VAL A 1023 33.06 1.22 -20.53
CA VAL A 1023 34.21 0.94 -21.40
C VAL A 1023 34.30 -0.58 -21.54
N ARG A 1024 33.72 -1.12 -22.62
CA ARG A 1024 33.45 -2.57 -22.74
C ARG A 1024 34.72 -3.41 -22.94
N PRO A 1025 34.79 -4.64 -22.39
CA PRO A 1025 33.91 -5.24 -21.37
C PRO A 1025 34.43 -4.99 -19.93
N ASP A 1026 35.17 -3.90 -19.73
CA ASP A 1026 36.20 -3.80 -18.69
C ASP A 1026 35.69 -3.14 -17.39
N PHE A 1027 35.12 -1.93 -17.48
CA PHE A 1027 34.72 -1.13 -16.30
C PHE A 1027 33.71 -0.04 -16.65
N TRP A 1028 33.01 0.48 -15.64
CA TRP A 1028 32.11 1.63 -15.78
C TRP A 1028 32.65 2.89 -15.11
N ILE A 1029 32.35 4.05 -15.69
CA ILE A 1029 32.47 5.35 -15.05
C ILE A 1029 31.06 5.91 -14.86
N VAL A 1030 30.72 6.28 -13.63
CA VAL A 1030 29.50 7.00 -13.28
C VAL A 1030 29.88 8.44 -12.93
N ASP A 1031 29.29 9.39 -13.64
CA ASP A 1031 29.47 10.82 -13.50
C ASP A 1031 28.13 11.43 -13.09
N ASP A 1032 28.05 11.94 -11.87
CA ASP A 1032 26.83 12.58 -11.35
C ASP A 1032 27.05 14.07 -11.16
N SER A 1033 26.10 14.87 -11.63
CA SER A 1033 26.08 16.33 -11.47
C SER A 1033 24.77 16.82 -10.87
N LEU A 1034 24.88 17.63 -9.82
CA LEU A 1034 23.77 18.35 -9.18
C LEU A 1034 23.96 19.83 -9.48
N ALA A 1035 23.09 20.39 -10.31
CA ALA A 1035 23.05 21.81 -10.64
C ALA A 1035 21.92 22.50 -9.86
N GLY A 1036 22.15 23.75 -9.45
CA GLY A 1036 21.19 24.54 -8.68
C GLY A 1036 21.89 25.62 -7.85
N THR A 1037 21.23 26.04 -6.78
CA THR A 1037 21.75 27.07 -5.85
C THR A 1037 21.50 26.66 -4.40
N GLY A 1038 22.30 27.20 -3.47
CA GLY A 1038 22.21 26.87 -2.04
C GLY A 1038 23.40 26.04 -1.55
N GLN A 1039 23.39 25.72 -0.25
CA GLN A 1039 24.40 24.92 0.46
C GLN A 1039 23.76 23.60 0.87
N HIS A 1040 24.33 22.47 0.43
CA HIS A 1040 23.70 21.15 0.57
C HIS A 1040 24.67 20.11 1.12
N THR A 1041 24.12 19.08 1.76
CA THR A 1041 24.80 17.82 2.06
C THR A 1041 24.30 16.76 1.09
N CYS A 1042 25.17 16.28 0.22
CA CYS A 1042 24.84 15.23 -0.75
C CYS A 1042 25.56 13.94 -0.35
N LYS A 1043 24.89 12.80 -0.55
CA LYS A 1043 25.45 11.46 -0.31
C LYS A 1043 25.24 10.60 -1.55
N TRP A 1044 26.31 10.21 -2.23
CA TRP A 1044 26.23 9.17 -3.25
C TRP A 1044 26.27 7.81 -2.55
N LEU A 1045 25.25 6.98 -2.76
CA LEU A 1045 25.04 5.74 -2.01
C LEU A 1045 25.42 4.50 -2.84
N ALA A 1046 26.03 3.51 -2.19
CA ALA A 1046 26.25 2.18 -2.76
C ALA A 1046 25.94 1.09 -1.72
N HIS A 1047 24.87 0.33 -1.99
CA HIS A 1047 24.37 -0.78 -1.19
C HIS A 1047 24.90 -2.09 -1.77
N TYR A 1048 25.75 -2.77 -0.99
CA TYR A 1048 26.35 -4.03 -1.40
C TYR A 1048 25.51 -5.20 -0.89
N GLN A 1049 25.39 -6.25 -1.70
CA GLN A 1049 24.98 -7.57 -1.24
C GLN A 1049 25.81 -8.00 0.00
N PRO A 1050 25.26 -8.78 0.95
CA PRO A 1050 25.93 -9.13 2.21
C PRO A 1050 27.30 -9.81 2.03
N MET A 1051 28.38 -9.01 2.03
CA MET A 1051 29.75 -9.48 1.86
C MET A 1051 30.78 -8.56 2.52
N PRO A 1052 32.02 -9.04 2.79
CA PRO A 1052 33.07 -8.23 3.39
C PRO A 1052 33.54 -7.09 2.47
N LEU A 1053 33.56 -5.87 3.01
CA LEU A 1053 34.09 -4.67 2.36
C LEU A 1053 35.39 -4.20 3.05
N GLU A 1054 36.35 -3.79 2.24
CA GLU A 1054 37.52 -3.02 2.64
C GLU A 1054 37.34 -1.57 2.18
N VAL A 1055 37.53 -0.61 3.08
CA VAL A 1055 37.31 0.82 2.83
C VAL A 1055 38.59 1.57 3.18
N ASP A 1056 39.14 2.31 2.22
CA ASP A 1056 40.24 3.27 2.43
C ASP A 1056 39.73 4.69 2.11
N PRO A 1057 39.32 5.46 3.13
CA PRO A 1057 38.89 6.85 2.94
C PRO A 1057 40.02 7.81 2.56
N GLY A 1058 41.29 7.46 2.83
CA GLY A 1058 42.44 8.30 2.50
C GLY A 1058 42.79 8.27 1.01
N VAL A 1059 42.49 7.15 0.35
CA VAL A 1059 42.68 6.96 -1.10
C VAL A 1059 41.35 7.07 -1.87
N GLY A 1060 40.20 6.99 -1.17
CA GLY A 1060 38.87 7.12 -1.76
C GLY A 1060 38.38 5.85 -2.45
N THR A 1061 38.67 4.69 -1.87
CA THR A 1061 38.37 3.37 -2.46
C THR A 1061 37.55 2.48 -1.53
N VAL A 1062 36.62 1.72 -2.12
CA VAL A 1062 35.84 0.66 -1.46
C VAL A 1062 35.97 -0.60 -2.31
N ALA A 1063 36.30 -1.73 -1.72
CA ALA A 1063 36.48 -2.99 -2.45
C ALA A 1063 35.82 -4.16 -1.72
N THR A 1064 35.18 -5.07 -2.46
CA THR A 1064 34.76 -6.36 -1.91
C THR A 1064 35.98 -7.28 -1.78
N THR A 1065 36.04 -8.10 -0.74
CA THR A 1065 37.22 -8.94 -0.44
C THR A 1065 36.91 -10.45 -0.45
N ASN A 1066 36.12 -10.90 -1.42
CA ASN A 1066 35.87 -12.32 -1.65
C ASN A 1066 37.16 -13.03 -2.10
N ARG A 1067 37.59 -14.05 -1.34
CA ARG A 1067 38.84 -14.80 -1.62
C ARG A 1067 38.71 -15.76 -2.80
N GLU A 1068 37.55 -16.43 -2.88
CA GLU A 1068 37.26 -17.50 -3.86
C GLU A 1068 36.07 -17.08 -4.73
N GLY A 1069 36.25 -15.99 -5.48
CA GLY A 1069 35.25 -15.52 -6.44
C GLY A 1069 35.44 -14.06 -6.83
N ALA A 1070 34.45 -13.55 -7.56
CA ALA A 1070 34.49 -12.22 -8.14
C ALA A 1070 34.44 -11.10 -7.09
N ASN A 1071 35.05 -9.96 -7.45
CA ASN A 1071 35.07 -8.74 -6.65
C ASN A 1071 34.73 -7.50 -7.47
N LEU A 1072 34.17 -6.49 -6.79
CA LEU A 1072 33.95 -5.15 -7.32
C LEU A 1072 34.78 -4.14 -6.53
N GLY A 1073 35.49 -3.28 -7.27
CA GLY A 1073 36.20 -2.12 -6.73
C GLY A 1073 35.48 -0.84 -7.15
N LEU A 1074 35.26 0.05 -6.18
CA LEU A 1074 34.75 1.40 -6.34
C LEU A 1074 35.88 2.37 -5.99
N SER A 1075 36.14 3.35 -6.86
CA SER A 1075 37.10 4.43 -6.63
C SER A 1075 36.49 5.79 -6.95
N VAL A 1076 36.86 6.83 -6.20
CA VAL A 1076 36.23 8.17 -6.33
C VAL A 1076 37.24 9.24 -6.69
N ALA A 1077 36.93 10.02 -7.72
CA ALA A 1077 37.85 10.93 -8.38
C ALA A 1077 38.26 12.15 -7.53
N GLU A 1078 37.39 12.57 -6.60
CA GLU A 1078 37.60 13.73 -5.73
C GLU A 1078 37.76 13.32 -4.24
N ALA A 1079 38.45 12.22 -3.96
CA ALA A 1079 38.63 11.64 -2.61
C ALA A 1079 38.96 12.67 -1.51
N ALA A 1080 39.83 13.65 -1.79
CA ALA A 1080 40.22 14.69 -0.84
C ALA A 1080 39.11 15.72 -0.49
N THR A 1081 37.95 15.67 -1.16
CA THR A 1081 36.84 16.64 -1.01
C THR A 1081 35.60 16.05 -0.35
N LEU A 1082 35.65 14.78 0.03
CA LEU A 1082 34.51 14.01 0.55
C LEU A 1082 34.92 13.17 1.76
N SER A 1083 33.94 12.69 2.51
CA SER A 1083 34.13 11.64 3.52
C SER A 1083 33.34 10.39 3.14
N ILE A 1084 33.91 9.22 3.38
CA ILE A 1084 33.20 7.95 3.23
C ILE A 1084 32.60 7.56 4.59
N GLU A 1085 31.26 7.49 4.65
CA GLU A 1085 30.54 6.88 5.77
C GLU A 1085 30.21 5.42 5.42
N GLN A 1086 30.27 4.51 6.40
CA GLN A 1086 29.82 3.12 6.25
C GLN A 1086 28.70 2.83 7.25
N ALA A 1087 27.68 2.12 6.81
CA ALA A 1087 26.53 1.72 7.62
C ALA A 1087 25.95 0.38 7.13
N THR A 1088 24.90 -0.08 7.80
CA THR A 1088 24.13 -1.27 7.42
C THR A 1088 22.67 -0.91 7.17
N GLY A 1089 22.03 -1.65 6.28
CA GLY A 1089 20.61 -1.58 5.97
C GLY A 1089 20.03 -2.96 5.73
N TRP A 1090 18.77 -3.04 5.31
CA TRP A 1090 18.12 -4.31 4.97
C TRP A 1090 18.11 -4.55 3.46
N MET A 1091 18.27 -5.80 3.06
CA MET A 1091 18.24 -6.20 1.66
C MET A 1091 17.58 -7.56 1.56
N ASN A 1092 16.59 -7.71 0.68
CA ASN A 1092 16.10 -9.01 0.31
C ASN A 1092 17.15 -9.65 -0.62
N ILE A 1093 17.48 -10.94 -0.43
CA ILE A 1093 18.50 -11.61 -1.23
C ILE A 1093 17.95 -12.92 -1.80
N PRO A 1094 18.41 -13.39 -2.98
CA PRO A 1094 17.78 -14.55 -3.62
C PRO A 1094 17.79 -15.86 -2.82
N THR A 1095 18.63 -15.98 -1.79
CA THR A 1095 18.72 -17.19 -0.95
C THR A 1095 17.80 -17.18 0.26
N THR A 1096 17.11 -16.08 0.58
CA THR A 1096 16.26 -15.97 1.78
C THR A 1096 14.82 -16.37 1.47
N SER A 1097 14.57 -17.69 1.44
CA SER A 1097 13.26 -18.25 1.07
C SER A 1097 12.18 -18.19 2.17
N LEU A 1098 12.41 -17.47 3.28
CA LEU A 1098 11.53 -17.41 4.46
C LEU A 1098 11.59 -16.07 5.19
N CYS A 1099 10.44 -15.64 5.72
CA CYS A 1099 10.15 -14.31 6.27
C CYS A 1099 10.98 -13.87 7.51
N GLU A 1100 11.89 -14.71 7.99
CA GLU A 1100 12.55 -14.58 9.31
C GLU A 1100 14.02 -14.14 9.24
N GLN A 1101 14.66 -14.15 8.07
CA GLN A 1101 16.07 -13.80 7.92
C GLN A 1101 16.30 -12.85 6.74
N VAL A 1102 15.87 -11.60 6.89
CA VAL A 1102 16.38 -10.50 6.06
C VAL A 1102 17.76 -10.14 6.60
N PRO A 1103 18.86 -10.31 5.83
CA PRO A 1103 20.19 -9.99 6.29
C PRO A 1103 20.42 -8.49 6.41
N ASP A 1104 21.32 -8.11 7.31
CA ASP A 1104 21.93 -6.79 7.28
C ASP A 1104 22.93 -6.75 6.11
N ALA A 1105 22.75 -5.79 5.20
CA ALA A 1105 23.58 -5.53 4.05
C ALA A 1105 24.44 -4.27 4.28
N PRO A 1106 25.75 -4.30 4.01
CA PRO A 1106 26.60 -3.13 4.17
C PRO A 1106 26.41 -2.13 3.03
N TYR A 1107 26.39 -0.84 3.36
CA TYR A 1107 26.41 0.23 2.36
C TYR A 1107 27.42 1.32 2.73
N VAL A 1108 27.84 2.06 1.71
CA VAL A 1108 28.73 3.21 1.85
C VAL A 1108 28.05 4.46 1.30
N ALA A 1109 28.38 5.60 1.90
CA ALA A 1109 27.92 6.91 1.45
C ALA A 1109 29.12 7.84 1.22
N LEU A 1110 29.26 8.34 -0.01
CA LEU A 1110 30.26 9.35 -0.37
C LEU A 1110 29.67 10.74 -0.10
N VAL A 1111 30.05 11.33 1.03
CA VAL A 1111 29.41 12.55 1.54
C VAL A 1111 30.21 13.79 1.12
N LYS A 1112 29.54 14.69 0.40
CA LYS A 1112 30.04 16.04 0.09
C LYS A 1112 29.15 17.08 0.75
N ARG A 1113 29.75 18.18 1.22
CA ARG A 1113 29.03 19.35 1.76
C ARG A 1113 29.57 20.61 1.11
N GLY A 1114 28.70 21.42 0.53
CA GLY A 1114 29.12 22.65 -0.14
C GLY A 1114 28.04 23.29 -0.99
N PRO A 1115 28.38 24.40 -1.66
CA PRO A 1115 27.46 25.08 -2.56
C PRO A 1115 27.29 24.29 -3.86
N LEU A 1116 26.09 24.32 -4.43
CA LEU A 1116 25.88 23.84 -5.80
C LEU A 1116 26.60 24.77 -6.82
N PRO A 1117 27.05 24.25 -7.98
CA PRO A 1117 26.94 22.86 -8.42
C PRO A 1117 27.93 21.91 -7.73
N LEU A 1118 27.46 20.70 -7.42
CA LEU A 1118 28.26 19.58 -6.90
C LEU A 1118 28.28 18.44 -7.92
N GLY A 1119 29.26 17.54 -7.81
CA GLY A 1119 29.31 16.35 -8.65
C GLY A 1119 30.22 15.26 -8.10
N TYR A 1120 30.19 14.08 -8.72
CA TYR A 1120 30.92 12.88 -8.31
C TYR A 1120 31.43 12.13 -9.55
N GLY A 1121 32.74 11.85 -9.59
CA GLY A 1121 33.30 10.86 -10.52
C GLY A 1121 33.56 9.54 -9.81
N VAL A 1122 32.84 8.48 -10.19
CA VAL A 1122 32.96 7.14 -9.61
C VAL A 1122 33.40 6.13 -10.68
N LEU A 1123 34.41 5.33 -10.38
CA LEU A 1123 34.89 4.23 -11.22
C LEU A 1123 34.49 2.89 -10.57
N LEU A 1124 33.88 2.01 -11.36
CA LEU A 1124 33.43 0.68 -10.95
C LEU A 1124 34.17 -0.40 -11.77
N VAL A 1125 35.08 -1.14 -11.12
CA VAL A 1125 35.94 -2.16 -11.75
C VAL A 1125 35.61 -3.55 -11.20
N PRO A 1126 34.92 -4.41 -11.97
CA PRO A 1126 34.71 -5.80 -11.60
C PRO A 1126 35.91 -6.67 -12.02
N VAL A 1127 36.27 -7.66 -11.20
CA VAL A 1127 37.28 -8.69 -11.52
C VAL A 1127 36.76 -10.09 -11.19
N PRO A 1128 37.15 -11.14 -11.95
CA PRO A 1128 36.66 -12.51 -11.71
C PRO A 1128 37.23 -13.14 -10.44
N GLN A 1129 38.43 -12.71 -10.04
CA GLN A 1129 39.09 -13.10 -8.79
C GLN A 1129 40.19 -12.08 -8.45
N GLY A 1130 40.53 -11.99 -7.16
CA GLY A 1130 41.63 -11.15 -6.68
C GLY A 1130 41.20 -9.71 -6.35
N PRO A 1131 42.16 -8.82 -6.03
CA PRO A 1131 41.87 -7.45 -5.66
C PRO A 1131 41.39 -6.64 -6.88
N PRO A 1132 40.22 -5.98 -6.81
CA PRO A 1132 39.70 -5.16 -7.90
C PRO A 1132 40.43 -3.81 -7.93
N THR A 1133 41.61 -3.78 -8.54
CA THR A 1133 42.41 -2.55 -8.61
C THR A 1133 41.91 -1.64 -9.73
N GLY A 1134 41.81 -0.36 -9.41
CA GLY A 1134 41.45 0.71 -10.34
C GLY A 1134 41.67 2.06 -9.65
N ARG A 1135 41.90 3.11 -10.42
CA ARG A 1135 42.00 4.49 -9.94
C ARG A 1135 41.33 5.44 -10.91
N ILE A 1136 40.68 6.45 -10.36
CA ILE A 1136 40.15 7.59 -11.09
C ILE A 1136 40.62 8.87 -10.38
N GLU A 1137 41.02 9.87 -11.16
CA GLU A 1137 41.54 11.15 -10.66
C GLU A 1137 40.85 12.28 -11.43
N ALA A 1138 40.28 13.25 -10.72
CA ALA A 1138 39.69 14.43 -11.32
C ALA A 1138 40.77 15.35 -11.92
N LEU A 1139 40.61 15.69 -13.20
CA LEU A 1139 41.48 16.60 -13.94
C LEU A 1139 40.91 18.03 -13.95
N PRO A 1140 41.76 19.08 -13.99
CA PRO A 1140 41.29 20.45 -14.10
C PRO A 1140 40.45 20.68 -15.37
N CYS A 1141 39.22 21.15 -15.21
CA CYS A 1141 38.29 21.47 -16.30
C CYS A 1141 37.94 22.97 -16.33
N ALA A 1142 37.86 23.57 -17.52
CA ALA A 1142 37.46 24.96 -17.67
C ALA A 1142 35.99 25.15 -17.29
N GLY A 1143 35.68 26.21 -16.53
CA GLY A 1143 34.33 26.52 -16.06
C GLY A 1143 33.85 25.73 -14.83
N GLY A 1144 34.66 24.80 -14.31
CA GLY A 1144 34.36 24.03 -13.09
C GLY A 1144 33.18 23.07 -13.21
N VAL A 1145 32.70 22.56 -12.08
CA VAL A 1145 31.71 21.46 -11.99
C VAL A 1145 30.39 21.78 -12.71
N GLY A 1146 29.99 23.06 -12.81
CA GLY A 1146 28.79 23.45 -13.56
C GLY A 1146 28.94 23.40 -15.09
N ALA A 1147 30.17 23.40 -15.61
CA ALA A 1147 30.44 23.20 -17.03
C ALA A 1147 30.55 21.72 -17.38
N GLY A 1148 31.23 20.94 -16.53
CA GLY A 1148 31.45 19.51 -16.71
C GLY A 1148 32.59 18.96 -15.85
N ALA A 1149 33.00 17.73 -16.13
CA ALA A 1149 34.09 17.03 -15.45
C ALA A 1149 35.05 16.35 -16.44
N ALA A 1150 36.25 16.06 -15.97
CA ALA A 1150 37.29 15.37 -16.72
C ALA A 1150 38.05 14.43 -15.79
N TYR A 1151 38.38 13.22 -16.25
CA TYR A 1151 38.91 12.16 -15.40
C TYR A 1151 40.05 11.41 -16.07
N ARG A 1152 41.18 11.24 -15.36
CA ARG A 1152 42.17 10.21 -15.68
C ARG A 1152 41.70 8.90 -15.06
N VAL A 1153 41.72 7.82 -15.82
CA VAL A 1153 41.33 6.48 -15.36
C VAL A 1153 42.48 5.52 -15.60
N GLU A 1154 42.82 4.73 -14.59
CA GLU A 1154 43.87 3.71 -14.63
C GLU A 1154 43.32 2.38 -14.09
N THR A 1155 43.42 1.33 -14.89
CA THR A 1155 42.94 -0.03 -14.56
C THR A 1155 43.95 -1.08 -15.05
N PRO A 1156 43.83 -2.35 -14.61
CA PRO A 1156 44.65 -3.45 -15.14
C PRO A 1156 44.56 -3.64 -16.67
N THR A 1157 43.48 -3.18 -17.31
CA THR A 1157 43.31 -3.27 -18.78
C THR A 1157 43.91 -2.09 -19.54
N GLY A 1158 44.27 -1.01 -18.83
CA GLY A 1158 44.95 0.16 -19.40
C GLY A 1158 44.57 1.48 -18.73
N ALA A 1159 45.16 2.56 -19.25
CA ALA A 1159 44.88 3.93 -18.84
C ALA A 1159 44.17 4.71 -19.95
N GLY A 1160 43.33 5.67 -19.56
CA GLY A 1160 42.59 6.55 -20.46
C GLY A 1160 42.17 7.86 -19.81
N VAL A 1161 41.48 8.70 -20.59
CA VAL A 1161 40.89 9.95 -20.13
C VAL A 1161 39.43 10.02 -20.57
N ALA A 1162 38.55 10.37 -19.64
CA ALA A 1162 37.14 10.66 -19.90
C ALA A 1162 36.85 12.17 -19.73
N ALA A 1163 35.83 12.65 -20.42
CA ALA A 1163 35.25 13.99 -20.23
C ALA A 1163 33.72 13.91 -20.31
N PHE A 1164 33.04 14.69 -19.48
CA PHE A 1164 31.58 14.72 -19.37
C PHE A 1164 31.08 16.18 -19.27
N ARG A 1165 30.01 16.52 -20.01
CA ARG A 1165 29.48 17.89 -20.14
C ARG A 1165 28.15 18.04 -19.41
N HIS A 1166 28.16 18.69 -18.25
CA HIS A 1166 26.95 18.92 -17.45
C HIS A 1166 26.14 20.13 -17.94
N GLY A 1167 26.82 21.14 -18.48
CA GLY A 1167 26.22 22.42 -18.88
C GLY A 1167 25.75 22.49 -20.33
N ALA A 1168 25.46 23.71 -20.78
CA ALA A 1168 25.04 24.00 -22.15
C ALA A 1168 26.05 23.50 -23.20
N ALA A 1169 25.53 23.07 -24.36
CA ALA A 1169 26.34 22.60 -25.49
C ALA A 1169 27.37 23.64 -25.98
N GLY A 1170 28.44 23.14 -26.60
CA GLY A 1170 29.52 23.95 -27.16
C GLY A 1170 30.90 23.34 -26.88
N TYR A 1171 31.84 23.62 -27.77
CA TYR A 1171 33.21 23.09 -27.72
C TYR A 1171 34.03 23.73 -26.59
N ARG A 1172 34.60 22.91 -25.69
CA ARG A 1172 35.27 23.35 -24.45
C ARG A 1172 36.47 22.47 -24.09
N ASP A 1173 37.36 23.01 -23.26
CA ASP A 1173 38.54 22.32 -22.74
C ASP A 1173 38.25 21.58 -21.41
N PHE A 1174 38.42 20.27 -21.44
CA PHE A 1174 38.28 19.30 -20.37
C PHE A 1174 39.66 18.75 -19.98
N GLY A 1175 40.56 19.66 -19.59
CA GLY A 1175 41.95 19.33 -19.30
C GLY A 1175 42.73 18.96 -20.57
N PRO A 1176 43.19 17.71 -20.75
CA PRO A 1176 43.89 17.29 -21.96
C PRO A 1176 42.94 17.04 -23.15
N LEU A 1177 41.62 16.91 -22.93
CA LEU A 1177 40.63 16.74 -24.00
C LEU A 1177 39.96 18.08 -24.31
N ALA A 1178 39.58 18.28 -25.56
CA ALA A 1178 38.69 19.37 -25.95
C ALA A 1178 37.57 18.83 -26.84
N THR A 1179 36.32 19.09 -26.46
CA THR A 1179 35.15 18.49 -27.12
C THR A 1179 33.91 19.34 -26.92
N ASP A 1180 32.94 19.20 -27.82
CA ASP A 1180 31.56 19.66 -27.63
C ASP A 1180 30.60 18.55 -27.20
N ALA A 1181 31.07 17.30 -27.13
CA ALA A 1181 30.27 16.12 -26.83
C ALA A 1181 29.68 16.13 -25.42
N ARG A 1182 28.59 15.37 -25.22
CA ARG A 1182 28.02 15.14 -23.89
C ARG A 1182 28.91 14.22 -23.03
N ALA A 1183 29.59 13.27 -23.68
CA ALA A 1183 30.71 12.55 -23.13
C ALA A 1183 31.77 12.23 -24.19
N ALA A 1184 33.02 12.07 -23.76
CA ALA A 1184 34.11 11.57 -24.58
C ALA A 1184 35.04 10.67 -23.78
N TYR A 1185 35.71 9.74 -24.44
CA TYR A 1185 36.75 8.89 -23.85
C TYR A 1185 37.86 8.61 -24.85
N VAL A 1186 39.10 8.56 -24.36
CA VAL A 1186 40.27 8.12 -25.14
C VAL A 1186 41.19 7.22 -24.33
N SER A 1187 41.83 6.26 -24.99
CA SER A 1187 42.98 5.53 -24.47
C SER A 1187 44.06 5.37 -25.55
N GLY A 1188 45.27 4.94 -25.15
CA GLY A 1188 46.45 4.92 -26.04
C GLY A 1188 47.28 6.19 -25.91
N SER A 1189 47.60 6.86 -27.03
CA SER A 1189 48.30 8.16 -27.03
C SER A 1189 47.66 9.17 -28.00
N PRO A 1190 47.93 10.48 -27.86
CA PRO A 1190 47.38 11.52 -28.76
C PRO A 1190 47.73 11.33 -30.25
N THR A 1191 48.79 10.59 -30.56
CA THR A 1191 49.23 10.30 -31.94
C THR A 1191 48.87 8.89 -32.40
N SER A 1192 48.46 8.02 -31.48
CA SER A 1192 48.07 6.63 -31.72
C SER A 1192 47.01 6.22 -30.69
N PRO A 1193 45.77 6.75 -30.82
CA PRO A 1193 44.67 6.34 -29.94
C PRO A 1193 44.36 4.85 -30.16
N SER A 1194 43.84 4.17 -29.15
CA SER A 1194 43.46 2.74 -29.21
C SER A 1194 41.96 2.50 -29.03
N ARG A 1195 41.31 3.23 -28.12
CA ARG A 1195 39.84 3.36 -28.10
C ARG A 1195 39.47 4.84 -28.05
N VAL A 1196 38.40 5.21 -28.76
CA VAL A 1196 37.89 6.58 -28.87
C VAL A 1196 36.36 6.56 -28.77
N LEU A 1197 35.80 7.47 -27.97
CA LEU A 1197 34.36 7.74 -27.91
C LEU A 1197 34.11 9.24 -28.02
N VAL A 1198 33.11 9.58 -28.84
CA VAL A 1198 32.38 10.85 -28.86
C VAL A 1198 30.91 10.48 -28.68
N ALA A 1199 30.23 11.00 -27.68
CA ALA A 1199 28.80 10.74 -27.45
C ALA A 1199 28.01 12.05 -27.48
N ASP A 1200 27.05 12.17 -28.39
CA ASP A 1200 26.24 13.38 -28.61
C ASP A 1200 27.12 14.64 -28.80
N GLY A 1201 27.97 14.64 -29.84
CA GLY A 1201 28.91 15.73 -30.16
C GLY A 1201 29.33 15.79 -31.63
N THR A 1202 30.14 16.78 -31.99
CA THR A 1202 30.67 16.97 -33.36
C THR A 1202 32.19 16.82 -33.44
N ARG A 1203 32.91 17.08 -32.36
CA ARG A 1203 34.38 17.14 -32.36
C ARG A 1203 34.99 16.62 -31.07
N LEU A 1204 36.10 15.89 -31.20
CA LEU A 1204 36.99 15.54 -30.09
C LEU A 1204 38.43 15.76 -30.51
N SER A 1205 39.19 16.40 -29.62
CA SER A 1205 40.61 16.67 -29.76
C SER A 1205 41.34 16.26 -28.48
N TRP A 1206 42.59 15.80 -28.59
CA TRP A 1206 43.43 15.40 -27.47
C TRP A 1206 44.79 16.11 -27.57
N GLN A 1207 45.13 16.88 -26.53
CA GLN A 1207 46.34 17.72 -26.47
C GLN A 1207 46.49 18.64 -27.70
N GLY A 1208 45.38 19.18 -28.20
CA GLY A 1208 45.33 20.08 -29.36
C GLY A 1208 45.31 19.42 -30.73
N ALA A 1209 45.46 18.09 -30.82
CA ALA A 1209 45.30 17.35 -32.07
C ALA A 1209 43.85 16.86 -32.24
N ASP A 1210 43.24 17.10 -33.40
CA ASP A 1210 41.90 16.58 -33.72
C ASP A 1210 41.93 15.04 -33.84
N LEU A 1211 41.08 14.37 -33.06
CA LEU A 1211 40.88 12.92 -33.12
C LEU A 1211 39.67 12.54 -33.95
N VAL A 1212 38.56 13.27 -33.80
CA VAL A 1212 37.28 13.00 -34.46
C VAL A 1212 36.66 14.31 -34.92
N LEU A 1213 36.22 14.34 -36.18
CA LEU A 1213 35.40 15.41 -36.75
C LEU A 1213 34.18 14.79 -37.44
N LEU A 1214 32.99 15.16 -36.99
CA LEU A 1214 31.69 14.74 -37.52
C LEU A 1214 31.01 15.94 -38.21
N PRO A 1215 30.16 15.71 -39.22
CA PRO A 1215 29.46 16.76 -39.97
C PRO A 1215 28.26 17.36 -39.20
N GLY A 1216 27.85 16.74 -38.09
CA GLY A 1216 26.78 17.17 -37.21
C GLY A 1216 26.75 16.34 -35.92
N PRO A 1217 25.94 16.71 -34.91
CA PRO A 1217 25.92 16.04 -33.61
C PRO A 1217 25.52 14.58 -33.74
N ALA A 1218 26.38 13.67 -33.29
CA ALA A 1218 26.16 12.24 -33.27
C ALA A 1218 27.06 11.57 -32.23
N SER A 1219 26.88 10.26 -32.07
CA SER A 1219 27.78 9.40 -31.29
C SER A 1219 28.64 8.57 -32.22
N LEU A 1220 29.94 8.50 -31.94
CA LEU A 1220 30.93 7.67 -32.62
C LEU A 1220 31.82 6.96 -31.59
N ALA A 1221 31.87 5.64 -31.65
CA ALA A 1221 32.88 4.82 -31.01
C ALA A 1221 33.87 4.31 -32.04
N ALA A 1222 35.14 4.17 -31.67
CA ALA A 1222 36.14 3.49 -32.48
C ALA A 1222 37.11 2.66 -31.63
N MET A 1223 37.47 1.48 -32.15
CA MET A 1223 38.65 0.72 -31.75
C MET A 1223 39.68 0.82 -32.87
N VAL A 1224 40.84 1.37 -32.53
CA VAL A 1224 41.93 1.66 -33.46
C VAL A 1224 43.08 0.71 -33.14
N THR A 1225 43.29 -0.29 -33.99
CA THR A 1225 44.54 -1.05 -34.03
C THR A 1225 45.44 -0.47 -35.12
N PRO A 1226 46.74 -0.83 -35.19
CA PRO A 1226 47.64 -0.34 -36.23
C PRO A 1226 47.11 -0.55 -37.66
N GLU A 1227 46.53 -1.72 -37.94
CA GLU A 1227 46.09 -2.10 -39.29
C GLU A 1227 44.58 -1.99 -39.49
N VAL A 1228 43.77 -2.33 -38.48
CA VAL A 1228 42.31 -2.38 -38.58
C VAL A 1228 41.66 -1.35 -37.66
N VAL A 1229 40.76 -0.55 -38.21
CA VAL A 1229 39.93 0.39 -37.45
C VAL A 1229 38.47 -0.07 -37.51
N SER A 1230 37.88 -0.35 -36.36
CA SER A 1230 36.44 -0.62 -36.25
C SER A 1230 35.76 0.62 -35.69
N VAL A 1231 34.69 1.06 -36.34
CA VAL A 1231 33.92 2.29 -36.04
C VAL A 1231 32.45 1.94 -35.93
N TRP A 1232 31.79 2.45 -34.89
CA TRP A 1232 30.35 2.37 -34.72
C TRP A 1232 29.78 3.79 -34.58
N THR A 1233 28.69 4.08 -35.26
CA THR A 1233 28.06 5.42 -35.17
C THR A 1233 26.57 5.37 -35.51
N ASN A 1234 25.81 6.26 -34.86
CA ASN A 1234 24.42 6.56 -35.19
C ASN A 1234 24.27 7.73 -36.19
N LEU A 1235 25.37 8.27 -36.71
CA LEU A 1235 25.36 9.31 -37.74
C LEU A 1235 24.79 8.73 -39.06
N PRO A 1236 23.67 9.25 -39.61
CA PRO A 1236 22.99 8.62 -40.74
C PRO A 1236 23.66 8.89 -42.10
N SER A 1237 24.44 9.97 -42.23
CA SER A 1237 25.13 10.34 -43.47
C SER A 1237 26.21 11.41 -43.25
N GLY A 1238 27.03 11.65 -44.27
CA GLY A 1238 28.06 12.70 -44.29
C GLY A 1238 29.47 12.16 -44.06
N THR A 1239 30.45 13.07 -44.00
CA THR A 1239 31.88 12.74 -43.97
C THR A 1239 32.44 12.73 -42.55
N ILE A 1240 32.92 11.57 -42.11
CA ILE A 1240 33.64 11.37 -40.84
C ILE A 1240 35.13 11.54 -41.08
N ARG A 1241 35.84 12.18 -40.13
CA ARG A 1241 37.30 12.14 -40.03
C ARG A 1241 37.71 11.55 -38.69
N LEU A 1242 38.66 10.62 -38.69
CA LEU A 1242 39.14 9.91 -37.51
C LEU A 1242 40.67 9.81 -37.55
N LEU A 1243 41.36 10.02 -36.42
CA LEU A 1243 42.81 9.84 -36.34
C LEU A 1243 43.18 8.35 -36.33
N ALA A 1244 43.66 7.86 -37.47
CA ALA A 1244 44.16 6.50 -37.62
C ALA A 1244 45.32 6.46 -38.64
N PRO A 1245 46.54 6.90 -38.25
CA PRO A 1245 47.64 7.13 -39.18
C PRO A 1245 48.13 5.86 -39.89
N GLN A 1246 47.98 4.68 -39.28
CA GLN A 1246 48.51 3.42 -39.81
C GLN A 1246 47.46 2.53 -40.51
N ALA A 1247 46.17 2.82 -40.34
CA ALA A 1247 45.06 1.99 -40.83
C ALA A 1247 45.18 1.55 -42.30
N THR A 1248 44.90 0.28 -42.55
CA THR A 1248 44.82 -0.35 -43.88
C THR A 1248 43.44 -0.95 -44.15
N ASP A 1249 42.69 -1.36 -43.12
CA ASP A 1249 41.27 -1.75 -43.15
C ASP A 1249 40.44 -0.80 -42.26
N LEU A 1250 39.22 -0.49 -42.67
CA LEU A 1250 38.26 0.27 -41.87
C LEU A 1250 36.86 -0.37 -41.98
N ARG A 1251 36.27 -0.67 -40.83
CA ARG A 1251 34.94 -1.28 -40.71
C ARG A 1251 33.99 -0.32 -40.02
N LEU A 1252 32.95 0.08 -40.72
CA LEU A 1252 31.88 0.93 -40.21
C LEU A 1252 30.64 0.07 -39.93
N ASN A 1253 30.18 0.03 -38.68
CA ASN A 1253 29.06 -0.81 -38.23
C ASN A 1253 29.24 -2.27 -38.73
N GLY A 1254 30.45 -2.81 -38.55
CA GLY A 1254 30.87 -4.15 -38.99
C GLY A 1254 31.23 -4.30 -40.48
N ARG A 1255 30.85 -3.37 -41.36
CA ARG A 1255 31.02 -3.46 -42.83
C ARG A 1255 32.32 -2.79 -43.30
N PRO A 1256 33.13 -3.41 -44.19
CA PRO A 1256 34.32 -2.77 -44.72
C PRO A 1256 33.96 -1.58 -45.62
N VAL A 1257 34.61 -0.45 -45.41
CA VAL A 1257 34.41 0.79 -46.18
C VAL A 1257 35.71 1.36 -46.71
N ARG A 1258 35.65 2.06 -47.85
CA ARG A 1258 36.81 2.77 -48.40
C ARG A 1258 36.98 4.11 -47.71
N PHE A 1259 38.23 4.47 -47.40
CA PHE A 1259 38.61 5.78 -46.87
C PHE A 1259 39.72 6.41 -47.71
N SER A 1260 39.78 7.74 -47.70
CA SER A 1260 40.93 8.53 -48.14
C SER A 1260 41.70 9.05 -46.91
N ARG A 1261 42.83 9.74 -47.13
CA ARG A 1261 43.64 10.31 -46.04
C ARG A 1261 43.77 11.83 -46.18
N GLU A 1262 43.56 12.54 -45.07
CA GLU A 1262 43.88 13.95 -44.88
C GLU A 1262 44.98 14.04 -43.82
N GLY A 1263 46.24 13.93 -44.24
CA GLY A 1263 47.37 13.77 -43.32
C GLY A 1263 47.27 12.46 -42.53
N ALA A 1264 47.21 12.57 -41.20
CA ALA A 1264 47.05 11.42 -40.30
C ALA A 1264 45.58 10.97 -40.12
N LEU A 1265 44.61 11.79 -40.54
CA LEU A 1265 43.19 11.45 -40.46
C LEU A 1265 42.80 10.52 -41.62
N VAL A 1266 42.01 9.50 -41.32
CA VAL A 1266 41.23 8.74 -42.32
C VAL A 1266 39.88 9.41 -42.51
N VAL A 1267 39.42 9.47 -43.76
CA VAL A 1267 38.23 10.22 -44.16
C VAL A 1267 37.30 9.31 -44.96
N PHE A 1268 36.07 9.14 -44.49
CA PHE A 1268 35.10 8.19 -45.05
C PHE A 1268 33.66 8.68 -44.90
N ALA A 1269 32.74 8.09 -45.67
CA ALA A 1269 31.31 8.37 -45.55
C ALA A 1269 30.68 7.52 -44.44
N ALA A 1270 29.66 8.06 -43.78
CA ALA A 1270 28.87 7.34 -42.78
C ALA A 1270 27.82 6.37 -43.38
N SER A 1271 27.65 6.37 -44.70
CA SER A 1271 26.63 5.64 -45.48
C SER A 1271 27.22 4.55 -46.37
#